data_AF-Q54XI0-F1
#
_entry.id   AF-Q54XI0-F1
#
_cell.length_a   1.000
_cell.length_b   1.000
_cell.length_c   1.000
_cell.angle_alpha   90.00
_cell.angle_beta   90.00
_cell.angle_gamma   90.00
#
_symmetry.space_group_name_H-M   'P 1'
#
loop_
_entity.id
_entity.type
_entity.pdbx_description
1 polymer ?
#
loop_
_entity_poly.entity_id
_entity_poly.type
_entity_poly.pdbx_seq_one_letter_code
_entity_poly.pdbx_strand_id
1 'polypeptide(L)'
;MKIINLIILFFIFFINLINCQFEYDGIKIYDLTEKQTLTNYKSILNVGYYCGFYLNLLIVDERVDQSFYEATFSYSNLEVMVNSYNVLYENSTSKLYQVFILSSKIGIIESLSLQTLIDGTIQFQYPLENNLTCIEIDVDNLNITVLQNNNNFDWNAFQSFYAFIKIQGLIYPVEIVIGNPFYIEHIYSDVYKVTFSEYTGIDLIKDDLYKDWNISLFFTFDQVEPINVYIPSFYGSNNNNNINQNQILNFETFPKDTLNVIQCMGERYGPLFKFTLTSPNIKRPLQFIDQNFAYPNLISSLGGDNYFQYIGYFNTMYANYISATNYTFKVQNNDKIQDFNTTPLMIKDKFTGSTSFPMHIDPPTYFINGPNLLVVSINGINTAQYGLGLFHYQYAEKDIYPNAPFGFSLGNNLNFNYNVSLPFNYLTVLNDFHPNLIFQEYSNLQTSIEVYDLQRRNLTLKIQSIDSLELIHLYDSFFLVRISIISPNGLFKIVIDDSIEFKSLEYLVSGTIYNGNYEFKMNLFGSYLKFVLYDNVEFSQTFYEGDYYSINPIKRIILPDLISNVNFDIYKIENFKFLKIDNPIDITNKSISNRLYFNYSNIDNVNRPIGFILLDPLSFDTVNPFLSNKIYYAKWVKEIGLFVVDFIIPANTQPGLLPWMLYFNYNVQLFSSNLPLESQYQLNVTSDNVDLYGPIFSKIQKYPGNGDSGVGWDITISDPINGFTNGFIVVMGSIDNSIYNISIGSPVRGTPGIQSFDYSLTIIKPGESCINQDYVITQVILYDSMGVNSTFSIQTLYPNPIKNPFINYLDDISINSFTTTRCNSLDNTPPSISSFVVSRESIDLFQSNRIVEFNFTITDGESGIKINSQHPKIYLTSKDLTILECQTNISTIISLYTVSYYCSIELPFKGSDSGYIISIYGLLNNGGSYKGYSSDELNSLNLPWYIDVMNSINNNPVPIITNTSSITIYGGDLWVFGFGFNNSQTITVEINSKQITIPTNSITCYNTALLISNLRPTNNSFTIKVENSNTWVVFPINYNLPPIVEITSSSESTSSSSSSSSSGSEIEDQCSILNCGNSSQGYCNVYSCICYNPWSGKDCTQKQIVISPPTINTTDPTSNIPTLDNNNILYNSLISIVSLRELDFNGKSIKSFTFDNKWLLTELGKNKNQYYTNITTSSLSTPNLMVTTNITVTLEWFTELTSVIFAKKNLTMNPFSVKYTIEISKYAFSGQLNQLELVMSALFGSSKTKDVCASQEFISENENDYLKIQIQDHSLNGRFIKRAYIDSKVATVSNVLLDSSMNKIEQSNEISPNQVQSFVGIIIPIYSFKALIDPDFSVLLDSNENTNENNSNSVCTSGSSGLSNSQLAGIVIGSFGFASVIAISIAYYFYKKRKNQNFIKNVQTKLKPMNQ
;
A
#
# COMPACT_ATOMS: atom_id res chain seq x y z
N MET A 1 -26.77 -12.22 52.30
CA MET A 1 -25.80 -11.99 51.21
C MET A 1 -24.41 -12.56 51.51
N LYS A 2 -23.68 -12.15 52.57
CA LYS A 2 -22.37 -12.75 52.91
C LYS A 2 -22.41 -14.28 53.11
N ILE A 3 -23.47 -14.82 53.75
CA ILE A 3 -23.65 -16.27 53.92
C ILE A 3 -23.97 -16.97 52.59
N ILE A 4 -24.74 -16.34 51.71
CA ILE A 4 -25.07 -16.89 50.37
C ILE A 4 -23.82 -16.91 49.50
N ASN A 5 -23.00 -15.85 49.52
CA ASN A 5 -21.72 -15.85 48.83
C ASN A 5 -20.75 -16.88 49.41
N LEU A 6 -20.78 -17.13 50.72
CA LEU A 6 -19.97 -18.18 51.35
C LEU A 6 -20.46 -19.58 50.93
N ILE A 7 -21.77 -19.82 50.85
CA ILE A 7 -22.37 -21.08 50.41
C ILE A 7 -22.12 -21.31 48.92
N ILE A 8 -22.21 -20.28 48.09
CA ILE A 8 -21.88 -20.35 46.65
C ILE A 8 -20.38 -20.61 46.49
N LEU A 9 -19.51 -19.93 47.25
CA LEU A 9 -18.08 -20.28 47.24
C LEU A 9 -17.85 -21.72 47.70
N PHE A 10 -18.55 -22.18 48.74
CA PHE A 10 -18.42 -23.55 49.26
C PHE A 10 -18.94 -24.59 48.26
N PHE A 11 -20.02 -24.30 47.52
CA PHE A 11 -20.56 -25.17 46.46
C PHE A 11 -19.71 -25.15 45.19
N ILE A 12 -19.15 -24.00 44.80
CA ILE A 12 -18.20 -23.92 43.69
C ILE A 12 -16.90 -24.66 44.07
N PHE A 13 -16.45 -24.56 45.32
CA PHE A 13 -15.29 -25.31 45.82
C PHE A 13 -15.57 -26.82 45.84
N PHE A 14 -16.78 -27.25 46.24
CA PHE A 14 -17.16 -28.68 46.23
C PHE A 14 -17.41 -29.23 44.82
N ILE A 15 -18.03 -28.48 43.91
CA ILE A 15 -18.22 -28.92 42.51
C ILE A 15 -16.87 -29.03 41.80
N ASN A 16 -15.91 -28.12 42.09
CA ASN A 16 -14.56 -28.24 41.55
C ASN A 16 -13.75 -29.39 42.18
N LEU A 17 -14.02 -29.78 43.44
CA LEU A 17 -13.40 -30.96 44.07
C LEU A 17 -13.98 -32.30 43.58
N ILE A 18 -15.19 -32.33 43.01
CA ILE A 18 -15.89 -33.57 42.59
C ILE A 18 -15.57 -33.98 41.14
N ASN A 19 -14.85 -33.18 40.35
CA ASN A 19 -14.59 -33.52 38.95
C ASN A 19 -13.47 -34.56 38.73
N CYS A 20 -12.86 -35.11 39.79
CA CYS A 20 -11.94 -36.23 39.59
C CYS A 20 -12.74 -37.49 39.21
N GLN A 21 -12.55 -37.98 37.98
CA GLN A 21 -13.24 -39.18 37.48
C GLN A 21 -12.65 -40.47 38.07
N PHE A 22 -11.38 -40.44 38.48
CA PHE A 22 -10.74 -41.56 39.16
C PHE A 22 -9.58 -41.08 40.05
N GLU A 23 -9.62 -41.43 41.33
CA GLU A 23 -8.57 -41.12 42.31
C GLU A 23 -8.00 -42.42 42.91
N TYR A 24 -6.68 -42.58 42.89
CA TYR A 24 -5.97 -43.71 43.48
C TYR A 24 -4.66 -43.25 44.11
N ASP A 25 -4.49 -43.50 45.42
CA ASP A 25 -3.28 -43.18 46.21
C ASP A 25 -2.76 -41.72 46.01
N GLY A 26 -3.68 -40.75 46.00
CA GLY A 26 -3.36 -39.33 45.78
C GLY A 26 -3.13 -38.93 44.32
N ILE A 27 -3.27 -39.86 43.38
CA ILE A 27 -3.25 -39.59 41.94
C ILE A 27 -4.68 -39.45 41.43
N LYS A 28 -5.02 -38.30 40.83
CA LYS A 28 -6.31 -37.97 40.24
C LYS A 28 -6.24 -37.98 38.73
N ILE A 29 -7.23 -38.57 38.06
CA ILE A 29 -7.30 -38.64 36.61
C ILE A 29 -8.56 -37.93 36.12
N TYR A 30 -8.40 -37.11 35.08
CA TYR A 30 -9.45 -36.40 34.38
C TYR A 30 -9.35 -36.73 32.88
N ASP A 31 -10.42 -37.25 32.30
CA ASP A 31 -10.64 -37.43 30.87
C ASP A 31 -11.11 -36.10 30.26
N LEU A 32 -10.20 -35.47 29.53
CA LEU A 32 -10.41 -34.25 28.76
C LEU A 32 -10.70 -34.55 27.28
N THR A 33 -11.04 -35.80 26.93
CA THR A 33 -11.33 -36.18 25.56
C THR A 33 -12.58 -35.48 25.05
N GLU A 34 -12.47 -34.87 23.88
CA GLU A 34 -13.62 -34.23 23.24
C GLU A 34 -14.62 -35.29 22.80
N LYS A 35 -15.91 -35.11 23.13
CA LYS A 35 -16.93 -36.13 22.83
C LYS A 35 -17.03 -36.48 21.33
N GLN A 36 -16.63 -35.56 20.46
CA GLN A 36 -16.66 -35.75 19.01
C GLN A 36 -15.59 -36.74 18.53
N THR A 37 -14.45 -36.88 19.23
CA THR A 37 -13.37 -37.81 18.86
C THR A 37 -13.61 -39.24 19.33
N LEU A 38 -14.66 -39.47 20.13
CA LEU A 38 -15.02 -40.80 20.65
C LEU A 38 -15.68 -41.70 19.60
N THR A 39 -16.12 -41.14 18.48
CA THR A 39 -16.66 -41.89 17.34
C THR A 39 -15.82 -41.58 16.13
N ASN A 40 -15.15 -42.58 15.56
CA ASN A 40 -14.29 -42.39 14.39
C ASN A 40 -14.53 -43.49 13.36
N TYR A 41 -14.24 -43.15 12.11
CA TYR A 41 -14.23 -44.10 11.01
C TYR A 41 -13.03 -45.04 11.10
N LYS A 42 -13.23 -46.27 10.67
CA LYS A 42 -12.12 -47.17 10.36
C LYS A 42 -11.44 -46.63 9.11
N SER A 43 -10.17 -46.27 9.22
CA SER A 43 -9.42 -45.64 8.13
C SER A 43 -8.02 -46.23 7.99
N ILE A 44 -7.36 -45.83 6.90
CA ILE A 44 -5.95 -46.10 6.64
C ILE A 44 -5.12 -45.27 7.61
N LEU A 45 -4.27 -45.94 8.39
CA LEU A 45 -3.22 -45.30 9.17
C LEU A 45 -1.88 -45.91 8.75
N ASN A 46 -0.75 -45.23 9.03
CA ASN A 46 0.61 -45.71 8.71
C ASN A 46 0.91 -47.16 9.20
N VAL A 47 0.11 -47.65 10.16
CA VAL A 47 0.28 -48.93 10.85
C VAL A 47 -0.71 -50.02 10.40
N GLY A 48 -1.68 -49.68 9.54
CA GLY A 48 -2.72 -50.60 9.06
C GLY A 48 -4.13 -50.02 9.11
N TYR A 49 -5.13 -50.89 9.13
CA TYR A 49 -6.54 -50.53 8.95
C TYR A 49 -7.33 -50.58 10.28
N TYR A 50 -7.46 -49.42 10.94
CA TYR A 50 -7.97 -49.30 12.30
C TYR A 50 -8.82 -48.03 12.47
N CYS A 51 -9.70 -48.02 13.46
CA CYS A 51 -10.20 -46.76 14.01
C CYS A 51 -9.13 -46.19 14.94
N GLY A 52 -8.63 -44.99 14.61
CA GLY A 52 -7.75 -44.22 15.50
C GLY A 52 -8.56 -43.36 16.45
N PHE A 53 -8.26 -43.40 17.74
CA PHE A 53 -8.89 -42.52 18.75
C PHE A 53 -7.80 -41.81 19.55
N TYR A 54 -7.99 -40.52 19.79
CA TYR A 54 -7.13 -39.73 20.67
C TYR A 54 -7.86 -39.50 21.99
N LEU A 55 -7.31 -40.05 23.08
CA LEU A 55 -7.78 -39.76 24.43
C LEU A 55 -6.85 -38.75 25.09
N ASN A 56 -7.42 -37.70 25.68
CA ASN A 56 -6.66 -36.71 26.42
C ASN A 56 -6.88 -36.94 27.92
N LEU A 57 -5.90 -37.49 28.62
CA LEU A 57 -5.99 -37.84 30.05
C LEU A 57 -5.06 -36.97 30.88
N LEU A 58 -5.63 -36.10 31.72
CA LEU A 58 -4.90 -35.32 32.70
C LEU A 58 -4.74 -36.14 33.97
N ILE A 59 -3.50 -36.46 34.33
CA ILE A 59 -3.13 -37.13 35.57
C ILE A 59 -2.52 -36.08 36.50
N VAL A 60 -3.04 -35.96 37.71
CA VAL A 60 -2.60 -35.02 38.76
C VAL A 60 -2.13 -35.83 39.97
N ASP A 61 -0.89 -35.62 40.38
CA ASP A 61 -0.27 -36.23 41.55
C ASP A 61 -0.29 -35.22 42.72
N GLU A 62 -1.12 -35.48 43.73
CA GLU A 62 -1.21 -34.63 44.93
C GLU A 62 -0.23 -35.03 46.04
N ARG A 63 0.68 -35.99 45.79
CA ARG A 63 1.66 -36.43 46.79
C ARG A 63 2.76 -35.36 46.92
N VAL A 64 2.89 -34.77 48.11
CA VAL A 64 3.62 -33.50 48.35
C VAL A 64 5.16 -33.59 48.20
N ASP A 65 5.75 -34.79 48.08
CA ASP A 65 7.22 -34.96 48.16
C ASP A 65 7.85 -35.82 47.04
N GLN A 66 7.18 -36.03 45.90
CA GLN A 66 7.71 -36.87 44.81
C GLN A 66 7.64 -36.16 43.45
N SER A 67 8.67 -36.37 42.61
CA SER A 67 8.61 -36.01 41.19
C SER A 67 7.48 -36.79 40.51
N PHE A 68 6.67 -36.13 39.69
CA PHE A 68 5.64 -36.82 38.92
C PHE A 68 6.25 -37.96 38.10
N TYR A 69 5.75 -39.17 38.31
CA TYR A 69 6.27 -40.39 37.69
C TYR A 69 5.77 -40.58 36.25
N GLU A 70 6.56 -41.20 35.39
CA GLU A 70 6.11 -41.50 34.02
C GLU A 70 4.99 -42.55 34.02
N ALA A 71 3.84 -42.16 33.45
CA ALA A 71 2.77 -43.09 33.11
C ALA A 71 3.06 -43.73 31.75
N THR A 72 2.94 -45.06 31.68
CA THR A 72 2.86 -45.79 30.41
C THR A 72 1.50 -46.46 30.31
N PHE A 73 0.95 -46.48 29.11
CA PHE A 73 -0.42 -46.94 28.88
C PHE A 73 -0.44 -48.23 28.08
N SER A 74 -1.25 -49.18 28.53
CA SER A 74 -1.53 -50.42 27.80
C SER A 74 -3.01 -50.80 27.92
N TYR A 75 -3.44 -51.68 27.03
CA TYR A 75 -4.77 -52.30 27.08
C TYR A 75 -4.67 -53.78 27.41
N SER A 76 -5.67 -54.28 28.12
CA SER A 76 -5.84 -55.71 28.40
C SER A 76 -6.56 -56.48 27.28
N ASN A 77 -7.09 -55.80 26.26
CA ASN A 77 -7.85 -56.41 25.16
C ASN A 77 -6.93 -56.61 23.93
N LEU A 78 -7.08 -57.74 23.23
CA LEU A 78 -6.35 -58.06 22.00
C LEU A 78 -6.83 -57.28 20.77
N GLU A 79 -8.06 -56.75 20.79
CA GLU A 79 -8.65 -56.03 19.64
C GLU A 79 -8.32 -54.53 19.61
N VAL A 80 -7.80 -54.01 20.72
CA VAL A 80 -7.48 -52.59 20.91
C VAL A 80 -6.04 -52.47 21.38
N MET A 81 -5.24 -51.65 20.71
CA MET A 81 -3.85 -51.41 21.08
C MET A 81 -3.59 -49.92 21.27
N VAL A 82 -2.77 -49.58 22.26
CA VAL A 82 -2.15 -48.25 22.34
C VAL A 82 -1.04 -48.24 21.31
N ASN A 83 -1.16 -47.40 20.29
CA ASN A 83 -0.13 -47.26 19.26
C ASN A 83 0.99 -46.33 19.71
N SER A 84 0.61 -45.22 20.35
CA SER A 84 1.53 -44.25 20.92
C SER A 84 0.83 -43.46 22.02
N TYR A 85 1.61 -42.81 22.87
CA TYR A 85 1.12 -41.79 23.78
C TYR A 85 2.16 -40.67 23.88
N ASN A 86 1.71 -39.44 23.85
CA ASN A 86 2.55 -38.26 23.93
C ASN A 86 2.12 -37.41 25.13
N VAL A 87 3.07 -36.77 25.80
CA VAL A 87 2.75 -35.75 26.81
C VAL A 87 2.41 -34.46 26.08
N LEU A 88 1.16 -34.00 26.16
CA LEU A 88 0.74 -32.71 25.61
C LEU A 88 1.17 -31.54 26.50
N TYR A 89 1.20 -31.74 27.81
CA TYR A 89 1.58 -30.72 28.79
C TYR A 89 2.04 -31.37 30.10
N GLU A 90 3.00 -30.77 30.80
CA GLU A 90 3.41 -31.18 32.13
C GLU A 90 3.75 -30.01 33.05
N ASN A 91 3.53 -30.18 34.35
CA ASN A 91 4.05 -29.34 35.42
C ASN A 91 4.56 -30.22 36.58
N SER A 92 4.95 -29.60 37.70
CA SER A 92 5.51 -30.33 38.85
C SER A 92 4.60 -31.37 39.48
N THR A 93 3.28 -31.26 39.30
CA THR A 93 2.28 -32.11 39.96
C THR A 93 1.31 -32.77 38.98
N SER A 94 1.45 -32.59 37.67
CA SER A 94 0.46 -33.11 36.72
C SER A 94 0.99 -33.21 35.30
N LYS A 95 0.48 -34.19 34.56
CA LYS A 95 0.77 -34.41 33.12
C LYS A 95 -0.51 -34.71 32.36
N LEU A 96 -0.66 -34.05 31.21
CA LEU A 96 -1.72 -34.33 30.24
C LEU A 96 -1.15 -35.23 29.15
N TYR A 97 -1.69 -36.43 29.04
CA TYR A 97 -1.31 -37.40 28.03
C TYR A 97 -2.34 -37.44 26.90
N GLN A 98 -1.87 -37.39 25.65
CA GLN A 98 -2.65 -37.82 24.51
C GLN A 98 -2.29 -39.27 24.19
N VAL A 99 -3.24 -40.17 24.41
CA VAL A 99 -3.10 -41.61 24.13
C VAL A 99 -3.76 -41.89 22.79
N PHE A 100 -2.97 -42.33 21.81
CA PHE A 100 -3.47 -42.72 20.50
C PHE A 100 -3.75 -44.23 20.47
N ILE A 101 -5.01 -44.56 20.26
CA ILE A 101 -5.55 -45.91 20.37
C ILE A 101 -6.00 -46.36 18.99
N LEU A 102 -5.63 -47.59 18.65
CA LEU A 102 -6.12 -48.26 17.45
C LEU A 102 -7.08 -49.37 17.86
N SER A 103 -8.25 -49.41 17.23
CA SER A 103 -9.19 -50.52 17.33
C SER A 103 -9.43 -51.14 15.97
N SER A 104 -9.37 -52.47 15.91
CA SER A 104 -9.83 -53.23 14.73
C SER A 104 -11.32 -53.61 14.81
N LYS A 105 -11.92 -53.51 16.01
CA LYS A 105 -13.31 -53.88 16.29
C LYS A 105 -14.28 -52.78 15.86
N ILE A 106 -15.26 -53.14 15.02
CA ILE A 106 -16.38 -52.29 14.61
C ILE A 106 -17.49 -52.30 15.67
N GLY A 107 -18.16 -51.17 15.83
CA GLY A 107 -19.21 -50.94 16.80
C GLY A 107 -18.69 -50.32 18.10
N ILE A 108 -19.48 -50.45 19.15
CA ILE A 108 -19.16 -49.95 20.48
C ILE A 108 -18.10 -50.86 21.12
N ILE A 109 -16.98 -50.24 21.52
CA ILE A 109 -15.93 -50.89 22.29
C ILE A 109 -16.32 -50.82 23.77
N GLU A 110 -17.14 -51.77 24.19
CA GLU A 110 -17.57 -51.88 25.58
C GLU A 110 -16.44 -52.40 26.48
N SER A 111 -16.44 -51.99 27.76
CA SER A 111 -15.53 -52.50 28.80
C SER A 111 -14.03 -52.29 28.51
N LEU A 112 -13.70 -51.11 27.99
CA LEU A 112 -12.32 -50.71 27.76
C LEU A 112 -11.71 -50.17 29.06
N SER A 113 -10.57 -50.73 29.46
CA SER A 113 -9.86 -50.31 30.65
C SER A 113 -8.39 -50.10 30.36
N LEU A 114 -7.93 -48.88 30.60
CA LEU A 114 -6.56 -48.46 30.40
C LEU A 114 -5.74 -48.87 31.62
N GLN A 115 -4.71 -49.69 31.42
CA GLN A 115 -3.74 -49.97 32.47
C GLN A 115 -2.66 -48.90 32.43
N THR A 116 -2.45 -48.25 33.57
CA THR A 116 -1.36 -47.26 33.73
C THR A 116 -0.28 -47.88 34.58
N LEU A 117 0.94 -48.03 34.02
CA LEU A 117 2.11 -48.40 34.81
C LEU A 117 2.87 -47.15 35.23
N ILE A 118 3.27 -47.13 36.50
CA ILE A 118 4.15 -46.12 37.09
C ILE A 118 5.39 -46.86 37.59
N ASP A 119 6.59 -46.44 37.16
CA ASP A 119 7.87 -47.13 37.42
C ASP A 119 7.89 -48.62 37.03
N GLY A 120 7.22 -48.98 35.94
CA GLY A 120 7.14 -50.36 35.46
C GLY A 120 6.28 -51.30 36.32
N THR A 121 5.59 -50.78 37.35
CA THR A 121 4.58 -51.52 38.12
C THR A 121 3.18 -51.09 37.72
N ILE A 122 2.28 -52.06 37.46
CA ILE A 122 0.87 -51.79 37.19
C ILE A 122 0.29 -51.22 38.48
N GLN A 123 -0.10 -49.94 38.48
CA GLN A 123 -0.66 -49.28 39.67
C GLN A 123 -2.18 -49.41 39.74
N PHE A 124 -2.89 -49.26 38.61
CA PHE A 124 -4.35 -49.35 38.55
C PHE A 124 -4.89 -49.55 37.12
N GLN A 125 -6.16 -49.92 37.04
CA GLN A 125 -6.93 -50.12 35.81
C GLN A 125 -8.04 -49.06 35.77
N TYR A 126 -7.92 -48.07 34.88
CA TYR A 126 -8.88 -46.98 34.69
C TYR A 126 -9.97 -47.41 33.69
N PRO A 127 -11.24 -47.53 34.10
CA PRO A 127 -12.33 -47.74 33.16
C PRO A 127 -12.58 -46.45 32.37
N LEU A 128 -12.64 -46.53 31.05
CA LEU A 128 -13.10 -45.38 30.27
C LEU A 128 -14.58 -45.17 30.52
N GLU A 129 -14.96 -43.97 31.00
CA GLU A 129 -16.37 -43.60 31.18
C GLU A 129 -17.12 -43.54 29.85
N ASN A 130 -16.39 -43.19 28.78
CA ASN A 130 -16.91 -42.96 27.46
C ASN A 130 -16.66 -44.17 26.55
N ASN A 131 -17.73 -44.68 25.92
CA ASN A 131 -17.60 -45.75 24.94
C ASN A 131 -17.00 -45.22 23.63
N LEU A 132 -15.87 -45.79 23.22
CA LEU A 132 -15.31 -45.58 21.88
C LEU A 132 -16.17 -46.33 20.86
N THR A 133 -16.58 -45.65 19.80
CA THR A 133 -17.39 -46.25 18.73
C THR A 133 -16.63 -46.21 17.42
N CYS A 134 -16.29 -47.38 16.91
CA CYS A 134 -15.65 -47.53 15.61
C CYS A 134 -16.73 -47.80 14.56
N ILE A 135 -16.84 -46.94 13.54
CA ILE A 135 -17.84 -47.07 12.48
C ILE A 135 -17.17 -47.34 11.14
N GLU A 136 -17.82 -48.13 10.29
CA GLU A 136 -17.43 -48.22 8.88
C GLU A 136 -18.07 -47.08 8.09
N ILE A 137 -17.36 -46.63 7.06
CA ILE A 137 -17.93 -45.69 6.08
C ILE A 137 -18.89 -46.49 5.22
N ASP A 138 -20.17 -46.16 5.28
CA ASP A 138 -21.16 -46.69 4.34
C ASP A 138 -21.06 -45.94 3.01
N VAL A 139 -20.19 -46.46 2.15
CA VAL A 139 -19.83 -45.88 0.85
C VAL A 139 -21.06 -45.78 -0.07
N ASP A 140 -22.00 -46.71 0.05
CA ASP A 140 -23.24 -46.71 -0.75
C ASP A 140 -24.18 -45.55 -0.38
N ASN A 141 -24.04 -45.00 0.83
CA ASN A 141 -24.82 -43.87 1.32
C ASN A 141 -24.13 -42.51 1.10
N LEU A 142 -22.92 -42.49 0.55
CA LEU A 142 -22.22 -41.25 0.23
C LEU A 142 -22.78 -40.62 -1.05
N ASN A 143 -23.18 -39.35 -0.97
CA ASN A 143 -23.54 -38.56 -2.13
C ASN A 143 -22.45 -37.52 -2.40
N ILE A 144 -21.81 -37.60 -3.57
CA ILE A 144 -20.75 -36.68 -3.97
C ILE A 144 -21.27 -35.76 -5.06
N THR A 145 -21.25 -34.45 -4.80
CA THR A 145 -21.67 -33.42 -5.76
C THR A 145 -20.54 -32.45 -6.01
N VAL A 146 -20.27 -32.12 -7.28
CA VAL A 146 -19.35 -31.04 -7.66
C VAL A 146 -20.06 -29.70 -7.42
N LEU A 147 -19.36 -28.73 -6.83
CA LEU A 147 -19.93 -27.45 -6.40
C LEU A 147 -19.68 -26.30 -7.40
N GLN A 148 -18.87 -26.52 -8.43
CA GLN A 148 -18.73 -25.59 -9.54
C GLN A 148 -20.02 -25.51 -10.35
N ASN A 149 -20.38 -24.32 -10.84
CA ASN A 149 -21.61 -24.11 -11.60
C ASN A 149 -21.70 -24.97 -12.88
N ASN A 150 -20.56 -25.27 -13.53
CA ASN A 150 -20.49 -26.13 -14.71
C ASN A 150 -20.10 -27.59 -14.37
N ASN A 151 -20.03 -27.95 -13.09
CA ASN A 151 -19.51 -29.22 -12.60
C ASN A 151 -18.13 -29.60 -13.15
N ASN A 152 -17.31 -28.63 -13.56
CA ASN A 152 -16.02 -28.85 -14.20
C ASN A 152 -14.86 -28.40 -13.30
N PHE A 153 -13.64 -28.81 -13.66
CA PHE A 153 -12.44 -28.15 -13.14
C PHE A 153 -12.37 -26.71 -13.65
N ASP A 154 -12.11 -25.78 -12.74
CA ASP A 154 -11.81 -24.38 -13.04
C ASP A 154 -10.31 -24.12 -12.91
N TRP A 155 -9.85 -22.97 -13.40
CA TRP A 155 -8.47 -22.54 -13.32
C TRP A 155 -8.35 -21.07 -12.93
N ASN A 156 -7.49 -20.79 -11.95
CA ASN A 156 -7.01 -19.44 -11.67
C ASN A 156 -5.53 -19.47 -11.27
N ALA A 157 -4.85 -18.31 -11.32
CA ALA A 157 -3.43 -18.21 -11.04
C ALA A 157 -3.04 -18.54 -9.58
N PHE A 158 -4.01 -18.56 -8.66
CA PHE A 158 -3.80 -18.83 -7.23
C PHE A 158 -3.92 -20.31 -6.89
N GLN A 159 -4.96 -20.99 -7.36
CA GLN A 159 -5.28 -22.39 -7.04
C GLN A 159 -4.81 -23.38 -8.11
N SER A 160 -4.30 -22.90 -9.25
CA SER A 160 -4.09 -23.72 -10.44
C SER A 160 -5.41 -24.38 -10.87
N PHE A 161 -5.41 -25.64 -11.27
CA PHE A 161 -6.62 -26.39 -11.61
C PHE A 161 -7.29 -26.94 -10.35
N TYR A 162 -8.55 -26.58 -10.13
CA TYR A 162 -9.27 -26.99 -8.93
C TYR A 162 -10.73 -27.33 -9.20
N ALA A 163 -11.26 -28.23 -8.38
CA ALA A 163 -12.68 -28.55 -8.26
C ALA A 163 -13.05 -28.61 -6.77
N PHE A 164 -14.28 -28.26 -6.40
CA PHE A 164 -14.79 -28.40 -5.05
C PHE A 164 -15.87 -29.47 -5.08
N ILE A 165 -15.77 -30.44 -4.19
CA ILE A 165 -16.74 -31.51 -4.07
C ILE A 165 -17.35 -31.48 -2.67
N LYS A 166 -18.65 -31.74 -2.59
CA LYS A 166 -19.37 -31.93 -1.34
C LYS A 166 -19.69 -33.39 -1.18
N ILE A 167 -19.27 -33.99 -0.06
CA ILE A 167 -19.42 -35.41 0.26
C ILE A 167 -20.41 -35.54 1.42
N GLN A 168 -21.68 -35.72 1.08
CA GLN A 168 -22.76 -35.87 2.05
C GLN A 168 -22.87 -37.32 2.51
N GLY A 169 -23.26 -37.54 3.77
CA GLY A 169 -23.39 -38.87 4.38
C GLY A 169 -22.26 -39.20 5.35
N LEU A 170 -21.18 -38.42 5.33
CA LEU A 170 -20.15 -38.48 6.38
C LEU A 170 -20.64 -37.78 7.66
N ILE A 171 -20.36 -38.40 8.80
CA ILE A 171 -20.64 -37.87 10.15
C ILE A 171 -19.53 -36.89 10.57
N TYR A 172 -18.29 -37.17 10.14
CA TYR A 172 -17.09 -36.37 10.36
C TYR A 172 -16.24 -36.37 9.09
N PRO A 173 -15.38 -35.35 8.86
CA PRO A 173 -14.44 -35.37 7.75
C PRO A 173 -13.44 -36.54 7.88
N VAL A 174 -12.98 -37.06 6.74
CA VAL A 174 -12.04 -38.17 6.65
C VAL A 174 -10.90 -37.83 5.70
N GLU A 175 -9.73 -38.39 5.95
CA GLU A 175 -8.63 -38.34 4.99
C GLU A 175 -8.97 -39.23 3.79
N ILE A 176 -8.94 -38.65 2.59
CA ILE A 176 -9.28 -39.35 1.34
C ILE A 176 -7.99 -39.55 0.56
N VAL A 177 -7.69 -40.79 0.21
CA VAL A 177 -6.55 -41.09 -0.65
C VAL A 177 -6.99 -40.98 -2.11
N ILE A 178 -6.18 -40.30 -2.90
CA ILE A 178 -6.42 -40.02 -4.32
C ILE A 178 -5.14 -40.29 -5.11
N GLY A 179 -5.27 -40.73 -6.36
CA GLY A 179 -4.11 -41.00 -7.22
C GLY A 179 -3.48 -39.73 -7.80
N ASN A 180 -2.14 -39.73 -7.96
CA ASN A 180 -1.42 -38.73 -8.78
C ASN A 180 -2.03 -38.71 -10.20
N PRO A 181 -2.33 -37.54 -10.79
CA PRO A 181 -1.88 -36.19 -10.42
C PRO A 181 -2.85 -35.31 -9.63
N PHE A 182 -3.82 -35.92 -8.96
CA PHE A 182 -4.75 -35.18 -8.12
C PHE A 182 -4.29 -35.15 -6.66
N TYR A 183 -4.72 -34.10 -5.98
CA TYR A 183 -4.57 -33.89 -4.54
C TYR A 183 -5.93 -33.52 -4.00
N ILE A 184 -6.28 -34.02 -2.83
CA ILE A 184 -7.54 -33.68 -2.17
C ILE A 184 -7.24 -33.17 -0.76
N GLU A 185 -7.92 -32.10 -0.37
CA GLU A 185 -7.84 -31.55 0.98
C GLU A 185 -9.24 -31.24 1.50
N HIS A 186 -9.46 -31.46 2.79
CA HIS A 186 -10.67 -31.05 3.48
C HIS A 186 -10.64 -29.54 3.73
N ILE A 187 -11.77 -28.86 3.50
CA ILE A 187 -11.87 -27.40 3.61
C ILE A 187 -12.70 -27.01 4.84
N TYR A 188 -13.97 -27.43 4.87
CA TYR A 188 -14.90 -27.26 6.01
C TYR A 188 -16.11 -28.18 5.81
N SER A 189 -16.82 -28.51 6.90
CA SER A 189 -18.04 -29.34 6.85
C SER A 189 -17.81 -30.60 6.00
N ASP A 190 -18.59 -30.77 4.94
CA ASP A 190 -18.59 -31.84 3.96
C ASP A 190 -17.92 -31.43 2.63
N VAL A 191 -17.22 -30.29 2.59
CA VAL A 191 -16.59 -29.75 1.38
C VAL A 191 -15.09 -30.05 1.33
N TYR A 192 -14.65 -30.57 0.19
CA TYR A 192 -13.27 -30.89 -0.13
C TYR A 192 -12.85 -30.15 -1.41
N LYS A 193 -11.57 -29.79 -1.50
CA LYS A 193 -10.96 -29.24 -2.71
C LYS A 193 -10.12 -30.32 -3.37
N VAL A 194 -10.35 -30.54 -4.65
CA VAL A 194 -9.52 -31.40 -5.50
C VAL A 194 -8.67 -30.52 -6.41
N THR A 195 -7.36 -30.66 -6.34
CA THR A 195 -6.39 -29.90 -7.14
C THR A 195 -5.68 -30.84 -8.12
N PHE A 196 -5.47 -30.40 -9.36
CA PHE A 196 -4.64 -31.12 -10.33
C PHE A 196 -3.26 -30.47 -10.43
N SER A 197 -2.19 -31.25 -10.22
CA SER A 197 -0.81 -30.80 -10.38
C SER A 197 -0.39 -30.90 -11.83
N GLU A 198 -0.19 -29.75 -12.47
CA GLU A 198 0.37 -29.68 -13.83
C GLU A 198 1.78 -30.29 -13.90
N TYR A 199 2.61 -30.01 -12.89
CA TYR A 199 4.03 -30.38 -12.88
C TYR A 199 4.24 -31.90 -12.92
N THR A 200 3.36 -32.66 -12.26
CA THR A 200 3.43 -34.13 -12.25
C THR A 200 2.47 -34.79 -13.24
N GLY A 201 1.44 -34.07 -13.69
CA GLY A 201 0.26 -34.66 -14.31
C GLY A 201 0.14 -34.59 -15.82
N ILE A 202 0.65 -33.55 -16.48
CA ILE A 202 0.37 -33.35 -17.91
C ILE A 202 0.92 -34.52 -18.77
N ASP A 203 2.07 -35.08 -18.39
CA ASP A 203 2.61 -36.28 -19.04
C ASP A 203 1.76 -37.54 -18.78
N LEU A 204 1.09 -37.63 -17.62
CA LEU A 204 0.26 -38.78 -17.23
C LEU A 204 -1.10 -38.79 -17.93
N ILE A 205 -1.67 -37.62 -18.23
CA ILE A 205 -3.02 -37.48 -18.82
C ILE A 205 -3.03 -36.90 -20.23
N LYS A 206 -1.89 -36.84 -20.92
CA LYS A 206 -1.75 -36.22 -22.25
C LYS A 206 -2.79 -36.69 -23.27
N ASP A 207 -3.12 -37.99 -23.25
CA ASP A 207 -4.10 -38.60 -24.18
C ASP A 207 -5.56 -38.45 -23.72
N ASP A 208 -5.78 -38.11 -22.45
CA ASP A 208 -7.10 -38.00 -21.81
C ASP A 208 -7.43 -36.57 -21.34
N LEU A 209 -6.62 -35.59 -21.72
CA LEU A 209 -6.69 -34.20 -21.23
C LEU A 209 -8.10 -33.58 -21.36
N TYR A 210 -8.81 -33.93 -22.44
CA TYR A 210 -10.14 -33.41 -22.79
C TYR A 210 -11.32 -34.21 -22.26
N LYS A 211 -11.07 -35.45 -21.82
CA LYS A 211 -12.13 -36.28 -21.28
C LYS A 211 -12.50 -35.77 -19.89
N ASP A 212 -13.65 -36.22 -19.40
CA ASP A 212 -13.93 -36.10 -17.98
C ASP A 212 -12.84 -36.83 -17.22
N TRP A 213 -12.23 -36.12 -16.26
CA TRP A 213 -11.19 -36.70 -15.43
C TRP A 213 -11.86 -37.62 -14.41
N ASN A 214 -11.49 -38.90 -14.47
CA ASN A 214 -11.94 -39.88 -13.50
C ASN A 214 -11.10 -39.74 -12.23
N ILE A 215 -11.75 -39.33 -11.15
CA ILE A 215 -11.12 -39.16 -9.86
C ILE A 215 -11.54 -40.32 -8.97
N SER A 216 -10.61 -41.24 -8.76
CA SER A 216 -10.81 -42.37 -7.86
C SER A 216 -10.55 -41.95 -6.42
N LEU A 217 -11.62 -41.85 -5.63
CA LEU A 217 -11.59 -41.54 -4.21
C LEU A 217 -11.56 -42.85 -3.41
N PHE A 218 -10.47 -43.06 -2.67
CA PHE A 218 -10.33 -44.18 -1.75
C PHE A 218 -10.59 -43.69 -0.34
N PHE A 219 -11.74 -44.09 0.20
CA PHE A 219 -12.06 -43.88 1.62
C PHE A 219 -11.38 -44.94 2.50
N THR A 220 -11.01 -46.10 1.92
CA THR A 220 -10.36 -47.22 2.61
C THR A 220 -9.37 -47.96 1.70
N PHE A 221 -8.35 -48.62 2.27
CA PHE A 221 -7.41 -49.44 1.47
C PHE A 221 -8.04 -50.77 1.03
N ASP A 222 -9.00 -51.28 1.80
CA ASP A 222 -9.66 -52.56 1.55
C ASP A 222 -10.80 -52.43 0.52
N GLN A 223 -11.19 -51.21 0.14
CA GLN A 223 -12.08 -51.03 -1.01
C GLN A 223 -11.37 -51.56 -2.26
N VAL A 224 -11.86 -52.70 -2.76
CA VAL A 224 -11.45 -53.20 -4.08
C VAL A 224 -11.85 -52.20 -5.18
N GLU A 225 -12.85 -51.36 -4.92
CA GLU A 225 -13.39 -50.38 -5.88
C GLU A 225 -13.46 -48.97 -5.25
N PRO A 226 -12.77 -47.96 -5.82
CA PRO A 226 -12.91 -46.57 -5.39
C PRO A 226 -14.26 -45.97 -5.82
N ILE A 227 -14.72 -44.93 -5.13
CA ILE A 227 -15.77 -44.08 -5.70
C ILE A 227 -15.15 -43.25 -6.82
N ASN A 228 -15.56 -43.51 -8.05
CA ASN A 228 -15.15 -42.76 -9.23
C ASN A 228 -16.03 -41.53 -9.40
N VAL A 229 -15.43 -40.34 -9.27
CA VAL A 229 -16.08 -39.07 -9.55
C VAL A 229 -15.58 -38.57 -10.90
N TYR A 230 -16.48 -38.48 -11.86
CA TYR A 230 -16.17 -37.92 -13.18
C TYR A 230 -16.40 -36.42 -13.14
N ILE A 231 -15.32 -35.66 -13.21
CA ILE A 231 -15.39 -34.20 -13.30
C ILE A 231 -14.91 -33.80 -14.69
N PRO A 232 -15.75 -33.16 -15.52
CA PRO A 232 -15.31 -32.52 -16.76
C PRO A 232 -14.01 -31.76 -16.59
N SER A 233 -13.02 -32.10 -17.41
CA SER A 233 -11.74 -31.40 -17.41
C SER A 233 -11.93 -29.93 -17.76
N PHE A 234 -11.02 -29.09 -17.28
CA PHE A 234 -10.98 -27.68 -17.69
C PHE A 234 -10.92 -27.55 -19.23
N TYR A 235 -10.18 -28.46 -19.88
CA TYR A 235 -9.97 -28.46 -21.32
C TYR A 235 -11.19 -28.90 -22.12
N GLY A 236 -11.94 -29.91 -21.66
CA GLY A 236 -13.14 -30.40 -22.34
C GLY A 236 -14.39 -29.54 -22.13
N SER A 237 -14.48 -28.84 -20.99
CA SER A 237 -15.67 -28.06 -20.63
C SER A 237 -15.65 -26.61 -21.14
N ASN A 238 -14.47 -25.99 -21.28
CA ASN A 238 -14.31 -24.63 -21.80
C ASN A 238 -14.03 -24.64 -23.32
N ASN A 239 -15.08 -24.82 -24.14
CA ASN A 239 -15.01 -24.69 -25.60
C ASN A 239 -14.50 -23.31 -26.08
N ASN A 240 -14.47 -22.31 -25.20
CA ASN A 240 -13.95 -20.96 -25.49
C ASN A 240 -12.43 -20.93 -25.74
N ASN A 241 -11.70 -22.01 -25.46
CA ASN A 241 -10.26 -22.12 -25.73
C ASN A 241 -9.93 -22.65 -27.13
N ASN A 242 -10.95 -22.90 -27.97
CA ASN A 242 -10.73 -23.34 -29.34
C ASN A 242 -10.06 -22.24 -30.19
N ILE A 243 -8.79 -22.47 -30.52
CA ILE A 243 -7.99 -21.58 -31.34
C ILE A 243 -7.67 -22.30 -32.65
N ASN A 244 -8.22 -21.78 -33.75
CA ASN A 244 -7.69 -22.08 -35.07
C ASN A 244 -6.33 -21.40 -35.22
N GLN A 245 -5.35 -22.12 -35.78
CA GLN A 245 -3.99 -21.58 -35.97
C GLN A 245 -3.99 -20.22 -36.69
N ASN A 246 -4.93 -19.99 -37.60
CA ASN A 246 -5.09 -18.75 -38.35
C ASN A 246 -5.51 -17.53 -37.49
N GLN A 247 -5.95 -17.75 -36.25
CA GLN A 247 -6.28 -16.67 -35.31
C GLN A 247 -5.05 -16.15 -34.55
N ILE A 248 -3.94 -16.91 -34.56
CA ILE A 248 -2.66 -16.46 -34.03
C ILE A 248 -1.92 -15.72 -35.14
N LEU A 249 -1.75 -14.42 -34.95
CA LEU A 249 -1.05 -13.52 -35.84
C LEU A 249 0.22 -13.00 -35.18
N ASN A 250 1.16 -12.49 -35.98
CA ASN A 250 2.36 -11.80 -35.50
C ASN A 250 3.14 -12.58 -34.43
N PHE A 251 3.24 -13.91 -34.58
CA PHE A 251 4.07 -14.72 -33.69
C PHE A 251 5.54 -14.39 -33.96
N GLU A 252 6.22 -13.86 -32.96
CA GLU A 252 7.62 -13.44 -33.03
C GLU A 252 8.37 -13.85 -31.75
N THR A 253 9.69 -14.06 -31.88
CA THR A 253 10.61 -14.30 -30.76
C THR A 253 11.51 -13.09 -30.55
N PHE A 254 11.99 -12.89 -29.32
CA PHE A 254 12.91 -11.82 -28.94
C PHE A 254 14.13 -12.46 -28.24
N PRO A 255 15.34 -12.35 -28.84
CA PRO A 255 15.65 -11.72 -30.14
C PRO A 255 15.02 -12.46 -31.34
N LYS A 256 14.88 -11.76 -32.47
CA LYS A 256 14.41 -12.34 -33.74
C LYS A 256 15.53 -13.21 -34.34
N ASP A 257 15.18 -14.39 -34.86
CA ASP A 257 16.05 -15.45 -35.44
C ASP A 257 16.83 -16.34 -34.44
N THR A 258 16.51 -17.64 -34.43
CA THR A 258 16.76 -18.55 -33.30
C THR A 258 17.89 -19.58 -33.49
N LEU A 259 18.64 -19.51 -34.60
CA LEU A 259 19.70 -20.50 -34.88
C LEU A 259 21.04 -20.22 -34.16
N ASN A 260 21.22 -19.02 -33.60
CA ASN A 260 22.42 -18.65 -32.85
C ASN A 260 22.24 -18.90 -31.35
N VAL A 261 23.36 -19.04 -30.63
CA VAL A 261 23.35 -19.06 -29.16
C VAL A 261 22.85 -17.70 -28.66
N ILE A 262 21.68 -17.68 -28.03
CA ILE A 262 21.10 -16.48 -27.42
C ILE A 262 21.73 -16.29 -26.05
N GLN A 263 22.43 -15.17 -25.87
CA GLN A 263 23.01 -14.80 -24.59
C GLN A 263 22.03 -13.90 -23.81
N CYS A 264 21.69 -14.29 -22.57
CA CYS A 264 20.76 -13.52 -21.75
C CYS A 264 21.39 -12.19 -21.26
N MET A 265 20.61 -11.12 -21.12
CA MET A 265 21.10 -9.80 -20.66
C MET A 265 21.30 -9.75 -19.13
N GLY A 266 20.61 -10.61 -18.38
CA GLY A 266 20.71 -10.83 -16.93
C GLY A 266 20.40 -12.29 -16.58
N GLU A 267 20.60 -12.67 -15.31
CA GLU A 267 20.42 -14.06 -14.84
C GLU A 267 18.98 -14.55 -15.01
N ARG A 268 18.83 -15.72 -15.62
CA ARG A 268 17.51 -16.34 -15.91
C ARG A 268 16.54 -15.43 -16.69
N TYR A 269 17.00 -14.33 -17.29
CA TYR A 269 16.22 -13.50 -18.22
C TYR A 269 16.17 -14.15 -19.60
N GLY A 270 15.42 -15.25 -19.69
CA GLY A 270 15.27 -16.03 -20.92
C GLY A 270 14.70 -15.24 -22.09
N PRO A 271 14.88 -15.74 -23.33
CA PRO A 271 14.27 -15.15 -24.51
C PRO A 271 12.74 -15.06 -24.36
N LEU A 272 12.12 -14.14 -25.09
CA LEU A 272 10.67 -13.93 -25.06
C LEU A 272 10.04 -14.36 -26.37
N PHE A 273 8.73 -14.58 -26.34
CA PHE A 273 7.91 -14.70 -27.54
C PHE A 273 6.64 -13.88 -27.37
N LYS A 274 6.15 -13.30 -28.47
CA LYS A 274 4.95 -12.47 -28.50
C LYS A 274 4.07 -12.91 -29.66
N PHE A 275 2.76 -12.83 -29.50
CA PHE A 275 1.79 -13.04 -30.58
C PHE A 275 0.51 -12.24 -30.33
N THR A 276 -0.31 -12.11 -31.37
CA THR A 276 -1.62 -11.47 -31.32
C THR A 276 -2.70 -12.50 -31.59
N LEU A 277 -3.78 -12.50 -30.83
CA LEU A 277 -4.93 -13.38 -31.01
C LEU A 277 -6.14 -12.59 -31.50
N THR A 278 -6.80 -13.06 -32.57
CA THR A 278 -7.99 -12.43 -33.18
C THR A 278 -9.32 -12.96 -32.63
N SER A 279 -9.37 -13.34 -31.37
CA SER A 279 -10.50 -14.02 -30.71
C SER A 279 -10.80 -13.30 -29.40
N PRO A 280 -12.05 -13.34 -28.86
CA PRO A 280 -12.32 -12.90 -27.50
C PRO A 280 -11.29 -13.49 -26.55
N ASN A 281 -10.87 -12.67 -25.59
CA ASN A 281 -9.87 -12.93 -24.57
C ASN A 281 -9.89 -14.38 -24.02
N ILE A 282 -8.97 -15.21 -24.50
CA ILE A 282 -8.83 -16.62 -24.10
C ILE A 282 -7.86 -16.70 -22.93
N LYS A 283 -8.27 -17.34 -21.84
CA LYS A 283 -7.37 -17.69 -20.74
C LYS A 283 -6.48 -18.85 -21.21
N ARG A 284 -5.16 -18.65 -21.23
CA ARG A 284 -4.15 -19.62 -21.69
C ARG A 284 -4.29 -20.05 -23.17
N PRO A 285 -4.03 -19.13 -24.12
CA PRO A 285 -4.14 -19.42 -25.56
C PRO A 285 -3.12 -20.44 -26.08
N LEU A 286 -1.98 -20.62 -25.40
CA LEU A 286 -0.97 -21.63 -25.74
C LEU A 286 -0.88 -22.66 -24.62
N GLN A 287 -0.77 -23.92 -25.03
CA GLN A 287 -0.60 -25.08 -24.16
C GLN A 287 0.85 -25.57 -24.24
N PHE A 288 1.42 -25.91 -23.10
CA PHE A 288 2.75 -26.51 -22.99
C PHE A 288 2.63 -27.85 -22.29
N ILE A 289 3.24 -28.88 -22.86
CA ILE A 289 3.23 -30.25 -22.33
C ILE A 289 4.57 -30.60 -21.67
N ASP A 290 5.65 -29.96 -22.10
CA ASP A 290 6.99 -30.25 -21.59
C ASP A 290 7.31 -29.39 -20.36
N GLN A 291 8.18 -29.86 -19.45
CA GLN A 291 8.58 -29.19 -18.19
C GLN A 291 9.24 -27.79 -18.35
N ASN A 292 9.36 -27.28 -19.59
CA ASN A 292 10.21 -26.15 -19.97
C ASN A 292 9.46 -24.86 -20.33
N PHE A 293 8.38 -24.46 -19.66
CA PHE A 293 7.65 -23.26 -20.10
C PHE A 293 6.90 -22.49 -19.01
N ALA A 294 6.67 -21.22 -19.31
CA ALA A 294 5.73 -20.35 -18.62
C ALA A 294 4.62 -19.91 -19.57
N TYR A 295 3.41 -19.77 -19.03
CA TYR A 295 2.24 -19.40 -19.82
C TYR A 295 2.33 -17.97 -20.33
N PRO A 296 1.91 -17.71 -21.58
CA PRO A 296 1.86 -16.36 -22.09
C PRO A 296 0.81 -15.54 -21.33
N ASN A 297 1.21 -14.37 -20.85
CA ASN A 297 0.34 -13.42 -20.19
C ASN A 297 -0.25 -12.45 -21.22
N LEU A 298 -1.51 -12.08 -21.01
CA LEU A 298 -2.11 -10.96 -21.73
C LEU A 298 -1.36 -9.68 -21.35
N ILE A 299 -1.00 -8.87 -22.35
CA ILE A 299 -0.26 -7.62 -22.13
C ILE A 299 -0.96 -6.38 -22.67
N SER A 300 -1.67 -6.47 -23.80
CA SER A 300 -2.39 -5.32 -24.35
C SER A 300 -3.44 -5.70 -25.40
N SER A 301 -4.26 -4.73 -25.82
CA SER A 301 -5.15 -4.83 -27.00
C SER A 301 -4.69 -3.91 -28.14
N LEU A 302 -4.86 -4.35 -29.39
CA LEU A 302 -4.60 -3.57 -30.60
C LEU A 302 -5.92 -3.08 -31.21
N GLY A 303 -6.32 -1.84 -30.93
CA GLY A 303 -7.46 -1.20 -31.62
C GLY A 303 -8.84 -1.77 -31.28
N GLY A 304 -9.07 -2.16 -30.02
CA GLY A 304 -10.36 -2.63 -29.49
C GLY A 304 -10.44 -4.15 -29.23
N ASP A 305 -11.64 -4.61 -28.85
CA ASP A 305 -11.98 -5.90 -28.24
C ASP A 305 -11.60 -7.19 -29.02
N ASN A 306 -11.01 -7.09 -30.22
CA ASN A 306 -10.81 -8.25 -31.10
C ASN A 306 -9.35 -8.68 -31.28
N TYR A 307 -8.36 -7.90 -30.83
CA TYR A 307 -6.95 -8.22 -31.02
C TYR A 307 -6.18 -8.11 -29.70
N PHE A 308 -5.89 -9.25 -29.07
CA PHE A 308 -5.17 -9.30 -27.81
C PHE A 308 -3.72 -9.73 -28.01
N GLN A 309 -2.78 -8.95 -27.50
CA GLN A 309 -1.37 -9.28 -27.51
C GLN A 309 -1.00 -10.05 -26.25
N TYR A 310 -0.25 -11.12 -26.45
CA TYR A 310 0.26 -11.97 -25.39
C TYR A 310 1.78 -12.05 -25.46
N ILE A 311 2.43 -12.19 -24.31
CA ILE A 311 3.86 -12.42 -24.21
C ILE A 311 4.17 -13.56 -23.25
N GLY A 312 5.14 -14.40 -23.60
CA GLY A 312 5.69 -15.41 -22.71
C GLY A 312 7.21 -15.47 -22.81
N TYR A 313 7.82 -16.34 -22.02
CA TYR A 313 9.27 -16.54 -21.99
C TYR A 313 9.64 -18.02 -22.08
N PHE A 314 10.84 -18.28 -22.58
CA PHE A 314 11.44 -19.61 -22.58
C PHE A 314 12.18 -19.81 -21.25
N ASN A 315 11.81 -20.86 -20.48
CA ASN A 315 12.40 -21.12 -19.19
C ASN A 315 13.89 -21.48 -19.33
N THR A 316 14.75 -20.89 -18.50
CA THR A 316 16.20 -21.05 -18.52
C THR A 316 16.75 -21.84 -17.34
N MET A 317 15.91 -22.37 -16.44
CA MET A 317 16.37 -23.15 -15.27
C MET A 317 17.34 -24.28 -15.63
N TYR A 318 17.26 -24.82 -16.85
CA TYR A 318 18.14 -25.87 -17.36
C TYR A 318 19.09 -25.41 -18.48
N ALA A 319 19.28 -24.10 -18.69
CA ALA A 319 20.01 -23.53 -19.84
C ALA A 319 21.54 -23.73 -19.83
N ASN A 320 22.11 -24.49 -18.89
CA ASN A 320 23.53 -24.84 -18.92
C ASN A 320 23.88 -25.84 -20.04
N TYR A 321 22.90 -26.39 -20.76
CA TYR A 321 23.12 -27.26 -21.91
C TYR A 321 23.26 -26.46 -23.21
N ILE A 322 24.44 -26.50 -23.82
CA ILE A 322 24.74 -25.91 -25.15
C ILE A 322 23.97 -26.63 -26.30
N SER A 323 23.16 -27.64 -25.99
CA SER A 323 22.35 -28.33 -27.00
C SER A 323 21.11 -27.52 -27.39
N ALA A 324 20.89 -27.38 -28.69
CA ALA A 324 19.65 -26.83 -29.22
C ALA A 324 18.44 -27.62 -28.69
N THR A 325 17.52 -26.92 -28.01
CA THR A 325 16.28 -27.48 -27.50
C THR A 325 15.13 -27.01 -28.38
N ASN A 326 14.29 -27.94 -28.85
CA ASN A 326 13.10 -27.62 -29.62
C ASN A 326 11.96 -27.27 -28.68
N TYR A 327 11.53 -26.01 -28.70
CA TYR A 327 10.39 -25.55 -27.94
C TYR A 327 9.13 -25.62 -28.82
N THR A 328 8.21 -26.54 -28.53
CA THR A 328 7.00 -26.75 -29.32
C THR A 328 5.78 -26.09 -28.67
N PHE A 329 5.26 -25.06 -29.32
CA PHE A 329 4.02 -24.38 -28.97
C PHE A 329 2.83 -25.18 -29.47
N LYS A 330 1.83 -25.36 -28.61
CA LYS A 330 0.62 -26.10 -28.95
C LYS A 330 -0.63 -25.27 -28.72
N VAL A 331 -1.64 -25.49 -29.54
CA VAL A 331 -2.96 -24.85 -29.41
C VAL A 331 -4.02 -25.92 -29.22
N GLN A 332 -5.07 -25.56 -28.48
CA GLN A 332 -6.27 -26.37 -28.39
C GLN A 332 -7.19 -26.07 -29.57
N ASN A 333 -7.58 -27.11 -30.32
CA ASN A 333 -8.58 -27.01 -31.38
C ASN A 333 -9.59 -28.16 -31.22
N ASN A 334 -10.77 -27.83 -30.69
CA ASN A 334 -11.76 -28.80 -30.21
C ASN A 334 -11.09 -29.76 -29.20
N ASP A 335 -11.34 -31.05 -29.33
CA ASP A 335 -10.82 -32.10 -28.44
C ASP A 335 -9.38 -32.54 -28.76
N LYS A 336 -8.56 -31.67 -29.40
CA LYS A 336 -7.19 -32.00 -29.79
C LYS A 336 -6.21 -30.88 -29.50
N ILE A 337 -5.07 -31.25 -28.91
CA ILE A 337 -3.87 -30.41 -28.86
C ILE A 337 -3.10 -30.63 -30.15
N GLN A 338 -2.84 -29.56 -30.90
CA GLN A 338 -2.05 -29.62 -32.12
C GLN A 338 -0.81 -28.73 -31.98
N ASP A 339 0.30 -29.18 -32.54
CA ASP A 339 1.50 -28.37 -32.68
C ASP A 339 1.18 -27.17 -33.57
N PHE A 340 1.42 -25.97 -33.05
CA PHE A 340 1.26 -24.70 -33.76
C PHE A 340 2.59 -24.27 -34.38
N ASN A 341 3.66 -24.30 -33.59
CA ASN A 341 4.99 -23.89 -34.02
C ASN A 341 6.06 -24.60 -33.18
N THR A 342 7.23 -24.86 -33.76
CA THR A 342 8.40 -25.37 -33.04
C THR A 342 9.57 -24.44 -33.28
N THR A 343 10.11 -23.85 -32.22
CA THR A 343 11.28 -22.98 -32.27
C THR A 343 12.49 -23.67 -31.66
N PRO A 344 13.52 -24.03 -32.43
CA PRO A 344 14.80 -24.45 -31.86
C PRO A 344 15.48 -23.24 -31.22
N LEU A 345 15.94 -23.35 -29.96
CA LEU A 345 16.75 -22.33 -29.29
C LEU A 345 17.99 -22.97 -28.64
N MET A 346 19.12 -22.29 -28.75
CA MET A 346 20.29 -22.50 -27.90
C MET A 346 20.40 -21.30 -26.96
N ILE A 347 20.22 -21.50 -25.65
CA ILE A 347 20.27 -20.42 -24.68
C ILE A 347 21.55 -20.55 -23.87
N LYS A 348 22.27 -19.45 -23.69
CA LYS A 348 23.41 -19.34 -22.78
C LYS A 348 23.12 -18.24 -21.76
N ASP A 349 23.14 -18.59 -20.49
CA ASP A 349 23.02 -17.58 -19.43
C ASP A 349 24.31 -16.72 -19.33
N LYS A 350 24.19 -15.46 -18.89
CA LYS A 350 25.27 -14.47 -18.94
C LYS A 350 26.43 -14.81 -18.00
N PHE A 351 26.14 -15.46 -16.88
CA PHE A 351 27.11 -15.70 -15.82
C PHE A 351 27.82 -17.03 -16.01
N THR A 352 29.03 -16.95 -16.58
CA THR A 352 30.04 -18.01 -16.49
C THR A 352 31.31 -17.41 -15.91
N GLY A 353 31.25 -16.97 -14.65
CA GLY A 353 32.41 -16.52 -13.89
C GLY A 353 32.55 -17.37 -12.62
N SER A 354 33.78 -17.56 -12.16
CA SER A 354 34.06 -18.25 -10.90
C SER A 354 34.67 -17.25 -9.91
N THR A 355 34.09 -17.13 -8.73
CA THR A 355 34.74 -16.50 -7.58
C THR A 355 35.61 -17.51 -6.87
N SER A 356 36.86 -17.13 -6.60
CA SER A 356 37.75 -17.92 -5.74
C SER A 356 38.38 -17.01 -4.69
N PHE A 357 38.26 -17.38 -3.42
CA PHE A 357 38.79 -16.58 -2.32
C PHE A 357 39.16 -17.46 -1.12
N PRO A 358 40.34 -17.25 -0.50
CA PRO A 358 40.56 -17.69 0.87
C PRO A 358 39.72 -16.85 1.84
N MET A 359 38.92 -17.53 2.67
CA MET A 359 38.20 -16.91 3.78
C MET A 359 38.99 -17.11 5.08
N HIS A 360 39.06 -16.07 5.90
CA HIS A 360 39.67 -16.10 7.23
C HIS A 360 38.69 -15.52 8.25
N ILE A 361 38.21 -16.36 9.18
CA ILE A 361 37.46 -15.87 10.33
C ILE A 361 38.44 -15.68 11.47
N ASP A 362 38.56 -14.45 11.95
CA ASP A 362 39.34 -14.15 13.13
C ASP A 362 38.61 -14.73 14.36
N PRO A 363 39.34 -15.22 15.38
CA PRO A 363 38.73 -15.62 16.63
C PRO A 363 37.93 -14.45 17.23
N PRO A 364 36.82 -14.71 17.94
CA PRO A 364 35.97 -13.65 18.47
C PRO A 364 36.75 -12.65 19.32
N THR A 365 36.50 -11.35 19.11
CA THR A 365 37.07 -10.27 19.92
C THR A 365 36.12 -9.92 21.06
N TYR A 366 36.66 -9.93 22.29
CA TYR A 366 35.91 -9.72 23.53
C TYR A 366 36.13 -8.30 24.06
N PHE A 367 35.04 -7.58 24.32
CA PHE A 367 35.07 -6.21 24.83
C PHE A 367 34.47 -6.13 26.23
N ILE A 368 35.10 -5.35 27.12
CA ILE A 368 34.64 -5.19 28.53
C ILE A 368 33.38 -4.31 28.61
N ASN A 369 33.24 -3.33 27.71
CA ASN A 369 32.17 -2.32 27.70
C ASN A 369 31.44 -2.22 26.35
N GLY A 370 31.16 -3.36 25.71
CA GLY A 370 30.46 -3.43 24.43
C GLY A 370 30.08 -4.87 24.06
N PRO A 371 29.37 -5.08 22.94
CA PRO A 371 29.02 -6.42 22.48
C PRO A 371 30.28 -7.18 22.06
N ASN A 372 30.27 -8.51 22.21
CA ASN A 372 31.31 -9.35 21.60
C ASN A 372 31.14 -9.34 20.08
N LEU A 373 32.26 -9.26 19.35
CA LEU A 373 32.26 -9.20 17.89
C LEU A 373 32.84 -10.49 17.31
N LEU A 374 32.13 -11.06 16.34
CA LEU A 374 32.68 -11.99 15.38
C LEU A 374 33.17 -11.18 14.18
N VAL A 375 34.46 -11.30 13.85
CA VAL A 375 35.04 -10.61 12.69
C VAL A 375 35.20 -11.61 11.56
N VAL A 376 34.54 -11.35 10.45
CA VAL A 376 34.57 -12.19 9.24
C VAL A 376 35.35 -11.44 8.16
N SER A 377 36.52 -11.98 7.79
CA SER A 377 37.42 -11.39 6.79
C SER A 377 37.57 -12.32 5.58
N ILE A 378 37.44 -11.79 4.36
CA ILE A 378 37.59 -12.56 3.12
C ILE A 378 38.46 -11.75 2.17
N ASN A 379 39.47 -12.38 1.59
CA ASN A 379 40.25 -11.77 0.52
C ASN A 379 39.94 -12.54 -0.76
N GLY A 380 39.30 -11.88 -1.73
CA GLY A 380 38.81 -12.56 -2.92
C GLY A 380 39.25 -11.98 -4.24
N ILE A 381 39.40 -12.88 -5.20
CA ILE A 381 39.61 -12.56 -6.61
C ILE A 381 38.32 -12.93 -7.33
N ASN A 382 37.62 -11.93 -7.85
CA ASN A 382 36.44 -12.16 -8.69
C ASN A 382 36.82 -12.09 -10.17
N THR A 383 36.45 -13.13 -10.92
CA THR A 383 36.55 -13.13 -12.38
C THR A 383 35.26 -12.70 -13.06
N ALA A 384 34.13 -12.70 -12.34
CA ALA A 384 32.85 -12.17 -12.78
C ALA A 384 32.80 -10.64 -12.58
N GLN A 385 32.47 -9.90 -13.64
CA GLN A 385 32.18 -8.47 -13.53
C GLN A 385 30.78 -8.28 -12.92
N TYR A 386 30.62 -7.29 -12.03
CA TYR A 386 29.36 -7.01 -11.31
C TYR A 386 28.82 -8.19 -10.49
N GLY A 387 29.61 -9.26 -10.37
CA GLY A 387 29.16 -10.59 -9.97
C GLY A 387 28.94 -10.76 -8.48
N LEU A 388 29.52 -9.88 -7.65
CA LEU A 388 29.47 -9.95 -6.20
C LEU A 388 28.00 -9.94 -5.75
N GLY A 389 27.45 -11.14 -5.61
CA GLY A 389 26.06 -11.35 -5.24
C GLY A 389 25.80 -10.80 -3.84
N LEU A 390 24.54 -10.91 -3.41
CA LEU A 390 24.21 -10.63 -2.02
C LEU A 390 24.96 -11.64 -1.13
N PHE A 391 25.78 -11.13 -0.22
CA PHE A 391 26.36 -11.96 0.83
C PHE A 391 25.22 -12.39 1.73
N HIS A 392 24.94 -13.69 1.81
CA HIS A 392 23.91 -14.22 2.70
C HIS A 392 24.57 -14.63 4.00
N TYR A 393 24.28 -13.88 5.06
CA TYR A 393 24.68 -14.23 6.41
C TYR A 393 23.59 -15.08 7.00
N GLN A 394 23.94 -16.30 7.39
CA GLN A 394 23.09 -17.15 8.20
C GLN A 394 23.75 -17.40 9.55
N TYR A 395 23.08 -16.97 10.63
CA TYR A 395 23.47 -17.23 12.00
C TYR A 395 22.28 -17.84 12.74
N ALA A 396 22.39 -19.10 13.13
CA ALA A 396 21.24 -19.88 13.62
C ALA A 396 20.07 -19.80 12.63
N GLU A 397 18.90 -19.35 13.05
CA GLU A 397 17.74 -19.11 12.16
C GLU A 397 17.66 -17.69 11.59
N LYS A 398 18.71 -16.88 11.73
CA LYS A 398 18.73 -15.49 11.27
C LYS A 398 19.42 -15.40 9.94
N ASP A 399 18.72 -14.83 8.97
CA ASP A 399 19.25 -14.58 7.64
C ASP A 399 19.27 -13.07 7.35
N ILE A 400 20.37 -12.57 6.80
CA ILE A 400 20.41 -11.21 6.24
C ILE A 400 21.13 -11.18 4.89
N TYR A 401 20.60 -10.36 3.99
CA TYR A 401 21.12 -10.07 2.65
C TYR A 401 21.48 -8.57 2.56
N PRO A 402 22.55 -8.10 3.20
CA PRO A 402 22.94 -6.70 3.08
C PRO A 402 23.36 -6.38 1.64
N ASN A 403 22.91 -5.22 1.15
CA ASN A 403 23.33 -4.72 -0.15
C ASN A 403 24.76 -4.17 -0.09
N ALA A 404 25.49 -4.25 -1.20
CA ALA A 404 26.71 -3.47 -1.38
C ALA A 404 26.45 -1.97 -1.09
N PRO A 405 27.41 -1.22 -0.51
CA PRO A 405 28.80 -1.59 -0.24
C PRO A 405 29.07 -2.26 1.13
N PHE A 406 28.06 -2.78 1.85
CA PHE A 406 28.27 -3.39 3.16
C PHE A 406 29.38 -4.46 3.12
N GLY A 407 30.31 -4.37 4.07
CA GLY A 407 31.42 -5.30 4.24
C GLY A 407 32.62 -5.14 3.29
N PHE A 408 32.51 -4.39 2.18
CA PHE A 408 33.64 -4.12 1.29
C PHE A 408 34.66 -3.19 1.93
N SER A 409 35.71 -3.77 2.52
CA SER A 409 36.64 -3.05 3.39
C SER A 409 37.84 -2.46 2.65
N LEU A 410 38.28 -3.06 1.55
CA LEU A 410 39.40 -2.55 0.75
C LEU A 410 39.39 -3.16 -0.67
N GLY A 411 39.84 -2.40 -1.67
CA GLY A 411 40.16 -2.94 -2.99
C GLY A 411 39.16 -2.52 -4.06
N ASN A 412 38.86 -3.44 -4.98
CA ASN A 412 37.92 -3.24 -6.08
C ASN A 412 37.22 -4.57 -6.45
N ASN A 413 36.28 -4.56 -7.38
CA ASN A 413 35.50 -5.76 -7.75
C ASN A 413 36.36 -6.92 -8.28
N LEU A 414 37.57 -6.66 -8.81
CA LEU A 414 38.47 -7.72 -9.29
C LEU A 414 39.24 -8.35 -8.12
N ASN A 415 39.76 -7.50 -7.21
CA ASN A 415 40.49 -7.90 -6.02
C ASN A 415 39.89 -7.17 -4.81
N PHE A 416 39.05 -7.87 -4.06
CA PHE A 416 38.34 -7.28 -2.92
C PHE A 416 38.80 -7.89 -1.61
N ASN A 417 38.86 -7.06 -0.58
CA ASN A 417 38.83 -7.50 0.80
C ASN A 417 37.45 -7.17 1.36
N TYR A 418 36.87 -8.15 2.01
CA TYR A 418 35.60 -8.08 2.69
C TYR A 418 35.88 -8.22 4.19
N ASN A 419 35.39 -7.32 5.02
CA ASN A 419 35.56 -7.39 6.47
C ASN A 419 34.29 -6.85 7.16
N VAL A 420 33.61 -7.70 7.93
CA VAL A 420 32.40 -7.37 8.68
C VAL A 420 32.58 -7.76 10.14
N SER A 421 32.15 -6.88 11.05
CA SER A 421 31.95 -7.19 12.45
C SER A 421 30.48 -7.55 12.68
N LEU A 422 30.20 -8.68 13.31
CA LEU A 422 28.86 -9.11 13.69
C LEU A 422 28.77 -9.22 15.22
N PRO A 423 27.77 -8.60 15.87
CA PRO A 423 27.53 -8.79 17.29
C PRO A 423 26.95 -10.20 17.52
N PHE A 424 27.45 -10.94 18.52
CA PHE A 424 26.94 -12.28 18.84
C PHE A 424 26.74 -12.50 20.36
N ASN A 425 25.91 -13.48 20.73
CA ASN A 425 25.68 -13.87 22.13
C ASN A 425 26.45 -15.16 22.46
N TYR A 426 27.13 -15.20 23.62
CA TYR A 426 27.89 -16.37 24.08
C TYR A 426 26.99 -17.50 24.61
N LEU A 427 25.71 -17.21 24.89
CA LEU A 427 24.83 -18.14 25.60
C LEU A 427 24.08 -19.12 24.67
N THR A 428 24.30 -19.18 23.36
CA THR A 428 23.58 -20.13 22.48
C THR A 428 24.04 -21.57 22.75
N VAL A 429 23.23 -22.38 23.43
CA VAL A 429 23.68 -23.67 24.04
C VAL A 429 23.58 -24.88 23.11
N LEU A 430 22.71 -24.90 22.08
CA LEU A 430 22.21 -26.21 21.60
C LEU A 430 22.47 -26.65 20.18
N ASN A 431 22.93 -25.81 19.27
CA ASN A 431 23.34 -26.30 17.95
C ASN A 431 24.80 -25.99 17.77
N ASP A 432 25.54 -26.91 17.16
CA ASP A 432 26.86 -26.63 16.62
C ASP A 432 26.79 -25.24 15.95
N PHE A 433 27.52 -24.29 16.53
CA PHE A 433 27.55 -22.91 16.06
C PHE A 433 28.19 -22.95 14.67
N HIS A 434 27.35 -22.96 13.64
CA HIS A 434 27.74 -22.83 12.25
C HIS A 434 27.25 -21.48 11.75
N PRO A 435 27.98 -20.36 11.95
CA PRO A 435 27.84 -19.22 11.08
C PRO A 435 28.08 -19.74 9.68
N ASN A 436 26.99 -19.86 8.93
CA ASN A 436 27.03 -20.21 7.53
C ASN A 436 27.15 -18.88 6.82
N LEU A 437 28.35 -18.59 6.32
CA LEU A 437 28.48 -17.56 5.31
C LEU A 437 28.20 -18.21 3.97
N ILE A 438 26.99 -17.96 3.46
CA ILE A 438 26.57 -18.47 2.17
C ILE A 438 26.86 -17.39 1.13
N PHE A 439 27.76 -17.70 0.21
CA PHE A 439 28.00 -16.87 -0.95
C PHE A 439 27.01 -17.31 -2.02
N GLN A 440 25.94 -16.54 -2.23
CA GLN A 440 25.05 -16.77 -3.35
C GLN A 440 25.67 -16.19 -4.62
N GLU A 441 26.61 -16.90 -5.23
CA GLU A 441 27.09 -16.61 -6.59
C GLU A 441 27.37 -17.93 -7.32
N TYR A 442 26.49 -18.28 -8.28
CA TYR A 442 26.57 -19.32 -9.35
C TYR A 442 27.14 -20.72 -9.03
N SER A 443 27.56 -20.95 -7.80
CA SER A 443 28.15 -22.15 -7.26
C SER A 443 27.64 -22.23 -5.83
N ASN A 444 27.17 -23.39 -5.41
CA ASN A 444 26.84 -23.65 -4.02
C ASN A 444 28.14 -23.70 -3.18
N LEU A 445 29.00 -22.67 -3.25
CA LEU A 445 30.08 -22.44 -2.31
C LEU A 445 29.45 -22.00 -0.99
N GLN A 446 28.82 -22.97 -0.33
CA GLN A 446 28.48 -22.88 1.07
C GLN A 446 29.75 -23.19 1.84
N THR A 447 30.18 -22.26 2.66
CA THR A 447 31.23 -22.52 3.65
C THR A 447 30.59 -22.29 5.01
N SER A 448 30.47 -23.37 5.76
CA SER A 448 30.18 -23.33 7.18
C SER A 448 31.52 -23.29 7.91
N ILE A 449 31.61 -22.47 8.96
CA ILE A 449 32.72 -22.55 9.91
C ILE A 449 32.12 -22.91 11.26
N GLU A 450 32.68 -23.94 11.89
CA GLU A 450 32.41 -24.24 13.29
C GLU A 450 33.24 -23.29 14.16
N VAL A 451 32.59 -22.41 14.92
CA VAL A 451 33.29 -21.68 16.00
C VAL A 451 33.07 -22.44 17.29
N TYR A 452 34.15 -23.03 17.81
CA TYR A 452 34.12 -23.73 19.08
C TYR A 452 34.15 -22.72 20.24
N ASP A 453 33.13 -22.77 21.10
CA ASP A 453 33.13 -22.07 22.39
C ASP A 453 34.14 -22.72 23.36
N LEU A 454 35.04 -21.91 23.92
CA LEU A 454 36.00 -22.35 24.94
C LEU A 454 35.39 -22.40 26.36
N GLN A 455 34.19 -21.87 26.58
CA GLN A 455 33.53 -21.81 27.90
C GLN A 455 32.07 -22.26 27.88
N ARG A 456 31.80 -23.51 27.45
CA ARG A 456 30.53 -24.18 27.77
C ARG A 456 30.32 -24.23 29.27
N ARG A 457 29.56 -23.29 29.83
CA ARG A 457 29.00 -23.45 31.18
C ARG A 457 27.85 -24.43 31.08
N ASN A 458 27.71 -25.32 32.08
CA ASN A 458 26.53 -26.16 32.26
C ASN A 458 25.28 -25.27 32.49
N LEU A 459 24.69 -24.73 31.43
CA LEU A 459 23.41 -24.03 31.50
C LEU A 459 22.30 -25.08 31.62
N THR A 460 21.56 -25.01 32.71
CA THR A 460 20.34 -25.80 32.90
C THR A 460 19.24 -25.12 32.10
N LEU A 461 18.97 -25.60 30.89
CA LEU A 461 17.92 -25.06 30.04
C LEU A 461 16.55 -25.36 30.64
N LYS A 462 15.75 -24.33 30.86
CA LYS A 462 14.35 -24.44 31.28
C LYS A 462 13.47 -23.96 30.13
N ILE A 463 12.40 -24.72 29.86
CA ILE A 463 11.45 -24.48 28.77
C ILE A 463 10.67 -23.19 29.04
N GLN A 464 10.41 -22.40 28.00
CA GLN A 464 9.55 -21.21 28.08
C GLN A 464 8.08 -21.62 28.02
N SER A 465 7.21 -20.87 28.69
CA SER A 465 5.78 -21.17 28.72
C SER A 465 4.93 -19.93 28.52
N ILE A 466 3.74 -20.14 27.93
CA ILE A 466 2.69 -19.13 27.84
C ILE A 466 1.88 -19.19 29.14
N ASP A 467 1.77 -18.08 29.86
CA ASP A 467 0.96 -17.95 31.07
C ASP A 467 -0.49 -17.53 30.74
N SER A 468 -0.65 -16.63 29.76
CA SER A 468 -1.95 -16.24 29.22
C SER A 468 -1.87 -15.85 27.74
N LEU A 469 -2.96 -16.10 27.00
CA LEU A 469 -3.15 -15.68 25.62
C LEU A 469 -4.58 -15.16 25.45
N GLU A 470 -4.72 -13.94 24.94
CA GLU A 470 -5.99 -13.32 24.58
C GLU A 470 -5.91 -12.83 23.13
N LEU A 471 -6.90 -13.17 22.31
CA LEU A 471 -7.05 -12.71 20.93
C LEU A 471 -8.28 -11.79 20.86
N ILE A 472 -8.05 -10.49 20.77
CA ILE A 472 -9.11 -9.48 20.81
C ILE A 472 -9.36 -8.97 19.38
N HIS A 473 -10.58 -9.14 18.89
CA HIS A 473 -10.98 -8.59 17.59
C HIS A 473 -10.94 -7.05 17.63
N LEU A 474 -10.26 -6.44 16.65
CA LEU A 474 -10.20 -4.99 16.51
C LEU A 474 -11.17 -4.50 15.43
N TYR A 475 -10.88 -4.87 14.19
CA TYR A 475 -11.64 -4.51 12.99
C TYR A 475 -11.21 -5.44 11.86
N ASP A 476 -12.10 -5.67 10.89
CA ASP A 476 -11.81 -6.53 9.73
C ASP A 476 -11.14 -7.85 10.21
N SER A 477 -10.10 -8.35 9.54
CA SER A 477 -9.37 -9.55 9.96
C SER A 477 -8.24 -9.29 10.98
N PHE A 478 -8.15 -8.08 11.56
CA PHE A 478 -7.09 -7.70 12.49
C PHE A 478 -7.48 -7.94 13.95
N PHE A 479 -6.57 -8.58 14.66
CA PHE A 479 -6.70 -8.92 16.08
C PHE A 479 -5.51 -8.35 16.86
N LEU A 480 -5.78 -7.96 18.10
CA LEU A 480 -4.75 -7.69 19.10
C LEU A 480 -4.46 -8.99 19.83
N VAL A 481 -3.23 -9.46 19.71
CA VAL A 481 -2.73 -10.61 20.46
C VAL A 481 -2.10 -10.07 21.74
N ARG A 482 -2.62 -10.48 22.89
CA ARG A 482 -2.04 -10.21 24.20
C ARG A 482 -1.55 -11.53 24.77
N ILE A 483 -0.25 -11.65 24.97
CA ILE A 483 0.37 -12.90 25.39
C ILE A 483 1.32 -12.63 26.57
N SER A 484 1.18 -13.39 27.65
CA SER A 484 2.06 -13.34 28.81
C SER A 484 2.97 -14.56 28.77
N ILE A 485 4.29 -14.34 28.81
CA ILE A 485 5.29 -15.40 28.60
C ILE A 485 6.28 -15.40 29.77
N ILE A 486 6.56 -16.59 30.27
CA ILE A 486 7.62 -16.86 31.24
C ILE A 486 8.77 -17.54 30.50
N SER A 487 9.91 -16.87 30.42
CA SER A 487 11.12 -17.38 29.77
C SER A 487 12.30 -17.30 30.74
N PRO A 488 12.74 -18.42 31.34
CA PRO A 488 13.83 -18.41 32.33
C PRO A 488 15.15 -17.85 31.80
N ASN A 489 15.39 -17.95 30.49
CA ASN A 489 16.58 -17.41 29.82
C ASN A 489 16.34 -16.02 29.19
N GLY A 490 15.14 -15.46 29.37
CA GLY A 490 14.70 -14.19 28.79
C GLY A 490 14.23 -14.40 27.35
N LEU A 491 12.98 -14.04 27.06
CA LEU A 491 12.38 -14.13 25.74
C LEU A 491 13.10 -13.19 24.78
N PHE A 492 13.49 -13.71 23.63
CA PHE A 492 14.15 -12.98 22.55
C PHE A 492 13.14 -12.59 21.46
N LYS A 493 12.36 -13.54 20.93
CA LYS A 493 11.34 -13.29 19.90
C LYS A 493 10.21 -14.32 19.92
N ILE A 494 9.11 -13.97 19.28
CA ILE A 494 7.96 -14.82 18.98
C ILE A 494 7.84 -14.89 17.46
N VAL A 495 7.87 -16.08 16.87
CA VAL A 495 7.61 -16.29 15.44
C VAL A 495 6.23 -16.91 15.28
N ILE A 496 5.43 -16.38 14.35
CA ILE A 496 4.09 -16.87 14.05
C ILE A 496 4.02 -17.38 12.61
N ASP A 497 3.49 -18.58 12.42
CA ASP A 497 3.32 -19.25 11.12
C ASP A 497 4.58 -19.22 10.24
N ASP A 498 5.72 -19.47 10.88
CA ASP A 498 7.06 -19.56 10.27
C ASP A 498 7.54 -18.30 9.52
N SER A 499 6.83 -17.18 9.62
CA SER A 499 7.08 -16.00 8.77
C SER A 499 6.92 -14.65 9.47
N ILE A 500 6.06 -14.55 10.49
CA ILE A 500 5.79 -13.27 11.18
C ILE A 500 6.58 -13.22 12.48
N GLU A 501 7.58 -12.33 12.56
CA GLU A 501 8.43 -12.19 13.75
C GLU A 501 8.04 -10.98 14.63
N PHE A 502 7.89 -11.22 15.93
CA PHE A 502 7.69 -10.21 16.97
C PHE A 502 8.86 -10.26 17.95
N LYS A 503 9.68 -9.21 17.97
CA LYS A 503 10.82 -9.09 18.89
C LYS A 503 10.32 -8.78 20.30
N SER A 504 10.80 -9.54 21.29
CA SER A 504 10.32 -9.48 22.68
C SER A 504 10.25 -8.03 23.21
N LEU A 505 11.36 -7.29 23.19
CA LEU A 505 11.42 -5.94 23.77
C LEU A 505 10.55 -4.91 23.04
N GLU A 506 10.40 -5.04 21.73
CA GLU A 506 9.60 -4.13 20.91
C GLU A 506 8.12 -4.18 21.33
N TYR A 507 7.62 -5.39 21.59
CA TYR A 507 6.22 -5.65 21.93
C TYR A 507 5.96 -5.84 23.42
N LEU A 508 6.99 -5.75 24.27
CA LEU A 508 6.85 -5.81 25.73
C LEU A 508 6.09 -4.58 26.24
N VAL A 509 4.96 -4.83 26.89
CA VAL A 509 4.05 -3.82 27.46
C VAL A 509 4.27 -3.65 28.96
N SER A 510 4.54 -4.74 29.67
CA SER A 510 4.82 -4.72 31.11
C SER A 510 5.61 -5.95 31.54
N GLY A 511 6.36 -5.86 32.64
CA GLY A 511 7.18 -6.95 33.15
C GLY A 511 8.61 -6.90 32.62
N THR A 512 9.24 -8.06 32.46
CA THR A 512 10.61 -8.20 31.96
C THR A 512 10.65 -9.25 30.87
N ILE A 513 11.76 -9.36 30.13
CA ILE A 513 11.94 -10.46 29.16
C ILE A 513 11.85 -11.85 29.82
N TYR A 514 12.04 -11.97 31.14
CA TYR A 514 11.93 -13.25 31.86
C TYR A 514 10.50 -13.61 32.26
N ASN A 515 9.66 -12.60 32.44
CA ASN A 515 8.24 -12.70 32.75
C ASN A 515 7.57 -11.41 32.28
N GLY A 516 7.00 -11.47 31.08
CA GLY A 516 6.59 -10.29 30.32
C GLY A 516 5.22 -10.46 29.69
N ASN A 517 4.50 -9.34 29.60
CA ASN A 517 3.25 -9.24 28.85
C ASN A 517 3.53 -8.51 27.53
N TYR A 518 3.13 -9.12 26.43
CA TYR A 518 3.38 -8.64 25.08
C TYR A 518 2.06 -8.36 24.38
N GLU A 519 2.00 -7.26 23.61
CA GLU A 519 0.82 -6.89 22.83
C GLU A 519 1.22 -6.54 21.39
N PHE A 520 0.62 -7.19 20.39
CA PHE A 520 0.88 -6.90 18.97
C PHE A 520 -0.36 -7.11 18.09
N LYS A 521 -0.43 -6.36 16.99
CA LYS A 521 -1.51 -6.47 15.99
C LYS A 521 -1.15 -7.53 14.95
N MET A 522 -2.10 -8.41 14.63
CA MET A 522 -1.92 -9.47 13.64
C MET A 522 -3.13 -9.60 12.72
N ASN A 523 -2.90 -9.89 11.44
CA ASN A 523 -3.94 -10.32 10.51
C ASN A 523 -4.09 -11.84 10.59
N LEU A 524 -5.25 -12.32 11.01
CA LEU A 524 -5.48 -13.75 11.24
C LEU A 524 -6.06 -14.49 10.03
N PHE A 525 -6.34 -13.82 8.91
CA PHE A 525 -6.90 -14.50 7.73
C PHE A 525 -5.98 -15.57 7.14
N GLY A 526 -4.66 -15.33 7.11
CA GLY A 526 -3.67 -16.28 6.59
C GLY A 526 -2.98 -17.13 7.65
N SER A 527 -3.48 -17.14 8.89
CA SER A 527 -2.76 -17.69 10.05
C SER A 527 -3.28 -19.05 10.49
N TYR A 528 -2.37 -19.93 10.90
CA TYR A 528 -2.67 -21.21 11.57
C TYR A 528 -2.42 -21.15 13.09
N LEU A 529 -2.10 -19.97 13.64
CA LEU A 529 -1.72 -19.78 15.04
C LEU A 529 -0.59 -20.72 15.53
N LYS A 530 0.46 -20.91 14.71
CA LYS A 530 1.69 -21.56 15.17
C LYS A 530 2.61 -20.54 15.83
N PHE A 531 2.75 -20.56 17.16
CA PHE A 531 3.69 -19.72 17.91
C PHE A 531 5.00 -20.46 18.17
N VAL A 532 6.14 -19.86 17.85
CA VAL A 532 7.45 -20.36 18.22
C VAL A 532 8.14 -19.32 19.09
N LEU A 533 8.39 -19.67 20.36
CA LEU A 533 9.01 -18.79 21.35
C LEU A 533 10.50 -19.05 21.39
N TYR A 534 11.32 -18.06 21.09
CA TYR A 534 12.78 -18.16 21.19
C TYR A 534 13.25 -17.35 22.39
N ASP A 535 14.11 -17.93 23.23
CA ASP A 535 14.81 -17.18 24.26
C ASP A 535 16.18 -16.65 23.79
N ASN A 536 16.89 -15.92 24.66
CA ASN A 536 18.21 -15.36 24.36
C ASN A 536 19.31 -16.43 24.17
N VAL A 537 19.04 -17.70 24.51
CA VAL A 537 19.95 -18.82 24.25
C VAL A 537 19.55 -19.62 23.01
N GLU A 538 18.56 -19.12 22.26
CA GLU A 538 17.99 -19.71 21.05
C GLU A 538 17.37 -21.09 21.26
N PHE A 539 17.03 -21.42 22.51
CA PHE A 539 16.15 -22.54 22.78
C PHE A 539 14.74 -22.12 22.37
N SER A 540 14.06 -22.95 21.58
CA SER A 540 12.72 -22.67 21.08
C SER A 540 11.67 -23.62 21.63
N GLN A 541 10.48 -23.08 21.88
CA GLN A 541 9.29 -23.86 22.20
C GLN A 541 8.17 -23.50 21.21
N THR A 542 7.67 -24.50 20.51
CA THR A 542 6.58 -24.35 19.54
C THR A 542 5.24 -24.71 20.18
N PHE A 543 4.22 -23.94 19.85
CA PHE A 543 2.82 -24.19 20.17
C PHE A 543 1.98 -24.03 18.90
N TYR A 544 1.14 -25.00 18.60
CA TYR A 544 0.20 -24.99 17.49
C TYR A 544 -1.22 -24.64 17.97
N GLU A 545 -2.12 -24.33 17.03
CA GLU A 545 -3.54 -24.30 17.32
C GLU A 545 -3.99 -25.66 17.89
N GLY A 546 -4.82 -25.62 18.93
CA GLY A 546 -5.22 -26.78 19.73
C GLY A 546 -4.34 -27.08 20.94
N ASP A 547 -3.08 -26.59 20.99
CA ASP A 547 -2.15 -26.93 22.08
C ASP A 547 -2.56 -26.33 23.42
N TYR A 548 -2.28 -27.07 24.50
CA TYR A 548 -2.50 -26.64 25.86
C TYR A 548 -1.31 -25.82 26.36
N TYR A 549 -1.59 -24.68 26.99
CA TYR A 549 -0.56 -23.88 27.67
C TYR A 549 -0.79 -23.75 29.18
N SER A 550 -1.99 -24.12 29.65
CA SER A 550 -2.30 -24.21 31.07
C SER A 550 -3.28 -25.34 31.31
N ILE A 551 -3.16 -26.02 32.45
CA ILE A 551 -4.09 -27.08 32.90
C ILE A 551 -4.81 -26.72 34.20
N ASN A 552 -4.46 -25.60 34.84
CA ASN A 552 -5.14 -25.10 36.03
C ASN A 552 -5.25 -23.56 36.03
N PRO A 553 -6.31 -22.99 35.43
CA PRO A 553 -7.39 -23.67 34.69
C PRO A 553 -6.93 -24.18 33.32
N ILE A 554 -7.67 -25.14 32.74
CA ILE A 554 -7.38 -25.65 31.39
C ILE A 554 -7.53 -24.53 30.36
N LYS A 555 -6.47 -24.23 29.62
CA LYS A 555 -6.45 -23.24 28.54
C LYS A 555 -5.69 -23.78 27.32
N ARG A 556 -6.26 -23.54 26.14
CA ARG A 556 -5.72 -23.93 24.84
C ARG A 556 -5.53 -22.71 23.94
N ILE A 557 -4.64 -22.84 22.97
CA ILE A 557 -4.56 -21.92 21.83
C ILE A 557 -5.66 -22.31 20.87
N ILE A 558 -6.64 -21.44 20.65
CA ILE A 558 -7.77 -21.70 19.74
C ILE A 558 -7.97 -20.46 18.88
N LEU A 559 -8.24 -20.66 17.58
CA LEU A 559 -8.68 -19.56 16.72
C LEU A 559 -10.00 -18.96 17.24
N PRO A 560 -10.15 -17.63 17.23
CA PRO A 560 -11.43 -17.02 17.58
C PRO A 560 -12.55 -17.52 16.67
N ASP A 561 -13.77 -17.70 17.21
CA ASP A 561 -14.94 -18.17 16.45
C ASP A 561 -15.18 -17.38 15.17
N LEU A 562 -14.86 -16.07 15.19
CA LEU A 562 -14.93 -15.14 14.05
C LEU A 562 -14.10 -15.56 12.84
N ILE A 563 -13.05 -16.37 13.03
CA ILE A 563 -12.14 -16.81 11.96
C ILE A 563 -12.14 -18.34 11.81
N SER A 564 -12.42 -19.05 12.90
CA SER A 564 -12.52 -20.51 12.88
C SER A 564 -13.54 -21.01 11.83
N ASN A 565 -13.35 -22.26 11.42
CA ASN A 565 -14.22 -22.99 10.49
C ASN A 565 -15.52 -23.51 11.14
N VAL A 566 -15.79 -23.18 12.41
CA VAL A 566 -16.96 -23.68 13.13
C VAL A 566 -18.25 -23.04 12.59
N ASN A 567 -19.29 -23.86 12.37
CA ASN A 567 -20.62 -23.47 11.87
C ASN A 567 -20.61 -22.68 10.55
N PHE A 568 -19.72 -23.06 9.64
CA PHE A 568 -19.45 -22.30 8.43
C PHE A 568 -20.04 -22.96 7.17
N ASP A 569 -20.82 -22.23 6.36
CA ASP A 569 -21.29 -22.67 5.03
C ASP A 569 -21.41 -21.48 4.06
N ILE A 570 -20.38 -21.25 3.24
CA ILE A 570 -20.38 -20.17 2.23
C ILE A 570 -21.42 -20.33 1.13
N TYR A 571 -21.97 -21.53 0.92
CA TYR A 571 -22.99 -21.73 -0.09
C TYR A 571 -24.38 -21.24 0.36
N LYS A 572 -24.51 -20.74 1.60
CA LYS A 572 -25.68 -19.98 2.09
C LYS A 572 -25.63 -18.49 1.78
N ILE A 573 -24.55 -18.04 1.14
CA ILE A 573 -24.43 -16.67 0.65
C ILE A 573 -25.20 -16.57 -0.67
N GLU A 574 -26.10 -15.61 -0.73
CA GLU A 574 -27.07 -15.46 -1.82
C GLU A 574 -27.36 -13.98 -2.12
N ASN A 575 -28.19 -13.71 -3.12
CA ASN A 575 -28.66 -12.36 -3.47
C ASN A 575 -27.51 -11.36 -3.75
N PHE A 576 -26.52 -11.78 -4.53
CA PHE A 576 -25.43 -10.90 -4.97
C PHE A 576 -25.98 -9.82 -5.91
N LYS A 577 -25.55 -8.58 -5.70
CA LYS A 577 -25.92 -7.44 -6.55
C LYS A 577 -24.80 -6.41 -6.57
N PHE A 578 -24.45 -5.92 -7.76
CA PHE A 578 -23.56 -4.76 -7.90
C PHE A 578 -24.36 -3.45 -8.02
N LEU A 579 -23.85 -2.35 -7.44
CA LEU A 579 -24.48 -1.03 -7.49
C LEU A 579 -24.48 -0.47 -8.91
N LYS A 580 -23.35 -0.53 -9.60
CA LYS A 580 -23.30 -0.23 -11.04
C LYS A 580 -23.84 -1.43 -11.80
N ILE A 581 -25.01 -1.25 -12.38
CA ILE A 581 -25.76 -2.28 -13.10
C ILE A 581 -25.37 -2.32 -14.58
N ASP A 582 -24.68 -1.29 -15.08
CA ASP A 582 -24.11 -1.28 -16.43
C ASP A 582 -23.22 -2.52 -16.60
N ASN A 583 -23.71 -3.52 -17.33
CA ASN A 583 -23.00 -4.76 -17.59
C ASN A 583 -22.94 -4.91 -19.12
N PRO A 584 -21.77 -4.69 -19.75
CA PRO A 584 -20.46 -4.48 -19.12
C PRO A 584 -20.20 -3.06 -18.58
N ILE A 585 -19.35 -2.95 -17.56
CA ILE A 585 -18.84 -1.67 -17.03
C ILE A 585 -17.64 -1.22 -17.88
N ASP A 586 -17.72 -0.06 -18.53
CA ASP A 586 -16.61 0.51 -19.29
C ASP A 586 -15.53 1.11 -18.38
N ILE A 587 -14.35 0.50 -18.33
CA ILE A 587 -13.17 0.91 -17.55
C ILE A 587 -12.05 1.51 -18.42
N THR A 588 -12.36 1.88 -19.66
CA THR A 588 -11.38 2.44 -20.60
C THR A 588 -10.82 3.77 -20.06
N ASN A 589 -9.51 3.82 -19.83
CA ASN A 589 -8.73 4.96 -19.34
C ASN A 589 -9.23 5.56 -18.00
N LYS A 590 -10.06 4.84 -17.23
CA LYS A 590 -10.60 5.31 -15.95
C LYS A 590 -10.82 4.14 -14.99
N SER A 591 -10.30 4.26 -13.76
CA SER A 591 -10.65 3.33 -12.70
C SER A 591 -12.05 3.65 -12.21
N ILE A 592 -12.84 2.61 -11.93
CA ILE A 592 -14.23 2.75 -11.53
C ILE A 592 -14.43 2.17 -10.14
N SER A 593 -14.94 2.99 -9.23
CA SER A 593 -15.47 2.50 -7.96
C SER A 593 -16.82 1.84 -8.16
N ASN A 594 -17.03 0.72 -7.48
CA ASN A 594 -18.27 -0.05 -7.48
C ASN A 594 -18.56 -0.58 -6.07
N ARG A 595 -19.78 -1.08 -5.86
CA ARG A 595 -20.24 -1.63 -4.59
C ARG A 595 -20.91 -2.97 -4.82
N LEU A 596 -20.55 -3.97 -4.03
CA LEU A 596 -21.19 -5.28 -4.00
C LEU A 596 -22.09 -5.39 -2.76
N TYR A 597 -23.30 -5.90 -2.96
CA TYR A 597 -24.25 -6.29 -1.92
C TYR A 597 -24.42 -7.81 -1.94
N PHE A 598 -24.52 -8.45 -0.79
CA PHE A 598 -24.92 -9.87 -0.68
C PHE A 598 -25.59 -10.15 0.66
N ASN A 599 -26.42 -11.19 0.69
CA ASN A 599 -27.02 -11.74 1.91
C ASN A 599 -26.23 -12.97 2.35
N TYR A 600 -26.05 -13.14 3.66
CA TYR A 600 -25.52 -14.38 4.23
C TYR A 600 -26.53 -14.92 5.24
N SER A 601 -27.34 -15.88 4.79
CA SER A 601 -28.35 -16.51 5.65
C SER A 601 -27.68 -17.38 6.73
N ASN A 602 -28.20 -17.30 7.97
CA ASN A 602 -27.69 -18.01 9.15
C ASN A 602 -26.22 -17.72 9.50
N ILE A 603 -25.73 -16.50 9.27
CA ILE A 603 -24.42 -16.13 9.81
C ILE A 603 -24.48 -16.03 11.35
N ASP A 604 -23.59 -16.75 12.03
CA ASP A 604 -23.52 -16.75 13.50
C ASP A 604 -23.18 -15.37 14.09
N ASN A 605 -22.37 -14.59 13.37
CA ASN A 605 -21.96 -13.25 13.78
C ASN A 605 -21.72 -12.34 12.57
N VAL A 606 -22.48 -11.24 12.48
CA VAL A 606 -22.36 -10.26 11.40
C VAL A 606 -21.03 -9.50 11.38
N ASN A 607 -20.24 -9.56 12.47
CA ASN A 607 -18.90 -8.98 12.55
C ASN A 607 -17.81 -9.95 12.03
N ARG A 608 -18.18 -11.14 11.55
CA ARG A 608 -17.24 -12.06 10.90
C ARG A 608 -16.55 -11.32 9.74
N PRO A 609 -15.21 -11.30 9.68
CA PRO A 609 -14.52 -10.59 8.62
C PRO A 609 -14.70 -11.32 7.28
N ILE A 610 -15.03 -10.57 6.23
CA ILE A 610 -15.19 -11.10 4.87
C ILE A 610 -14.40 -10.19 3.93
N GLY A 611 -13.29 -10.68 3.40
CA GLY A 611 -12.50 -9.98 2.39
C GLY A 611 -13.07 -10.17 0.98
N PHE A 612 -12.99 -9.16 0.15
CA PHE A 612 -13.28 -9.18 -1.28
C PHE A 612 -12.01 -8.85 -2.05
N ILE A 613 -11.68 -9.67 -3.04
CA ILE A 613 -10.47 -9.55 -3.84
C ILE A 613 -10.83 -9.71 -5.32
N LEU A 614 -10.39 -8.78 -6.16
CA LEU A 614 -10.40 -8.95 -7.61
C LEU A 614 -9.21 -9.82 -8.02
N LEU A 615 -9.47 -10.86 -8.82
CA LEU A 615 -8.48 -11.84 -9.28
C LEU A 615 -7.90 -11.48 -10.65
N ASP A 616 -8.01 -10.22 -11.05
CA ASP A 616 -7.42 -9.71 -12.28
C ASP A 616 -5.91 -9.45 -12.11
N PRO A 617 -5.14 -9.46 -13.20
CA PRO A 617 -3.68 -9.33 -13.14
C PRO A 617 -3.16 -8.04 -12.48
N LEU A 618 -3.97 -6.97 -12.42
CA LEU A 618 -3.58 -5.73 -11.74
C LEU A 618 -3.89 -5.78 -10.25
N SER A 619 -5.02 -6.36 -9.85
CA SER A 619 -5.45 -6.35 -8.45
C SER A 619 -4.87 -7.48 -7.61
N PHE A 620 -4.52 -8.61 -8.21
CA PHE A 620 -4.08 -9.80 -7.48
C PHE A 620 -2.56 -9.97 -7.47
N ASP A 621 -1.97 -10.14 -6.29
CA ASP A 621 -0.56 -10.52 -6.13
C ASP A 621 -0.47 -12.05 -5.91
N THR A 622 0.15 -12.76 -6.85
CA THR A 622 0.28 -14.22 -6.77
C THR A 622 1.30 -14.69 -5.73
N VAL A 623 2.23 -13.83 -5.30
CA VAL A 623 3.32 -14.21 -4.39
C VAL A 623 2.86 -14.21 -2.94
N ASN A 624 2.10 -13.18 -2.52
CA ASN A 624 1.53 -13.13 -1.18
C ASN A 624 0.18 -12.39 -1.17
N PRO A 625 -0.93 -13.06 -1.54
CA PRO A 625 -2.24 -12.42 -1.62
C PRO A 625 -2.72 -11.90 -0.26
N PHE A 626 -2.24 -12.50 0.84
CA PHE A 626 -2.65 -12.20 2.22
C PHE A 626 -2.02 -10.91 2.77
N LEU A 627 -0.86 -10.50 2.25
CA LEU A 627 -0.21 -9.23 2.58
C LEU A 627 -0.65 -8.09 1.64
N SER A 628 -1.50 -8.36 0.65
CA SER A 628 -1.90 -7.32 -0.30
C SER A 628 -2.77 -6.25 0.38
N ASN A 629 -2.43 -4.99 0.18
CA ASN A 629 -3.26 -3.85 0.60
C ASN A 629 -4.55 -3.71 -0.26
N LYS A 630 -4.90 -4.71 -1.07
CA LYS A 630 -6.01 -4.70 -2.04
C LYS A 630 -7.20 -5.58 -1.63
N ILE A 631 -7.24 -6.02 -0.37
CA ILE A 631 -8.41 -6.68 0.22
C ILE A 631 -9.42 -5.61 0.66
N TYR A 632 -10.65 -5.68 0.13
CA TYR A 632 -11.76 -4.82 0.52
C TYR A 632 -12.69 -5.58 1.47
N TYR A 633 -12.91 -5.09 2.70
CA TYR A 633 -13.71 -5.82 3.67
C TYR A 633 -15.20 -5.50 3.56
N ALA A 634 -16.04 -6.53 3.60
CA ALA A 634 -17.48 -6.39 3.67
C ALA A 634 -17.92 -5.87 5.03
N LYS A 635 -18.86 -4.94 5.04
CA LYS A 635 -19.47 -4.38 6.24
C LYS A 635 -20.94 -4.74 6.28
N TRP A 636 -21.40 -5.22 7.43
CA TRP A 636 -22.82 -5.39 7.67
C TRP A 636 -23.51 -4.04 7.80
N VAL A 637 -24.53 -3.80 6.99
CA VAL A 637 -25.32 -2.56 7.02
C VAL A 637 -26.69 -2.90 7.57
N LYS A 638 -26.91 -2.56 8.84
CA LYS A 638 -28.11 -2.93 9.61
C LYS A 638 -29.40 -2.41 8.98
N GLU A 639 -29.33 -1.26 8.33
CA GLU A 639 -30.45 -0.53 7.76
C GLU A 639 -31.08 -1.27 6.58
N ILE A 640 -30.27 -1.99 5.78
CA ILE A 640 -30.73 -2.80 4.64
C ILE A 640 -30.66 -4.31 4.89
N GLY A 641 -30.04 -4.74 6.00
CA GLY A 641 -29.89 -6.15 6.35
C GLY A 641 -29.01 -6.93 5.37
N LEU A 642 -27.97 -6.29 4.81
CA LEU A 642 -27.07 -6.90 3.82
C LEU A 642 -25.61 -6.55 4.14
N PHE A 643 -24.70 -7.40 3.66
CA PHE A 643 -23.29 -7.07 3.59
C PHE A 643 -22.99 -6.18 2.38
N VAL A 644 -22.09 -5.22 2.57
CA VAL A 644 -21.70 -4.24 1.55
C VAL A 644 -20.18 -4.15 1.46
N VAL A 645 -19.66 -4.22 0.24
CA VAL A 645 -18.24 -4.03 -0.07
C VAL A 645 -18.10 -2.87 -1.06
N ASP A 646 -17.35 -1.83 -0.70
CA ASP A 646 -16.92 -0.77 -1.62
C ASP A 646 -15.53 -1.09 -2.14
N PHE A 647 -15.35 -1.12 -3.47
CA PHE A 647 -14.10 -1.49 -4.12
C PHE A 647 -13.84 -0.67 -5.38
N ILE A 648 -12.61 -0.73 -5.89
CA ILE A 648 -12.18 -0.04 -7.12
C ILE A 648 -11.76 -1.08 -8.15
N ILE A 649 -12.38 -1.01 -9.33
CA ILE A 649 -11.95 -1.72 -10.53
C ILE A 649 -10.87 -0.88 -11.21
N PRO A 650 -9.66 -1.43 -11.45
CA PRO A 650 -8.58 -0.69 -12.10
C PRO A 650 -8.94 -0.33 -13.55
N ALA A 651 -8.34 0.75 -14.08
CA ALA A 651 -8.54 1.11 -15.49
C ALA A 651 -7.81 0.10 -16.38
N ASN A 652 -8.22 -0.04 -17.63
CA ASN A 652 -7.43 -0.72 -18.67
C ASN A 652 -7.03 -2.16 -18.34
N THR A 653 -7.71 -2.81 -17.39
CA THR A 653 -7.48 -4.22 -17.06
C THR A 653 -8.17 -5.14 -18.07
N GLN A 654 -8.00 -6.44 -17.88
CA GLN A 654 -8.53 -7.49 -18.71
C GLN A 654 -10.07 -7.36 -18.90
N PRO A 655 -10.60 -7.26 -20.14
CA PRO A 655 -12.04 -7.16 -20.40
C PRO A 655 -12.73 -8.52 -20.34
N GLY A 656 -14.06 -8.49 -20.19
CA GLY A 656 -14.92 -9.65 -20.02
C GLY A 656 -15.28 -9.90 -18.56
N LEU A 657 -15.51 -11.18 -18.23
CA LEU A 657 -15.79 -11.60 -16.85
C LEU A 657 -14.56 -11.39 -15.97
N LEU A 658 -14.63 -10.40 -15.10
CA LEU A 658 -13.59 -10.08 -14.12
C LEU A 658 -13.75 -11.03 -12.92
N PRO A 659 -12.84 -12.01 -12.73
CA PRO A 659 -12.97 -12.96 -11.64
C PRO A 659 -12.74 -12.26 -10.30
N TRP A 660 -13.48 -12.67 -9.28
CA TRP A 660 -13.35 -12.16 -7.93
C TRP A 660 -13.62 -13.28 -6.91
N MET A 661 -13.25 -13.05 -5.65
CA MET A 661 -13.56 -13.98 -4.57
C MET A 661 -13.98 -13.27 -3.28
N LEU A 662 -14.84 -13.91 -2.50
CA LEU A 662 -14.99 -13.65 -1.07
C LEU A 662 -14.05 -14.57 -0.29
N TYR A 663 -13.42 -14.01 0.72
CA TYR A 663 -12.32 -14.62 1.46
C TYR A 663 -12.60 -14.52 2.96
N PHE A 664 -12.56 -15.65 3.68
CA PHE A 664 -12.97 -15.74 5.09
C PHE A 664 -11.82 -16.17 6.01
N ASN A 665 -10.96 -17.05 5.50
CA ASN A 665 -9.69 -17.44 6.09
C ASN A 665 -8.87 -18.20 5.04
N TYR A 666 -7.69 -18.69 5.40
CA TYR A 666 -6.77 -19.39 4.53
C TYR A 666 -7.43 -20.50 3.71
N ASN A 667 -8.24 -21.35 4.36
CA ASN A 667 -8.86 -22.51 3.74
C ASN A 667 -10.17 -22.17 3.02
N VAL A 668 -10.92 -21.17 3.50
CA VAL A 668 -12.32 -20.98 3.08
C VAL A 668 -12.54 -19.74 2.21
N GLN A 669 -12.97 -20.01 0.98
CA GLN A 669 -12.94 -19.09 -0.15
C GLN A 669 -14.13 -19.35 -1.08
N LEU A 670 -14.82 -18.30 -1.52
CA LEU A 670 -15.92 -18.38 -2.50
C LEU A 670 -15.53 -17.62 -3.77
N PHE A 671 -15.25 -18.35 -4.85
CA PHE A 671 -14.92 -17.74 -6.13
C PHE A 671 -16.18 -17.38 -6.92
N SER A 672 -16.12 -16.31 -7.70
CA SER A 672 -17.22 -15.91 -8.58
C SER A 672 -17.59 -16.98 -9.61
N SER A 673 -16.66 -17.87 -9.97
CA SER A 673 -16.90 -19.01 -10.85
C SER A 673 -17.71 -20.14 -10.20
N ASN A 674 -17.81 -20.18 -8.86
CA ASN A 674 -18.73 -21.08 -8.15
C ASN A 674 -20.17 -20.58 -8.16
N LEU A 675 -20.40 -19.32 -8.52
CA LEU A 675 -21.72 -18.71 -8.55
C LEU A 675 -22.39 -18.88 -9.92
N PRO A 676 -23.73 -18.76 -10.00
CA PRO A 676 -24.45 -18.79 -11.27
C PRO A 676 -23.87 -17.78 -12.28
N LEU A 677 -23.86 -18.15 -13.56
CA LEU A 677 -23.40 -17.28 -14.66
C LEU A 677 -24.36 -16.10 -14.98
N GLU A 678 -25.44 -15.95 -14.21
CA GLU A 678 -26.35 -14.82 -14.35
C GLU A 678 -25.63 -13.50 -14.07
N SER A 679 -25.99 -12.44 -14.82
CA SER A 679 -25.31 -11.15 -14.83
C SER A 679 -25.27 -10.42 -13.48
N GLN A 680 -26.10 -10.80 -12.52
CA GLN A 680 -26.13 -10.22 -11.17
C GLN A 680 -25.02 -10.74 -10.25
N TYR A 681 -24.54 -11.98 -10.46
CA TYR A 681 -23.45 -12.58 -9.69
C TYR A 681 -22.08 -12.33 -10.34
N GLN A 682 -22.07 -12.00 -11.63
CA GLN A 682 -20.84 -11.87 -12.40
C GLN A 682 -20.49 -10.40 -12.65
N LEU A 683 -19.22 -10.05 -12.46
CA LEU A 683 -18.70 -8.72 -12.79
C LEU A 683 -18.15 -8.75 -14.20
N ASN A 684 -18.74 -7.99 -15.12
CA ASN A 684 -18.32 -7.94 -16.51
C ASN A 684 -17.89 -6.51 -16.86
N VAL A 685 -16.75 -6.38 -17.53
CA VAL A 685 -16.14 -5.08 -17.84
C VAL A 685 -15.73 -5.00 -19.31
N THR A 686 -15.80 -3.80 -19.90
CA THR A 686 -15.25 -3.51 -21.23
C THR A 686 -14.06 -2.57 -21.11
N SER A 687 -13.07 -2.77 -21.97
CA SER A 687 -11.86 -1.95 -21.98
C SER A 687 -11.28 -1.93 -23.40
N ASP A 688 -11.41 -0.80 -24.09
CA ASP A 688 -10.89 -0.67 -25.46
C ASP A 688 -9.35 -0.65 -25.49
N ASN A 689 -8.73 -0.18 -24.40
CA ASN A 689 -7.28 0.01 -24.26
C ASN A 689 -6.73 -0.86 -23.13
N VAL A 690 -6.60 -2.17 -23.34
CA VAL A 690 -5.98 -3.05 -22.34
C VAL A 690 -4.48 -2.77 -22.28
N ASP A 691 -3.96 -2.61 -21.07
CA ASP A 691 -2.53 -2.43 -20.82
C ASP A 691 -2.11 -3.03 -19.47
N LEU A 692 -1.32 -4.10 -19.56
CA LEU A 692 -0.81 -4.90 -18.43
C LEU A 692 0.72 -5.10 -18.54
N TYR A 693 1.41 -4.37 -19.43
CA TYR A 693 2.84 -4.60 -19.71
C TYR A 693 3.78 -3.62 -18.99
N GLY A 694 3.31 -2.39 -18.78
CA GLY A 694 4.07 -1.30 -18.20
C GLY A 694 5.10 -0.67 -19.16
N PRO A 695 5.86 0.33 -18.68
CA PRO A 695 6.71 1.17 -19.52
C PRO A 695 7.99 0.49 -19.99
N ILE A 696 8.35 0.64 -21.28
CA ILE A 696 9.56 0.06 -21.86
C ILE A 696 10.47 1.11 -22.51
N PHE A 697 11.72 0.73 -22.79
CA PHE A 697 12.60 1.56 -23.59
C PHE A 697 12.24 1.44 -25.09
N SER A 698 11.63 2.50 -25.64
CA SER A 698 11.37 2.59 -27.08
C SER A 698 12.61 3.01 -27.87
N LYS A 699 13.51 3.75 -27.23
CA LYS A 699 14.82 4.13 -27.79
C LYS A 699 15.89 4.09 -26.71
N ILE A 700 17.05 3.54 -27.03
CA ILE A 700 18.28 3.65 -26.25
C ILE A 700 19.40 4.00 -27.22
N GLN A 701 20.11 5.09 -26.94
CA GLN A 701 21.27 5.51 -27.71
C GLN A 701 22.41 5.83 -26.76
N LYS A 702 23.55 5.17 -26.95
CA LYS A 702 24.79 5.53 -26.27
C LYS A 702 25.33 6.83 -26.88
N TYR A 703 25.79 7.75 -26.06
CA TYR A 703 26.57 8.90 -26.53
C TYR A 703 27.94 8.95 -25.84
N PRO A 704 29.03 9.16 -26.60
CA PRO A 704 30.27 9.64 -26.01
C PRO A 704 30.11 11.13 -25.72
N GLY A 705 30.36 11.58 -24.49
CA GLY A 705 30.58 12.99 -24.27
C GLY A 705 31.86 13.43 -24.96
N ASN A 706 31.80 14.57 -25.65
CA ASN A 706 33.00 15.26 -26.10
C ASN A 706 33.69 15.88 -24.86
N GLY A 707 34.87 15.39 -24.49
CA GLY A 707 35.65 15.96 -23.36
C GLY A 707 35.09 15.63 -21.98
N ASP A 708 35.06 16.62 -21.08
CA ASP A 708 34.59 16.49 -19.68
C ASP A 708 33.05 16.29 -19.54
N SER A 709 32.31 16.24 -20.66
CA SER A 709 30.84 16.13 -20.68
C SER A 709 30.28 14.77 -20.24
N GLY A 710 31.13 13.80 -19.90
CA GLY A 710 30.72 12.50 -19.36
C GLY A 710 30.39 11.45 -20.44
N VAL A 711 29.91 10.29 -20.02
CA VAL A 711 29.44 9.21 -20.92
C VAL A 711 28.06 8.77 -20.49
N GLY A 712 27.22 8.28 -21.39
CA GLY A 712 25.84 8.02 -21.00
C GLY A 712 24.93 7.38 -22.03
N TRP A 713 23.66 7.30 -21.63
CA TRP A 713 22.57 6.81 -22.45
C TRP A 713 21.50 7.89 -22.60
N ASP A 714 21.12 8.20 -23.83
CA ASP A 714 19.85 8.85 -24.11
C ASP A 714 18.79 7.75 -24.25
N ILE A 715 17.79 7.79 -23.37
CA ILE A 715 16.71 6.82 -23.32
C ILE A 715 15.39 7.51 -23.61
N THR A 716 14.53 6.84 -24.37
CA THR A 716 13.12 7.20 -24.50
C THR A 716 12.31 6.09 -23.84
N ILE A 717 11.58 6.45 -22.79
CA ILE A 717 10.64 5.54 -22.11
C ILE A 717 9.27 5.77 -22.70
N SER A 718 8.61 4.70 -23.12
CA SER A 718 7.29 4.77 -23.73
C SER A 718 6.31 3.84 -23.04
N ASP A 719 5.12 4.38 -22.80
CA ASP A 719 3.93 3.66 -22.38
C ASP A 719 2.73 4.40 -23.02
N PRO A 720 2.14 3.85 -24.09
CA PRO A 720 1.15 4.56 -24.89
C PRO A 720 -0.25 4.60 -24.28
N ILE A 721 -0.58 3.70 -23.34
CA ILE A 721 -1.94 3.55 -22.82
C ILE A 721 -2.02 4.07 -21.38
N ASN A 722 -1.33 3.44 -20.43
CA ASN A 722 -1.36 3.86 -19.03
C ASN A 722 -0.41 5.03 -18.74
N GLY A 723 0.62 5.21 -19.56
CA GLY A 723 1.57 6.32 -19.43
C GLY A 723 2.56 6.15 -18.27
N PHE A 724 3.83 6.48 -18.52
CA PHE A 724 4.89 6.43 -17.51
C PHE A 724 4.65 7.45 -16.38
N THR A 725 4.84 7.04 -15.12
CA THR A 725 4.71 7.91 -13.95
C THR A 725 6.03 8.20 -13.25
N ASN A 726 6.77 7.17 -12.85
CA ASN A 726 8.05 7.27 -12.19
C ASN A 726 8.80 5.94 -12.21
N GLY A 727 10.09 6.00 -11.90
CA GLY A 727 10.96 4.84 -11.84
C GLY A 727 12.36 5.21 -11.41
N PHE A 728 13.25 4.24 -11.44
CA PHE A 728 14.68 4.49 -11.26
C PHE A 728 15.51 3.53 -12.12
N ILE A 729 16.70 4.00 -12.45
CA ILE A 729 17.71 3.27 -13.21
C ILE A 729 18.99 3.30 -12.41
N VAL A 730 19.56 2.13 -12.15
CA VAL A 730 20.82 1.96 -11.43
C VAL A 730 21.91 1.62 -12.44
N VAL A 731 22.95 2.44 -12.49
CA VAL A 731 24.17 2.18 -13.26
C VAL A 731 25.31 1.86 -12.29
N MET A 732 26.10 0.82 -12.59
CA MET A 732 27.24 0.42 -11.77
C MET A 732 28.54 0.37 -12.58
N GLY A 733 29.66 0.80 -12.00
CA GLY A 733 31.01 0.60 -12.55
C GLY A 733 31.52 -0.84 -12.35
N SER A 734 32.13 -1.44 -13.37
CA SER A 734 32.60 -2.85 -13.31
C SER A 734 33.72 -3.09 -12.32
N ILE A 735 34.61 -2.12 -12.15
CA ILE A 735 35.81 -2.28 -11.32
C ILE A 735 35.54 -1.69 -9.95
N ASP A 736 35.05 -0.47 -9.88
CA ASP A 736 34.99 0.29 -8.62
C ASP A 736 33.68 0.15 -7.84
N ASN A 737 32.70 -0.58 -8.39
CA ASN A 737 31.36 -0.73 -7.84
C ASN A 737 30.60 0.59 -7.62
N SER A 738 30.97 1.67 -8.33
CA SER A 738 30.31 2.96 -8.20
C SER A 738 28.86 2.87 -8.63
N ILE A 739 27.92 3.16 -7.72
CA ILE A 739 26.49 3.12 -8.01
C ILE A 739 25.99 4.53 -8.35
N TYR A 740 25.27 4.65 -9.46
CA TYR A 740 24.54 5.84 -9.87
C TYR A 740 23.06 5.49 -9.91
N ASN A 741 22.32 5.88 -8.87
CA ASN A 741 20.89 5.67 -8.78
C ASN A 741 20.15 6.90 -9.32
N ILE A 742 19.63 6.79 -10.54
CA ILE A 742 18.98 7.89 -11.25
C ILE A 742 17.47 7.69 -11.13
N SER A 743 16.85 8.45 -10.24
CA SER A 743 15.38 8.52 -10.15
C SER A 743 14.82 9.36 -11.29
N ILE A 744 13.87 8.79 -12.02
CA ILE A 744 13.19 9.43 -13.15
C ILE A 744 11.70 9.52 -12.87
N GLY A 745 11.07 10.59 -13.32
CA GLY A 745 9.65 10.84 -13.14
C GLY A 745 9.09 11.51 -14.37
N SER A 746 7.83 11.24 -14.70
CA SER A 746 7.18 11.96 -15.78
C SER A 746 7.26 13.47 -15.51
N PRO A 747 7.83 14.27 -16.44
CA PRO A 747 7.91 15.72 -16.31
C PRO A 747 6.52 16.38 -16.34
N VAL A 748 5.46 15.66 -16.73
CA VAL A 748 4.08 16.15 -16.75
C VAL A 748 3.14 15.03 -16.27
N ARG A 749 2.85 14.99 -14.97
CA ARG A 749 1.78 14.10 -14.46
C ARG A 749 0.41 14.66 -14.87
N GLY A 750 -0.41 13.83 -15.54
CA GLY A 750 -1.85 14.09 -15.66
C GLY A 750 -2.40 14.45 -17.04
N THR A 751 -1.56 14.51 -18.09
CA THR A 751 -2.05 14.61 -19.49
C THR A 751 -2.15 13.22 -20.12
N PRO A 752 -3.37 12.72 -20.41
CA PRO A 752 -3.54 11.65 -21.37
C PRO A 752 -2.92 12.10 -22.70
N GLY A 753 -1.94 11.37 -23.22
CA GLY A 753 -1.41 11.58 -24.57
C GLY A 753 0.07 11.93 -24.72
N ILE A 754 0.82 12.28 -23.66
CA ILE A 754 2.29 12.33 -23.76
C ILE A 754 2.84 10.95 -23.36
N GLN A 755 3.02 10.12 -24.39
CA GLN A 755 3.21 8.66 -24.32
C GLN A 755 4.68 8.24 -24.25
N SER A 756 5.61 9.19 -24.46
CA SER A 756 7.04 8.93 -24.50
C SER A 756 7.81 10.08 -23.87
N PHE A 757 8.83 9.75 -23.08
CA PHE A 757 9.67 10.70 -22.37
C PHE A 757 11.14 10.40 -22.60
N ASP A 758 11.89 11.44 -22.99
CA ASP A 758 13.33 11.37 -23.21
C ASP A 758 14.08 11.73 -21.92
N TYR A 759 15.07 10.93 -21.56
CA TYR A 759 16.00 11.20 -20.46
C TYR A 759 17.42 10.99 -20.94
N SER A 760 18.35 11.83 -20.46
CA SER A 760 19.78 11.60 -20.65
C SER A 760 20.39 11.17 -19.31
N LEU A 761 20.93 9.96 -19.29
CA LEU A 761 21.66 9.39 -18.16
C LEU A 761 23.15 9.71 -18.32
N THR A 762 23.63 10.81 -17.76
CA THR A 762 25.03 11.23 -17.88
C THR A 762 25.85 10.77 -16.67
N ILE A 763 26.92 10.02 -16.93
CA ILE A 763 27.99 9.71 -15.97
C ILE A 763 29.12 10.72 -16.18
N ILE A 764 29.24 11.70 -15.28
CA ILE A 764 30.27 12.74 -15.36
C ILE A 764 31.65 12.13 -15.10
N LYS A 765 32.59 12.35 -16.03
CA LYS A 765 33.98 11.93 -15.87
C LYS A 765 34.75 12.95 -15.03
N PRO A 766 35.47 12.56 -13.96
CA PRO A 766 36.22 13.48 -13.11
C PRO A 766 37.59 13.90 -13.73
N GLY A 767 37.61 14.27 -15.02
CA GLY A 767 38.87 14.59 -15.73
C GLY A 767 39.74 13.36 -16.01
N GLU A 768 41.08 13.53 -16.06
CA GLU A 768 42.03 12.45 -16.39
C GLU A 768 42.35 11.50 -15.22
N SER A 769 42.07 11.92 -13.98
CA SER A 769 42.26 11.14 -12.76
C SER A 769 41.10 10.18 -12.54
N CYS A 770 41.05 9.10 -13.31
CA CYS A 770 40.00 8.08 -13.24
C CYS A 770 40.54 6.67 -13.49
N ILE A 771 39.67 5.65 -13.50
CA ILE A 771 39.98 4.28 -13.96
C ILE A 771 39.21 3.94 -15.25
N ASN A 772 39.86 3.24 -16.19
CA ASN A 772 39.16 2.67 -17.35
C ASN A 772 38.29 1.50 -16.87
N GLN A 773 36.97 1.64 -16.99
CA GLN A 773 36.02 0.59 -16.65
C GLN A 773 34.74 0.70 -17.48
N ASP A 774 33.93 -0.35 -17.40
CA ASP A 774 32.60 -0.38 -17.98
C ASP A 774 31.59 0.15 -16.97
N TYR A 775 30.62 0.92 -17.43
CA TYR A 775 29.45 1.31 -16.67
C TYR A 775 28.24 0.57 -17.24
N VAL A 776 27.47 -0.11 -16.39
CA VAL A 776 26.37 -0.97 -16.81
C VAL A 776 25.09 -0.62 -16.08
N ILE A 777 23.98 -0.50 -16.81
CA ILE A 777 22.65 -0.46 -16.22
C ILE A 777 22.36 -1.83 -15.62
N THR A 778 22.43 -1.92 -14.29
CA THR A 778 22.27 -3.16 -13.53
C THR A 778 20.84 -3.39 -13.07
N GLN A 779 20.08 -2.32 -12.85
CA GLN A 779 18.69 -2.41 -12.41
C GLN A 779 17.83 -1.31 -13.04
N VAL A 780 16.61 -1.66 -13.38
CA VAL A 780 15.58 -0.75 -13.88
C VAL A 780 14.25 -1.12 -13.24
N ILE A 781 13.54 -0.15 -12.67
CA ILE A 781 12.14 -0.30 -12.28
C ILE A 781 11.38 0.92 -12.78
N LEU A 782 10.39 0.70 -13.66
CA LEU A 782 9.53 1.74 -14.23
C LEU A 782 8.08 1.44 -13.86
N TYR A 783 7.31 2.45 -13.46
CA TYR A 783 5.89 2.35 -13.12
C TYR A 783 5.05 3.18 -14.09
N ASP A 784 3.87 2.66 -14.44
CA ASP A 784 2.82 3.40 -15.14
C ASP A 784 1.84 4.09 -14.18
N SER A 785 0.72 4.61 -14.68
CA SER A 785 -0.31 5.25 -13.83
C SER A 785 -1.24 4.29 -13.09
N MET A 786 -1.30 3.02 -13.51
CA MET A 786 -2.11 1.96 -12.89
C MET A 786 -1.31 1.11 -11.87
N GLY A 787 -0.01 1.35 -11.77
CA GLY A 787 0.91 0.63 -10.89
C GLY A 787 1.54 -0.61 -11.53
N VAL A 788 1.36 -0.84 -12.83
CA VAL A 788 2.10 -1.87 -13.57
C VAL A 788 3.55 -1.47 -13.64
N ASN A 789 4.43 -2.44 -13.43
CA ASN A 789 5.86 -2.22 -13.48
C ASN A 789 6.57 -3.05 -14.53
N SER A 790 7.57 -2.44 -15.15
CA SER A 790 8.61 -3.13 -15.91
C SER A 790 9.89 -3.13 -15.08
N THR A 791 10.50 -4.31 -14.95
CA THR A 791 11.62 -4.58 -14.05
C THR A 791 12.72 -5.33 -14.76
N PHE A 792 13.95 -4.84 -14.63
CA PHE A 792 15.17 -5.54 -14.99
C PHE A 792 16.12 -5.51 -13.81
N SER A 793 16.73 -6.65 -13.50
CA SER A 793 17.91 -6.72 -12.66
C SER A 793 18.89 -7.69 -13.29
N ILE A 794 20.16 -7.34 -13.34
CA ILE A 794 21.21 -8.26 -13.80
C ILE A 794 21.29 -9.50 -12.89
N GLN A 795 21.02 -9.33 -11.59
CA GLN A 795 20.96 -10.40 -10.58
C GLN A 795 19.68 -10.28 -9.74
N THR A 796 18.93 -11.37 -9.62
CA THR A 796 17.74 -11.44 -8.75
C THR A 796 17.36 -12.90 -8.48
N LEU A 797 16.88 -13.20 -7.28
CA LEU A 797 16.38 -14.52 -6.90
C LEU A 797 15.04 -14.86 -7.58
N TYR A 798 14.26 -13.84 -7.95
CA TYR A 798 12.94 -13.97 -8.56
C TYR A 798 12.84 -13.19 -9.88
N PRO A 799 13.57 -13.61 -10.93
CA PRO A 799 13.56 -12.94 -12.23
C PRO A 799 12.19 -13.10 -12.91
N ASN A 800 11.71 -12.02 -13.52
CA ASN A 800 10.51 -12.03 -14.35
C ASN A 800 10.86 -11.51 -15.76
N PRO A 801 11.19 -12.40 -16.71
CA PRO A 801 11.61 -12.00 -18.06
C PRO A 801 10.55 -11.21 -18.82
N ILE A 802 9.27 -11.50 -18.58
CA ILE A 802 8.13 -10.82 -19.22
C ILE A 802 8.12 -9.32 -18.90
N LYS A 803 8.57 -8.92 -17.71
CA LYS A 803 8.58 -7.52 -17.30
C LYS A 803 9.81 -6.73 -17.79
N ASN A 804 10.61 -7.28 -18.71
CA ASN A 804 11.89 -6.68 -19.08
C ASN A 804 11.74 -5.38 -19.92
N PRO A 805 12.13 -4.20 -19.42
CA PRO A 805 12.08 -2.94 -20.18
C PRO A 805 13.01 -2.91 -21.40
N PHE A 806 13.99 -3.82 -21.50
CA PHE A 806 14.91 -3.97 -22.64
C PHE A 806 14.36 -4.88 -23.75
N ILE A 807 13.08 -5.21 -23.78
CA ILE A 807 12.49 -6.13 -24.80
C ILE A 807 12.90 -5.81 -26.25
N ASN A 808 13.03 -4.53 -26.61
CA ASN A 808 13.40 -4.09 -27.96
C ASN A 808 14.90 -4.23 -28.28
N TYR A 809 15.72 -4.66 -27.32
CA TYR A 809 17.18 -4.70 -27.39
C TYR A 809 17.77 -6.03 -26.88
N LEU A 810 16.98 -7.11 -26.84
CA LEU A 810 17.46 -8.43 -26.40
C LEU A 810 18.48 -9.05 -27.39
N ASP A 811 18.63 -8.48 -28.57
CA ASP A 811 19.66 -8.80 -29.57
C ASP A 811 21.01 -8.06 -29.32
N ASP A 812 20.99 -6.90 -28.68
CA ASP A 812 22.19 -6.14 -28.31
C ASP A 812 22.47 -6.25 -26.81
N ILE A 813 23.18 -7.30 -26.41
CA ILE A 813 23.61 -7.51 -25.02
C ILE A 813 24.54 -6.42 -24.47
N SER A 814 25.09 -5.56 -25.35
CA SER A 814 25.94 -4.46 -24.95
C SER A 814 25.13 -3.19 -24.70
N ILE A 815 23.85 -3.12 -25.07
CA ILE A 815 23.08 -1.86 -25.05
C ILE A 815 23.07 -1.21 -23.66
N ASN A 816 23.07 -2.05 -22.62
CA ASN A 816 23.06 -1.66 -21.22
C ASN A 816 24.46 -1.37 -20.66
N SER A 817 25.52 -1.43 -21.46
CA SER A 817 26.92 -1.21 -21.06
C SER A 817 27.62 -0.09 -21.85
N PHE A 818 28.53 0.63 -21.20
CA PHE A 818 29.37 1.66 -21.81
C PHE A 818 30.81 1.58 -21.27
N THR A 819 31.80 1.43 -22.15
CA THR A 819 33.22 1.41 -21.77
C THR A 819 33.82 2.81 -21.76
N THR A 820 34.38 3.24 -20.63
CA THR A 820 35.19 4.47 -20.59
C THR A 820 36.59 4.23 -21.12
N THR A 821 37.10 5.20 -21.88
CA THR A 821 38.48 5.22 -22.37
C THR A 821 39.15 6.56 -22.02
N ARG A 822 40.50 6.54 -21.90
CA ARG A 822 41.38 7.70 -21.59
C ARG A 822 41.41 8.14 -20.12
N CYS A 823 41.63 7.21 -19.19
CA CYS A 823 42.08 7.53 -17.84
C CYS A 823 43.61 7.36 -17.74
N ASN A 824 44.33 8.30 -17.11
CA ASN A 824 45.79 8.37 -17.14
C ASN A 824 46.49 7.95 -15.82
N SER A 825 45.77 7.87 -14.69
CA SER A 825 46.36 7.58 -13.37
C SER A 825 45.97 6.20 -12.85
N LEU A 826 46.95 5.37 -12.49
CA LEU A 826 46.77 4.19 -11.63
C LEU A 826 46.98 4.64 -10.18
N ASP A 827 45.88 4.93 -9.48
CA ASP A 827 45.89 5.18 -8.02
C ASP A 827 45.58 3.86 -7.30
N ASN A 828 46.55 3.39 -6.53
CA ASN A 828 46.47 2.16 -5.75
C ASN A 828 46.28 2.44 -4.24
N THR A 829 46.14 3.71 -3.85
CA THR A 829 45.93 4.10 -2.46
C THR A 829 44.44 4.29 -2.20
N PRO A 830 43.84 3.56 -1.25
CA PRO A 830 42.43 3.74 -0.94
C PRO A 830 42.18 5.06 -0.20
N PRO A 831 40.96 5.63 -0.28
CA PRO A 831 40.58 6.78 0.53
C PRO A 831 40.62 6.42 2.02
N SER A 832 40.92 7.39 2.89
CA SER A 832 41.00 7.20 4.35
C SER A 832 40.13 8.19 5.11
N ILE A 833 39.58 7.75 6.25
CA ILE A 833 38.85 8.61 7.17
C ILE A 833 39.83 9.43 8.02
N SER A 834 39.71 10.76 8.01
CA SER A 834 40.55 11.67 8.78
C SER A 834 39.90 12.11 10.10
N SER A 835 38.57 12.03 10.21
CA SER A 835 37.81 12.29 11.44
C SER A 835 36.47 11.55 11.40
N PHE A 836 36.00 11.05 12.54
CA PHE A 836 34.66 10.49 12.71
C PHE A 836 34.09 10.89 14.07
N VAL A 837 32.89 11.47 14.07
CA VAL A 837 32.19 11.95 15.27
C VAL A 837 30.76 11.44 15.24
N VAL A 838 30.30 10.95 16.39
CA VAL A 838 28.92 10.51 16.64
C VAL A 838 28.32 11.45 17.69
N SER A 839 27.07 11.89 17.50
CA SER A 839 26.46 12.88 18.41
C SER A 839 26.18 12.33 19.82
N ARG A 840 26.04 11.01 19.96
CA ARG A 840 25.83 10.33 21.23
C ARG A 840 26.35 8.89 21.20
N GLU A 841 27.06 8.50 22.26
CA GLU A 841 27.58 7.13 22.45
C GLU A 841 26.63 6.27 23.30
N SER A 842 25.60 6.87 23.90
CA SER A 842 24.52 6.16 24.59
C SER A 842 23.18 6.81 24.29
N ILE A 843 22.11 6.02 24.25
CA ILE A 843 20.77 6.50 23.93
C ILE A 843 19.68 5.72 24.67
N ASP A 844 18.64 6.44 25.10
CA ASP A 844 17.41 5.84 25.62
C ASP A 844 16.38 5.69 24.48
N LEU A 845 16.04 4.44 24.13
CA LEU A 845 15.09 4.12 23.07
C LEU A 845 13.61 4.27 23.49
N PHE A 846 13.32 4.59 24.75
CA PHE A 846 11.97 4.83 25.29
C PHE A 846 11.56 6.31 25.27
N GLN A 847 12.44 7.19 24.77
CA GLN A 847 12.18 8.63 24.62
C GLN A 847 11.77 8.99 23.18
N SER A 848 11.25 10.21 23.01
CA SER A 848 10.85 10.74 21.70
C SER A 848 12.03 11.06 20.77
N ASN A 849 13.19 11.47 21.31
CA ASN A 849 14.37 11.80 20.51
C ASN A 849 15.36 10.62 20.42
N ARG A 850 15.24 9.84 19.35
CA ARG A 850 16.07 8.66 19.06
C ARG A 850 17.07 8.87 17.90
N ILE A 851 17.34 10.12 17.54
CA ILE A 851 18.16 10.45 16.37
C ILE A 851 19.65 10.45 16.75
N VAL A 852 20.44 9.59 16.11
CA VAL A 852 21.91 9.63 16.18
C VAL A 852 22.43 10.29 14.92
N GLU A 853 23.33 11.26 15.09
CA GLU A 853 23.93 12.00 13.99
C GLU A 853 25.40 11.63 13.86
N PHE A 854 25.86 11.54 12.63
CA PHE A 854 27.20 11.12 12.27
C PHE A 854 27.84 12.17 11.38
N ASN A 855 29.08 12.53 11.68
CA ASN A 855 29.89 13.43 10.88
C ASN A 855 31.27 12.83 10.67
N PHE A 856 31.77 12.81 9.44
CA PHE A 856 33.12 12.33 9.14
C PHE A 856 33.74 13.07 7.97
N THR A 857 35.08 13.00 7.87
CA THR A 857 35.83 13.55 6.74
C THR A 857 36.69 12.48 6.13
N ILE A 858 36.70 12.43 4.79
CA ILE A 858 37.49 11.50 3.99
C ILE A 858 38.57 12.28 3.25
N THR A 859 39.74 11.68 3.13
CA THR A 859 40.87 12.18 2.36
C THR A 859 41.40 11.11 1.40
N ASP A 860 41.70 11.52 0.18
CA ASP A 860 42.45 10.72 -0.80
C ASP A 860 43.60 11.59 -1.31
N GLY A 861 44.81 11.05 -1.41
CA GLY A 861 46.01 11.83 -1.71
C GLY A 861 46.36 11.94 -3.19
N GLU A 862 45.73 11.15 -4.06
CA GLU A 862 46.23 10.90 -5.42
C GLU A 862 45.17 11.13 -6.51
N SER A 863 44.07 10.38 -6.54
CA SER A 863 43.02 10.53 -7.55
C SER A 863 41.84 11.41 -7.10
N GLY A 864 41.76 11.73 -5.82
CA GLY A 864 40.66 12.48 -5.23
C GLY A 864 39.41 11.62 -5.01
N ILE A 865 38.43 12.19 -4.31
CA ILE A 865 37.21 11.50 -3.89
C ILE A 865 36.17 11.50 -5.01
N LYS A 866 35.53 10.36 -5.24
CA LYS A 866 34.49 10.20 -6.27
C LYS A 866 33.13 10.71 -5.76
N ILE A 867 32.95 12.03 -5.81
CA ILE A 867 31.78 12.72 -5.25
C ILE A 867 30.48 12.60 -6.07
N ASN A 868 30.57 12.29 -7.38
CA ASN A 868 29.41 12.30 -8.28
C ASN A 868 28.72 10.93 -8.41
N SER A 869 29.06 9.96 -7.54
CA SER A 869 28.44 8.63 -7.49
C SER A 869 27.76 8.40 -6.13
N GLN A 870 27.52 7.15 -5.73
CA GLN A 870 27.10 6.82 -4.38
C GLN A 870 27.99 7.51 -3.33
N HIS A 871 27.36 8.07 -2.31
CA HIS A 871 28.10 8.49 -1.12
C HIS A 871 28.25 7.30 -0.17
N PRO A 872 29.25 7.34 0.74
CA PRO A 872 29.42 6.30 1.73
C PRO A 872 28.15 6.13 2.57
N LYS A 873 27.98 4.93 3.12
CA LYS A 873 26.88 4.62 4.03
C LYS A 873 27.43 4.29 5.40
N ILE A 874 26.70 4.73 6.41
CA ILE A 874 26.90 4.32 7.79
C ILE A 874 25.85 3.27 8.10
N TYR A 875 26.29 2.19 8.73
CA TYR A 875 25.47 1.07 9.12
C TYR A 875 25.50 0.89 10.63
N LEU A 876 24.33 0.66 11.21
CA LEU A 876 24.15 0.26 12.60
C LEU A 876 23.63 -1.17 12.62
N THR A 877 24.42 -2.08 13.17
CA THR A 877 24.07 -3.50 13.27
C THR A 877 23.79 -3.85 14.72
N SER A 878 22.67 -4.52 15.00
CA SER A 878 22.32 -5.03 16.34
C SER A 878 22.53 -6.54 16.47
N LYS A 879 22.42 -7.08 17.70
CA LYS A 879 22.63 -8.52 18.03
C LYS A 879 21.73 -9.50 17.27
N ASP A 880 20.63 -8.99 16.72
CA ASP A 880 19.65 -9.73 15.93
C ASP A 880 19.95 -9.67 14.43
N LEU A 881 21.12 -9.14 14.03
CA LEU A 881 21.52 -8.87 12.65
C LEU A 881 20.65 -7.83 11.93
N THR A 882 19.81 -7.05 12.64
CA THR A 882 19.11 -5.92 12.01
C THR A 882 20.12 -4.84 11.63
N ILE A 883 20.08 -4.40 10.37
CA ILE A 883 20.93 -3.34 9.84
C ILE A 883 20.08 -2.11 9.57
N LEU A 884 20.40 -0.99 10.23
CA LEU A 884 19.90 0.33 9.88
C LEU A 884 20.99 1.06 9.10
N GLU A 885 20.63 1.75 8.01
CA GLU A 885 21.58 2.51 7.22
C GLU A 885 21.13 3.96 7.01
N CYS A 886 22.09 4.89 6.94
CA CYS A 886 21.84 6.23 6.41
C CYS A 886 22.71 6.52 5.19
N GLN A 887 22.07 7.05 4.15
CA GLN A 887 22.77 7.64 3.03
C GLN A 887 23.39 8.97 3.49
N THR A 888 24.71 9.10 3.32
CA THR A 888 25.41 10.31 3.72
C THR A 888 25.17 11.46 2.73
N ASN A 889 25.14 12.67 3.25
CA ASN A 889 25.14 13.91 2.49
C ASN A 889 26.51 14.57 2.62
N ILE A 890 26.95 15.28 1.58
CA ILE A 890 28.14 16.10 1.66
C ILE A 890 27.84 17.31 2.57
N SER A 891 28.60 17.46 3.64
CA SER A 891 28.59 18.64 4.51
C SER A 891 29.39 19.78 3.86
N THR A 892 30.63 19.49 3.47
CA THR A 892 31.55 20.45 2.83
C THR A 892 32.52 19.75 1.90
N ILE A 893 32.76 20.34 0.73
CA ILE A 893 33.86 19.95 -0.17
C ILE A 893 35.04 20.89 0.13
N ILE A 894 36.03 20.41 0.88
CA ILE A 894 37.22 21.20 1.24
C ILE A 894 38.17 21.28 0.03
N SER A 895 38.30 20.17 -0.69
CA SER A 895 38.95 20.07 -2.00
C SER A 895 38.43 18.82 -2.73
N LEU A 896 38.82 18.60 -3.98
CA LEU A 896 38.56 17.32 -4.68
C LEU A 896 39.20 16.11 -3.97
N TYR A 897 40.13 16.35 -3.05
CA TYR A 897 40.87 15.35 -2.27
C TYR A 897 40.37 15.22 -0.83
N THR A 898 39.45 16.09 -0.39
CA THR A 898 38.98 16.10 1.01
C THR A 898 37.53 16.54 1.10
N VAL A 899 36.68 15.64 1.58
CA VAL A 899 35.23 15.84 1.62
C VAL A 899 34.69 15.40 2.97
N SER A 900 33.87 16.27 3.57
CA SER A 900 33.17 15.97 4.82
C SER A 900 31.73 15.56 4.53
N TYR A 901 31.27 14.53 5.23
CA TYR A 901 29.97 13.91 5.09
C TYR A 901 29.22 13.92 6.42
N TYR A 902 27.89 13.88 6.34
CA TYR A 902 27.02 13.74 7.49
C TYR A 902 25.76 12.92 7.16
N CYS A 903 25.24 12.20 8.14
CA CYS A 903 23.85 11.71 8.11
C CYS A 903 23.31 11.47 9.52
N SER A 904 22.04 11.16 9.60
CA SER A 904 21.36 10.83 10.85
C SER A 904 20.53 9.57 10.68
N ILE A 905 20.51 8.72 11.70
CA ILE A 905 19.63 7.54 11.80
C ILE A 905 18.71 7.77 12.99
N GLU A 906 17.40 7.69 12.76
CA GLU A 906 16.45 7.53 13.86
C GLU A 906 16.40 6.06 14.26
N LEU A 907 16.85 5.75 15.47
CA LEU A 907 16.76 4.38 15.98
C LEU A 907 15.29 4.02 16.24
N PRO A 908 14.89 2.77 15.99
CA PRO A 908 13.52 2.33 16.24
C PRO A 908 13.17 2.45 17.74
N PHE A 909 11.91 2.82 18.02
CA PHE A 909 11.37 2.79 19.38
C PHE A 909 11.48 1.38 19.93
N LYS A 910 11.96 1.22 21.19
CA LYS A 910 12.16 -0.12 21.79
C LYS A 910 12.95 -1.08 20.88
N GLY A 911 13.96 -0.56 20.17
CA GLY A 911 14.85 -1.34 19.31
C GLY A 911 15.74 -2.34 20.07
N SER A 912 17.00 -2.46 19.65
CA SER A 912 17.97 -3.37 20.27
C SER A 912 18.27 -2.98 21.73
N ASP A 913 18.33 -3.95 22.65
CA ASP A 913 18.79 -3.77 24.04
C ASP A 913 20.31 -3.82 24.20
N SER A 914 21.02 -4.41 23.26
CA SER A 914 22.48 -4.58 23.33
C SER A 914 23.24 -3.48 22.60
N GLY A 915 22.59 -2.36 22.34
CA GLY A 915 23.14 -1.29 21.51
C GLY A 915 23.29 -1.66 20.04
N TYR A 916 24.06 -0.83 19.34
CA TYR A 916 24.34 -0.92 17.92
C TYR A 916 25.82 -0.74 17.65
N ILE A 917 26.41 -1.63 16.88
CA ILE A 917 27.78 -1.46 16.39
C ILE A 917 27.74 -0.63 15.11
N ILE A 918 28.75 0.23 14.92
CA ILE A 918 28.83 1.16 13.81
C ILE A 918 29.83 0.61 12.78
N SER A 919 29.49 0.68 11.51
CA SER A 919 30.44 0.47 10.41
C SER A 919 30.21 1.48 9.29
N ILE A 920 31.25 1.74 8.51
CA ILE A 920 31.21 2.71 7.41
C ILE A 920 31.75 2.04 6.16
N TYR A 921 30.97 1.97 5.09
CA TYR A 921 31.42 1.39 3.82
C TYR A 921 31.09 2.30 2.63
N GLY A 922 31.74 2.06 1.50
CA GLY A 922 31.52 2.81 0.26
C GLY A 922 32.31 4.11 0.17
N LEU A 923 33.44 4.24 0.86
CA LEU A 923 34.38 5.32 0.60
C LEU A 923 35.07 5.02 -0.73
N LEU A 924 34.97 5.91 -1.71
CA LEU A 924 35.44 5.66 -3.06
C LEU A 924 36.28 6.81 -3.61
N ASN A 925 37.43 6.48 -4.19
CA ASN A 925 38.27 7.43 -4.92
C ASN A 925 38.04 7.32 -6.45
N ASN A 926 38.55 8.29 -7.21
CA ASN A 926 38.39 8.26 -8.67
C ASN A 926 39.28 7.19 -9.34
N GLY A 927 40.33 6.72 -8.66
CA GLY A 927 41.23 5.65 -9.05
C GLY A 927 40.62 4.26 -9.08
N GLY A 928 39.38 4.11 -8.60
CA GLY A 928 38.63 2.86 -8.62
C GLY A 928 38.91 1.94 -7.44
N SER A 929 39.47 2.46 -6.35
CA SER A 929 39.66 1.74 -5.10
C SER A 929 38.64 2.22 -4.06
N TYR A 930 37.97 1.28 -3.40
CA TYR A 930 37.11 1.55 -2.26
C TYR A 930 37.79 1.22 -0.93
N LYS A 931 37.31 1.86 0.13
CA LYS A 931 37.61 1.58 1.54
C LYS A 931 36.30 1.43 2.32
N GLY A 932 36.36 0.59 3.34
CA GLY A 932 35.38 0.52 4.41
C GLY A 932 36.08 0.27 5.74
N TYR A 933 35.34 0.49 6.81
CA TYR A 933 35.75 0.35 8.19
C TYR A 933 34.68 -0.45 8.93
N SER A 934 35.04 -1.68 9.33
CA SER A 934 34.23 -2.48 10.24
C SER A 934 34.28 -1.88 11.65
N SER A 935 33.39 -2.34 12.54
CA SER A 935 33.36 -1.85 13.93
C SER A 935 34.67 -2.15 14.67
N ASP A 936 35.26 -3.33 14.42
CA ASP A 936 36.56 -3.70 14.97
C ASP A 936 37.69 -2.77 14.46
N GLU A 937 37.69 -2.43 13.16
CA GLU A 937 38.67 -1.50 12.59
C GLU A 937 38.51 -0.07 13.14
N LEU A 938 37.28 0.44 13.26
CA LEU A 938 37.01 1.74 13.90
C LEU A 938 37.53 1.78 15.34
N ASN A 939 37.28 0.72 16.11
CA ASN A 939 37.78 0.61 17.48
C ASN A 939 39.31 0.58 17.53
N SER A 940 39.97 -0.17 16.62
CA SER A 940 41.43 -0.22 16.52
C SER A 940 42.07 1.16 16.23
N LEU A 941 41.32 2.04 15.56
CA LEU A 941 41.69 3.43 15.26
C LEU A 941 41.30 4.42 16.38
N ASN A 942 40.76 3.94 17.51
CA ASN A 942 40.18 4.74 18.58
C ASN A 942 39.08 5.71 18.09
N LEU A 943 38.31 5.30 17.08
CA LEU A 943 37.14 6.02 16.61
C LEU A 943 35.86 5.45 17.25
N PRO A 944 34.77 6.24 17.33
CA PRO A 944 33.48 5.72 17.81
C PRO A 944 33.03 4.52 16.98
N TRP A 945 32.69 3.42 17.63
CA TRP A 945 32.34 2.16 16.96
C TRP A 945 31.10 1.48 17.54
N TYR A 946 30.59 1.96 18.67
CA TYR A 946 29.46 1.38 19.39
C TYR A 946 28.57 2.47 19.99
N ILE A 947 27.26 2.26 19.93
CA ILE A 947 26.24 3.08 20.58
C ILE A 947 25.54 2.20 21.61
N ASP A 948 25.70 2.53 22.88
CA ASP A 948 25.07 1.83 23.98
C ASP A 948 23.58 2.19 24.12
N VAL A 949 22.75 1.24 24.55
CA VAL A 949 21.33 1.49 24.80
C VAL A 949 21.05 1.45 26.30
N MET A 950 20.53 2.56 26.82
CA MET A 950 20.14 2.66 28.22
C MET A 950 18.78 2.00 28.42
N ASN A 951 18.72 0.90 29.18
CA ASN A 951 17.46 0.24 29.52
C ASN A 951 16.69 1.05 30.58
N SER A 952 15.77 1.91 30.13
CA SER A 952 14.88 2.68 31.00
C SER A 952 13.44 2.15 31.03
N ILE A 953 13.19 0.86 30.70
CA ILE A 953 11.83 0.24 30.67
C ILE A 953 10.95 0.64 31.86
N ASN A 954 11.54 0.86 33.05
CA ASN A 954 10.85 1.23 34.28
C ASN A 954 10.42 2.72 34.36
N ASN A 955 10.82 3.58 33.44
CA ASN A 955 10.40 4.98 33.34
C ASN A 955 9.31 5.09 32.28
N ASN A 956 8.08 5.47 32.67
CA ASN A 956 6.91 5.66 31.81
C ASN A 956 7.28 6.06 30.36
N PRO A 957 7.18 5.14 29.36
CA PRO A 957 7.52 5.45 27.99
C PRO A 957 6.62 6.57 27.44
N VAL A 958 7.18 7.45 26.62
CA VAL A 958 6.40 8.46 25.90
C VAL A 958 5.49 7.74 24.89
N PRO A 959 4.17 8.02 24.84
CA PRO A 959 3.29 7.39 23.87
C PRO A 959 3.71 7.75 22.43
N ILE A 960 3.57 6.82 21.50
CA ILE A 960 3.88 7.04 20.08
C ILE A 960 2.82 6.38 19.20
N ILE A 961 2.35 7.10 18.17
CA ILE A 961 1.45 6.61 17.14
C ILE A 961 2.28 6.09 15.96
N THR A 962 2.02 4.86 15.53
CA THR A 962 2.74 4.18 14.44
C THR A 962 1.90 3.96 13.19
N ASN A 963 0.56 3.80 13.32
CA ASN A 963 -0.35 3.66 12.19
C ASN A 963 -1.82 3.86 12.62
N THR A 964 -2.76 3.82 11.68
CA THR A 964 -4.21 3.75 11.92
C THR A 964 -4.88 2.68 11.06
N SER A 965 -6.12 2.29 11.40
CA SER A 965 -6.98 1.63 10.43
C SER A 965 -7.35 2.61 9.30
N SER A 966 -7.88 2.07 8.20
CA SER A 966 -8.47 2.91 7.17
C SER A 966 -9.84 3.45 7.63
N ILE A 967 -10.21 4.62 7.10
CA ILE A 967 -11.53 5.24 7.30
C ILE A 967 -12.02 5.80 5.97
N THR A 968 -13.32 5.83 5.74
CA THR A 968 -13.91 6.41 4.53
C THR A 968 -14.33 7.86 4.76
N ILE A 969 -14.68 8.58 3.70
CA ILE A 969 -15.24 9.95 3.82
C ILE A 969 -16.54 10.01 4.64
N TYR A 970 -17.20 8.88 4.86
CA TYR A 970 -18.41 8.77 5.68
C TYR A 970 -18.13 8.70 7.19
N GLY A 971 -16.85 8.70 7.60
CA GLY A 971 -16.48 8.61 8.99
C GLY A 971 -16.62 7.19 9.55
N GLY A 972 -16.96 7.10 10.84
CA GLY A 972 -17.09 5.84 11.59
C GLY A 972 -15.94 5.62 12.57
N ASP A 973 -15.70 4.35 12.87
CA ASP A 973 -14.70 3.93 13.86
C ASP A 973 -13.29 3.92 13.26
N LEU A 974 -12.32 4.46 14.00
CA LEU A 974 -10.92 4.50 13.61
C LEU A 974 -10.05 3.93 14.74
N TRP A 975 -9.34 2.85 14.44
CA TRP A 975 -8.31 2.34 15.32
C TRP A 975 -7.00 3.09 15.12
N VAL A 976 -6.34 3.44 16.21
CA VAL A 976 -5.01 4.05 16.24
C VAL A 976 -4.05 3.06 16.87
N PHE A 977 -2.94 2.79 16.20
CA PHE A 977 -1.90 1.85 16.62
C PHE A 977 -0.65 2.58 17.05
N GLY A 978 0.05 2.02 18.02
CA GLY A 978 1.19 2.68 18.63
C GLY A 978 1.72 1.93 19.84
N PHE A 979 2.34 2.66 20.75
CA PHE A 979 2.83 2.14 22.03
C PHE A 979 2.62 3.17 23.14
N GLY A 980 2.52 2.70 24.38
CA GLY A 980 2.44 3.56 25.55
C GLY A 980 1.07 4.23 25.72
N PHE A 981 0.03 3.73 25.05
CA PHE A 981 -1.34 4.20 25.22
C PHE A 981 -1.88 3.70 26.57
N ASN A 982 -1.78 4.54 27.60
CA ASN A 982 -2.35 4.23 28.91
C ASN A 982 -3.79 4.77 29.01
N ASN A 983 -4.64 4.12 29.82
CA ASN A 983 -6.05 4.51 30.02
C ASN A 983 -6.28 5.96 30.49
N SER A 984 -5.23 6.70 30.85
CA SER A 984 -5.28 8.07 31.38
C SER A 984 -4.94 9.19 30.38
N GLN A 985 -4.73 8.90 29.09
CA GLN A 985 -4.24 9.90 28.12
C GLN A 985 -5.36 10.62 27.35
N THR A 986 -5.24 11.93 27.20
CA THR A 986 -6.17 12.73 26.37
C THR A 986 -5.84 12.59 24.88
N ILE A 987 -6.87 12.50 24.03
CA ILE A 987 -6.70 12.45 22.57
C ILE A 987 -7.24 13.74 21.96
N THR A 988 -6.44 14.36 21.09
CA THR A 988 -6.84 15.51 20.29
C THR A 988 -6.93 15.10 18.83
N VAL A 989 -8.09 15.29 18.23
CA VAL A 989 -8.33 15.12 16.79
C VAL A 989 -8.56 16.50 16.20
N GLU A 990 -7.75 16.91 15.23
CA GLU A 990 -7.90 18.19 14.55
C GLU A 990 -8.46 17.98 13.14
N ILE A 991 -9.72 18.34 12.95
CA ILE A 991 -10.44 18.23 11.68
C ILE A 991 -10.79 19.65 11.21
N ASN A 992 -10.33 20.05 10.02
CA ASN A 992 -10.61 21.38 9.45
C ASN A 992 -10.29 22.54 10.42
N SER A 993 -9.13 22.49 11.08
CA SER A 993 -8.68 23.47 12.10
C SER A 993 -9.55 23.55 13.36
N LYS A 994 -10.48 22.61 13.56
CA LYS A 994 -11.22 22.45 14.81
C LYS A 994 -10.61 21.29 15.60
N GLN A 995 -10.08 21.59 16.78
CA GLN A 995 -9.63 20.58 17.72
C GLN A 995 -10.82 20.02 18.50
N ILE A 996 -10.95 18.70 18.44
CA ILE A 996 -11.89 17.92 19.23
C ILE A 996 -11.06 17.13 20.24
N THR A 997 -11.23 17.42 21.53
CA THR A 997 -10.64 16.60 22.60
C THR A 997 -11.61 15.50 22.99
N ILE A 998 -11.19 14.25 22.90
CA ILE A 998 -12.01 13.09 23.26
C ILE A 998 -11.67 12.67 24.70
N PRO A 999 -12.64 12.59 25.62
CA PRO A 999 -12.41 12.14 26.99
C PRO A 999 -11.94 10.68 27.05
N THR A 1000 -11.02 10.36 27.96
CA THR A 1000 -10.48 8.99 28.19
C THR A 1000 -11.56 7.93 28.43
N ASN A 1001 -12.61 8.27 29.17
CA ASN A 1001 -13.63 7.31 29.61
C ASN A 1001 -14.54 6.79 28.47
N SER A 1002 -14.45 7.37 27.27
CA SER A 1002 -15.24 6.98 26.09
C SER A 1002 -14.47 6.16 25.06
N ILE A 1003 -13.26 5.69 25.40
CA ILE A 1003 -12.31 5.10 24.45
C ILE A 1003 -12.00 3.67 24.89
N THR A 1004 -12.14 2.71 23.98
CA THR A 1004 -11.53 1.39 24.17
C THR A 1004 -10.02 1.56 23.96
N CYS A 1005 -9.24 1.39 25.02
CA CYS A 1005 -7.81 1.67 25.03
C CYS A 1005 -7.01 0.46 25.54
N TYR A 1006 -6.00 0.05 24.78
CA TYR A 1006 -4.97 -0.93 25.10
C TYR A 1006 -3.61 -0.26 24.98
N ASN A 1007 -2.52 -0.91 25.42
CA ASN A 1007 -1.19 -0.25 25.40
C ASN A 1007 -0.70 0.04 23.98
N THR A 1008 -1.09 -0.79 23.01
CA THR A 1008 -0.66 -0.69 21.61
C THR A 1008 -1.76 -0.33 20.62
N ALA A 1009 -3.02 -0.22 21.07
CA ALA A 1009 -4.17 0.08 20.21
C ALA A 1009 -5.24 0.86 20.97
N LEU A 1010 -5.84 1.87 20.34
CA LEU A 1010 -7.01 2.56 20.88
C LEU A 1010 -8.05 2.80 19.79
N LEU A 1011 -9.33 2.87 20.19
CA LEU A 1011 -10.46 3.06 19.31
C LEU A 1011 -11.04 4.46 19.44
N ILE A 1012 -11.01 5.24 18.37
CA ILE A 1012 -11.78 6.47 18.24
C ILE A 1012 -13.10 6.15 17.56
N SER A 1013 -14.18 6.02 18.33
CA SER A 1013 -15.49 5.69 17.79
C SER A 1013 -16.22 6.89 17.18
N ASN A 1014 -17.05 6.62 16.16
CA ASN A 1014 -18.00 7.58 15.58
C ASN A 1014 -17.38 8.91 15.11
N LEU A 1015 -16.22 8.87 14.43
CA LEU A 1015 -15.72 10.05 13.74
C LEU A 1015 -16.72 10.53 12.69
N ARG A 1016 -16.88 11.85 12.60
CA ARG A 1016 -17.80 12.46 11.65
C ARG A 1016 -17.28 12.31 10.21
N PRO A 1017 -18.17 12.28 9.21
CA PRO A 1017 -17.80 12.37 7.81
C PRO A 1017 -16.86 13.56 7.54
N THR A 1018 -15.79 13.31 6.79
CA THR A 1018 -14.85 14.34 6.32
C THR A 1018 -14.19 13.89 5.03
N ASN A 1019 -14.11 14.78 4.05
CA ASN A 1019 -13.36 14.59 2.81
C ASN A 1019 -11.91 15.07 2.91
N ASN A 1020 -11.56 15.76 4.00
CA ASN A 1020 -10.24 16.30 4.24
C ASN A 1020 -9.41 15.39 5.15
N SER A 1021 -8.10 15.36 4.93
CA SER A 1021 -7.16 14.77 5.87
C SER A 1021 -7.21 15.48 7.23
N PHE A 1022 -7.04 14.73 8.30
CA PHE A 1022 -7.06 15.27 9.66
C PHE A 1022 -5.91 14.69 10.48
N THR A 1023 -5.55 15.37 11.57
CA THR A 1023 -4.44 14.93 12.45
C THR A 1023 -4.96 14.38 13.77
N ILE A 1024 -4.25 13.39 14.29
CA ILE A 1024 -4.49 12.78 15.60
C ILE A 1024 -3.24 12.96 16.43
N LYS A 1025 -3.43 13.32 17.69
CA LYS A 1025 -2.37 13.37 18.70
C LYS A 1025 -2.89 12.77 20.00
N VAL A 1026 -2.14 11.83 20.55
CA VAL A 1026 -2.32 11.38 21.93
C VAL A 1026 -1.45 12.26 22.82
N GLU A 1027 -1.86 12.54 24.05
CA GLU A 1027 -1.12 13.37 24.98
C GLU A 1027 0.36 12.98 25.06
N ASN A 1028 1.27 13.92 24.81
CA ASN A 1028 2.73 13.71 24.73
C ASN A 1028 3.23 12.85 23.55
N SER A 1029 2.38 12.40 22.63
CA SER A 1029 2.79 11.64 21.44
C SER A 1029 3.20 12.52 20.26
N ASN A 1030 3.76 11.86 19.23
CA ASN A 1030 3.82 12.40 17.87
C ASN A 1030 2.41 12.62 17.28
N THR A 1031 2.32 13.45 16.25
CA THR A 1031 1.11 13.66 15.46
C THR A 1031 1.04 12.68 14.29
N TRP A 1032 -0.14 12.16 13.99
CA TRP A 1032 -0.39 11.28 12.84
C TRP A 1032 -1.42 11.88 11.89
N VAL A 1033 -1.18 11.82 10.58
CA VAL A 1033 -2.11 12.32 9.54
C VAL A 1033 -2.93 11.16 8.98
N VAL A 1034 -4.25 11.28 9.02
CA VAL A 1034 -5.18 10.29 8.46
C VAL A 1034 -5.75 10.81 7.14
N PHE A 1035 -5.78 9.95 6.13
CA PHE A 1035 -6.35 10.23 4.80
C PHE A 1035 -7.60 9.39 4.57
N PRO A 1036 -8.81 9.98 4.65
CA PRO A 1036 -10.06 9.27 4.35
C PRO A 1036 -10.10 8.74 2.91
N ILE A 1037 -10.58 7.51 2.74
CA ILE A 1037 -10.81 6.89 1.43
C ILE A 1037 -12.13 7.42 0.86
N ASN A 1038 -12.06 7.97 -0.35
CA ASN A 1038 -13.23 8.39 -1.11
C ASN A 1038 -13.44 7.47 -2.32
N TYR A 1039 -14.48 6.64 -2.27
CA TYR A 1039 -14.90 5.80 -3.39
C TYR A 1039 -15.77 6.55 -4.42
N ASN A 1040 -16.15 7.82 -4.20
CA ASN A 1040 -17.07 8.57 -5.07
C ASN A 1040 -18.39 7.81 -5.38
N LEU A 1041 -18.81 6.94 -4.47
CA LEU A 1041 -20.07 6.22 -4.56
C LEU A 1041 -21.16 7.01 -3.83
N PRO A 1042 -22.44 6.91 -4.21
CA PRO A 1042 -23.51 7.49 -3.40
C PRO A 1042 -23.54 6.87 -1.99
N PRO A 1043 -23.93 7.64 -0.96
CA PRO A 1043 -24.17 7.09 0.37
C PRO A 1043 -25.25 6.01 0.28
N ILE A 1044 -25.21 5.04 1.19
CA ILE A 1044 -26.27 4.04 1.30
C ILE A 1044 -27.51 4.77 1.83
N VAL A 1045 -28.49 4.99 0.95
CA VAL A 1045 -29.73 5.70 1.30
C VAL A 1045 -30.66 4.72 2.02
N GLU A 1046 -31.24 5.15 3.15
CA GLU A 1046 -32.38 4.46 3.76
C GLU A 1046 -33.49 4.29 2.71
N ILE A 1047 -33.86 3.04 2.41
CA ILE A 1047 -35.17 2.80 1.80
C ILE A 1047 -36.18 3.01 2.93
N THR A 1048 -36.52 4.27 3.23
CA THR A 1048 -37.78 4.53 3.92
C THR A 1048 -38.86 3.98 3.01
N SER A 1049 -39.40 2.82 3.38
CA SER A 1049 -40.51 2.15 2.70
C SER A 1049 -41.53 3.19 2.23
N SER A 1050 -41.49 3.49 0.93
CA SER A 1050 -42.39 4.46 0.32
C SER A 1050 -43.76 3.81 0.24
N SER A 1051 -44.58 4.02 1.27
CA SER A 1051 -46.02 3.81 1.18
C SER A 1051 -46.58 4.71 0.07
N GLU A 1052 -47.36 4.10 -0.80
CA GLU A 1052 -48.00 4.68 -1.97
C GLU A 1052 -48.63 6.05 -1.72
N SER A 1053 -48.37 6.93 -2.68
CA SER A 1053 -49.14 8.10 -3.08
C SER A 1053 -50.52 8.28 -2.43
N THR A 1054 -50.70 9.40 -1.70
CA THR A 1054 -51.79 10.33 -1.98
C THR A 1054 -51.53 11.72 -1.37
N SER A 1055 -51.29 12.67 -2.28
CA SER A 1055 -51.79 14.05 -2.30
C SER A 1055 -51.81 14.91 -1.02
N SER A 1056 -50.94 15.93 -1.05
CA SER A 1056 -51.23 17.34 -0.76
C SER A 1056 -51.93 17.70 0.56
N SER A 1057 -51.24 18.37 1.47
CA SER A 1057 -51.27 19.85 1.59
C SER A 1057 -50.78 20.34 2.96
N SER A 1058 -49.83 21.28 2.90
CA SER A 1058 -49.64 22.47 3.75
C SER A 1058 -49.47 22.38 5.28
N SER A 1059 -48.28 22.86 5.67
CA SER A 1059 -48.00 23.90 6.69
C SER A 1059 -48.02 23.58 8.19
N SER A 1060 -46.83 23.67 8.81
CA SER A 1060 -46.45 24.53 9.96
C SER A 1060 -45.25 23.89 10.69
N SER A 1061 -44.02 24.34 10.42
CA SER A 1061 -43.27 25.38 11.15
C SER A 1061 -42.87 25.00 12.59
N SER A 1062 -41.62 24.57 12.79
CA SER A 1062 -40.76 25.04 13.88
C SER A 1062 -39.27 24.74 13.62
N SER A 1063 -38.55 25.82 13.33
CA SER A 1063 -37.17 26.18 13.73
C SER A 1063 -36.16 25.07 14.05
N GLY A 1064 -35.21 24.88 13.14
CA GLY A 1064 -33.93 24.23 13.38
C GLY A 1064 -32.96 24.47 12.21
N SER A 1065 -32.39 25.69 12.15
CA SER A 1065 -31.24 26.11 11.32
C SER A 1065 -31.11 25.46 9.93
N GLU A 1066 -31.70 26.13 8.94
CA GLU A 1066 -31.50 25.92 7.52
C GLU A 1066 -30.01 25.81 7.15
N ILE A 1067 -29.59 24.61 6.75
CA ILE A 1067 -28.77 24.50 5.56
C ILE A 1067 -29.76 24.73 4.42
N GLU A 1068 -29.98 25.99 4.07
CA GLU A 1068 -30.80 26.36 2.92
C GLU A 1068 -30.25 25.64 1.69
N ASP A 1069 -31.14 24.91 0.99
CA ASP A 1069 -30.94 24.43 -0.38
C ASP A 1069 -30.45 25.60 -1.24
N GLN A 1070 -29.13 25.73 -1.42
CA GLN A 1070 -28.54 26.82 -2.21
C GLN A 1070 -29.11 26.86 -3.63
N CYS A 1071 -29.61 25.73 -4.15
CA CYS A 1071 -30.19 25.67 -5.49
C CYS A 1071 -31.53 26.40 -5.66
N SER A 1072 -32.41 26.46 -4.66
CA SER A 1072 -33.74 27.08 -4.84
C SER A 1072 -33.66 28.60 -5.03
N ILE A 1073 -32.56 29.22 -4.63
CA ILE A 1073 -32.31 30.65 -4.78
C ILE A 1073 -31.55 30.98 -6.08
N LEU A 1074 -30.67 30.10 -6.56
CA LEU A 1074 -29.74 30.40 -7.66
C LEU A 1074 -30.27 30.12 -9.09
N ASN A 1075 -31.31 29.30 -9.25
CA ASN A 1075 -31.96 28.99 -10.55
C ASN A 1075 -31.01 28.61 -11.72
N CYS A 1076 -29.76 28.20 -11.45
CA CYS A 1076 -28.72 27.67 -12.37
C CYS A 1076 -28.75 28.22 -13.81
N GLY A 1077 -29.03 29.53 -13.97
CA GLY A 1077 -29.05 30.20 -15.27
C GLY A 1077 -30.23 29.84 -16.17
N ASN A 1078 -31.17 28.98 -15.72
CA ASN A 1078 -32.20 28.23 -16.47
C ASN A 1078 -31.73 26.87 -17.02
N SER A 1079 -32.70 26.04 -17.46
CA SER A 1079 -32.47 24.66 -17.94
C SER A 1079 -31.64 24.55 -19.24
N SER A 1080 -31.26 25.65 -19.86
CA SER A 1080 -30.35 25.69 -21.02
C SER A 1080 -28.92 26.09 -20.66
N GLN A 1081 -28.69 26.58 -19.44
CA GLN A 1081 -27.39 27.06 -18.96
C GLN A 1081 -26.77 26.13 -17.91
N GLY A 1082 -27.60 25.42 -17.15
CA GLY A 1082 -27.16 24.38 -16.26
C GLY A 1082 -28.32 23.60 -15.66
N TYR A 1083 -27.98 22.63 -14.81
CA TYR A 1083 -28.94 21.91 -13.98
C TYR A 1083 -28.42 21.84 -12.54
N CYS A 1084 -29.34 21.79 -11.59
CA CYS A 1084 -29.00 21.65 -10.18
C CYS A 1084 -28.78 20.17 -9.84
N ASN A 1085 -27.66 19.85 -9.19
CA ASN A 1085 -27.53 18.63 -8.38
C ASN A 1085 -27.91 18.93 -6.92
N VAL A 1086 -28.00 17.93 -6.03
CA VAL A 1086 -28.43 18.12 -4.62
C VAL A 1086 -27.63 19.20 -3.85
N TYR A 1087 -26.43 19.57 -4.29
CA TYR A 1087 -25.52 20.48 -3.58
C TYR A 1087 -25.17 21.77 -4.34
N SER A 1088 -25.19 21.79 -5.67
CA SER A 1088 -24.70 22.91 -6.50
C SER A 1088 -25.20 22.86 -7.96
N CYS A 1089 -25.04 23.98 -8.68
CA CYS A 1089 -25.31 24.05 -10.12
C CYS A 1089 -24.19 23.39 -10.95
N ILE A 1090 -24.56 22.54 -11.90
CA ILE A 1090 -23.70 22.00 -12.95
C ILE A 1090 -24.01 22.73 -14.25
N CYS A 1091 -23.03 23.48 -14.76
CA CYS A 1091 -23.23 24.32 -15.94
C CYS A 1091 -22.99 23.56 -17.25
N TYR A 1092 -23.85 23.81 -18.24
CA TYR A 1092 -23.67 23.34 -19.59
C TYR A 1092 -22.68 24.25 -20.31
N ASN A 1093 -21.66 23.70 -20.97
CA ASN A 1093 -20.73 24.49 -21.79
C ASN A 1093 -21.51 25.34 -22.82
N PRO A 1094 -21.17 26.63 -23.03
CA PRO A 1094 -20.01 27.38 -22.49
C PRO A 1094 -20.29 28.16 -21.20
N TRP A 1095 -21.31 27.78 -20.43
CA TRP A 1095 -21.69 28.43 -19.19
C TRP A 1095 -20.83 27.96 -18.00
N SER A 1096 -20.64 28.85 -17.03
CA SER A 1096 -19.81 28.68 -15.84
C SER A 1096 -20.30 29.58 -14.70
N GLY A 1097 -19.70 29.44 -13.52
CA GLY A 1097 -20.06 30.19 -12.31
C GLY A 1097 -21.03 29.46 -11.40
N LYS A 1098 -21.21 29.99 -10.17
CA LYS A 1098 -22.06 29.39 -9.13
C LYS A 1098 -23.51 29.20 -9.56
N ASP A 1099 -24.00 30.09 -10.42
CA ASP A 1099 -25.35 30.11 -10.96
C ASP A 1099 -25.41 29.82 -12.47
N CYS A 1100 -24.31 29.41 -13.11
CA CYS A 1100 -24.23 29.16 -14.55
C CYS A 1100 -24.58 30.36 -15.45
N THR A 1101 -24.51 31.59 -14.95
CA THR A 1101 -24.84 32.79 -15.73
C THR A 1101 -23.62 33.41 -16.44
N GLN A 1102 -22.42 32.86 -16.23
CA GLN A 1102 -21.18 33.36 -16.84
C GLN A 1102 -20.88 32.57 -18.11
N LYS A 1103 -20.49 33.25 -19.18
CA LYS A 1103 -20.21 32.62 -20.47
C LYS A 1103 -18.74 32.72 -20.80
N GLN A 1104 -18.14 31.61 -21.21
CA GLN A 1104 -16.77 31.62 -21.69
C GLN A 1104 -16.65 32.30 -23.05
N ILE A 1105 -15.62 33.14 -23.22
CA ILE A 1105 -15.37 33.90 -24.44
C ILE A 1105 -14.25 33.27 -25.28
N VAL A 1106 -14.41 33.32 -26.60
CA VAL A 1106 -13.37 32.89 -27.54
C VAL A 1106 -12.28 33.97 -27.57
N ILE A 1107 -11.09 33.62 -27.11
CA ILE A 1107 -9.96 34.53 -26.99
C ILE A 1107 -8.72 33.90 -27.62
N SER A 1108 -7.85 34.74 -28.18
CA SER A 1108 -6.59 34.25 -28.75
C SER A 1108 -5.67 33.72 -27.64
N PRO A 1109 -4.84 32.69 -27.92
CA PRO A 1109 -3.83 32.23 -26.98
C PRO A 1109 -2.92 33.37 -26.51
N PRO A 1110 -2.45 33.36 -25.25
CA PRO A 1110 -1.55 34.38 -24.73
C PRO A 1110 -0.23 34.40 -25.51
N THR A 1111 0.35 35.59 -25.66
CA THR A 1111 1.70 35.73 -26.23
C THR A 1111 2.73 35.16 -25.25
N ILE A 1112 3.64 34.33 -25.76
CA ILE A 1112 4.72 33.72 -24.97
C ILE A 1112 5.63 34.82 -24.41
N ASN A 1113 5.72 34.92 -23.09
CA ASN A 1113 6.73 35.73 -22.43
C ASN A 1113 8.02 34.91 -22.33
N THR A 1114 9.16 35.44 -22.79
CA THR A 1114 10.45 34.71 -22.78
C THR A 1114 11.21 34.83 -21.46
N THR A 1115 10.83 35.74 -20.56
CA THR A 1115 11.58 36.02 -19.32
C THR A 1115 10.90 35.50 -18.06
N ASP A 1116 9.58 35.35 -18.07
CA ASP A 1116 8.79 35.00 -16.89
C ASP A 1116 7.57 34.14 -17.26
N PRO A 1117 7.10 33.24 -16.38
CA PRO A 1117 5.91 32.41 -16.57
C PRO A 1117 4.63 33.23 -16.42
N THR A 1118 4.49 34.30 -17.20
CA THR A 1118 3.31 35.15 -17.19
C THR A 1118 2.38 34.88 -18.35
N SER A 1119 1.08 34.79 -18.09
CA SER A 1119 0.06 34.75 -19.14
C SER A 1119 -0.55 36.13 -19.30
N ASN A 1120 -0.30 36.77 -20.44
CA ASN A 1120 -0.99 38.01 -20.82
C ASN A 1120 -2.11 37.71 -21.81
N ILE A 1121 -3.35 37.92 -21.40
CA ILE A 1121 -4.55 37.61 -22.19
C ILE A 1121 -5.28 38.92 -22.51
N PRO A 1122 -5.03 39.52 -23.68
CA PRO A 1122 -5.79 40.67 -24.15
C PRO A 1122 -7.11 40.23 -24.78
N THR A 1123 -8.22 40.87 -24.40
CA THR A 1123 -9.55 40.64 -24.97
C THR A 1123 -10.18 41.97 -25.38
N LEU A 1124 -10.71 42.06 -26.60
CA LEU A 1124 -11.42 43.23 -27.12
C LEU A 1124 -12.92 42.97 -27.05
N ASP A 1125 -13.66 43.90 -26.47
CA ASP A 1125 -15.13 43.87 -26.52
C ASP A 1125 -15.66 44.46 -27.85
N ASN A 1126 -16.98 44.44 -28.03
CA ASN A 1126 -17.66 45.00 -29.21
C ASN A 1126 -17.47 46.52 -29.37
N ASN A 1127 -17.04 47.24 -28.33
CA ASN A 1127 -16.84 48.69 -28.31
C ASN A 1127 -15.34 49.08 -28.43
N ASN A 1128 -14.46 48.15 -28.78
CA ASN A 1128 -13.00 48.32 -28.84
C ASN A 1128 -12.36 48.70 -27.49
N ILE A 1129 -12.96 48.31 -26.37
CA ILE A 1129 -12.36 48.39 -25.04
C ILE A 1129 -11.45 47.17 -24.87
N LEU A 1130 -10.17 47.43 -24.58
CA LEU A 1130 -9.18 46.40 -24.32
C LEU A 1130 -9.23 46.02 -22.83
N TYR A 1131 -9.53 44.76 -22.56
CA TYR A 1131 -9.34 44.14 -21.26
C TYR A 1131 -8.05 43.32 -21.28
N ASN A 1132 -7.23 43.43 -20.25
CA ASN A 1132 -5.93 42.78 -20.18
C ASN A 1132 -5.82 42.01 -18.87
N SER A 1133 -5.61 40.68 -18.97
CA SER A 1133 -5.38 39.81 -17.83
C SER A 1133 -3.91 39.42 -17.75
N LEU A 1134 -3.28 39.58 -16.59
CA LEU A 1134 -1.91 39.17 -16.32
C LEU A 1134 -1.87 38.24 -15.10
N ILE A 1135 -1.46 37.00 -15.32
CA ILE A 1135 -1.24 35.99 -14.27
C ILE A 1135 0.26 35.82 -14.11
N SER A 1136 0.78 35.84 -12.88
CA SER A 1136 2.21 35.70 -12.60
C SER A 1136 2.50 34.96 -11.30
N ILE A 1137 3.63 34.25 -11.24
CA ILE A 1137 4.19 33.65 -10.03
C ILE A 1137 5.17 34.64 -9.42
N VAL A 1138 4.90 35.08 -8.19
CA VAL A 1138 5.56 36.25 -7.58
C VAL A 1138 6.74 35.83 -6.72
N SER A 1139 6.51 34.93 -5.76
CA SER A 1139 7.52 34.56 -4.77
C SER A 1139 7.23 33.22 -4.12
N LEU A 1140 8.26 32.64 -3.51
CA LEU A 1140 8.15 31.50 -2.61
C LEU A 1140 8.57 31.93 -1.20
N ARG A 1141 7.68 31.77 -0.23
CA ARG A 1141 7.90 32.16 1.17
C ARG A 1141 7.93 30.93 2.05
N GLU A 1142 8.74 30.96 3.10
CA GLU A 1142 8.68 29.98 4.17
C GLU A 1142 7.97 30.61 5.37
N LEU A 1143 6.98 29.90 5.90
CA LEU A 1143 6.20 30.29 7.06
C LEU A 1143 6.57 29.43 8.26
N ASP A 1144 6.66 30.05 9.43
CA ASP A 1144 6.75 29.32 10.70
C ASP A 1144 5.40 28.70 11.11
N PHE A 1145 5.38 27.96 12.23
CA PHE A 1145 4.17 27.32 12.76
C PHE A 1145 3.04 28.30 13.17
N ASN A 1146 3.32 29.62 13.24
CA ASN A 1146 2.33 30.66 13.48
C ASN A 1146 1.86 31.34 12.18
N GLY A 1147 2.31 30.87 11.01
CA GLY A 1147 2.00 31.46 9.71
C GLY A 1147 2.80 32.72 9.39
N LYS A 1148 3.87 33.03 10.13
CA LYS A 1148 4.70 34.21 9.86
C LYS A 1148 5.81 33.89 8.86
N SER A 1149 5.98 34.73 7.84
CA SER A 1149 7.07 34.58 6.88
C SER A 1149 8.44 34.82 7.53
N ILE A 1150 9.33 33.82 7.39
CA ILE A 1150 10.71 33.83 7.92
C ILE A 1150 11.77 33.86 6.81
N LYS A 1151 11.45 33.37 5.61
CA LYS A 1151 12.26 33.49 4.38
C LYS A 1151 11.35 33.80 3.21
N SER A 1152 11.83 34.58 2.24
CA SER A 1152 11.06 34.96 1.05
C SER A 1152 11.98 35.09 -0.16
N PHE A 1153 11.60 34.47 -1.27
CA PHE A 1153 12.34 34.47 -2.53
C PHE A 1153 11.46 34.99 -3.66
N THR A 1154 11.72 36.21 -4.12
CA THR A 1154 11.01 36.81 -5.26
C THR A 1154 11.64 36.35 -6.58
N PHE A 1155 10.81 36.05 -7.58
CA PHE A 1155 11.23 35.47 -8.87
C PHE A 1155 11.44 36.50 -9.99
N ASP A 1156 12.20 37.58 -9.72
CA ASP A 1156 12.38 38.67 -10.69
C ASP A 1156 13.32 38.30 -11.86
N ASN A 1157 12.79 38.06 -13.07
CA ASN A 1157 13.54 37.86 -14.33
C ASN A 1157 14.58 36.72 -14.30
N LYS A 1158 14.30 35.62 -13.58
CA LYS A 1158 15.22 34.47 -13.43
C LYS A 1158 14.76 33.20 -14.12
N TRP A 1159 13.80 33.28 -15.04
CA TRP A 1159 13.25 32.08 -15.68
C TRP A 1159 13.92 31.78 -17.02
N LEU A 1160 14.25 30.50 -17.22
CA LEU A 1160 14.67 29.94 -18.49
C LEU A 1160 13.45 29.29 -19.17
N LEU A 1161 13.09 29.75 -20.37
CA LEU A 1161 12.00 29.20 -21.16
C LEU A 1161 12.46 28.02 -22.04
N THR A 1162 11.65 26.97 -22.06
CA THR A 1162 11.68 25.85 -23.00
C THR A 1162 10.29 25.70 -23.63
N GLU A 1163 10.19 25.82 -24.95
CA GLU A 1163 8.95 25.58 -25.68
C GLU A 1163 8.73 24.08 -25.87
N LEU A 1164 7.66 23.51 -25.27
CA LEU A 1164 7.32 22.09 -25.39
C LEU A 1164 6.36 21.83 -26.57
N GLY A 1165 5.65 22.85 -27.03
CA GLY A 1165 4.75 22.79 -28.18
C GLY A 1165 3.98 24.08 -28.38
N LYS A 1166 3.12 24.12 -29.41
CA LYS A 1166 2.43 25.35 -29.87
C LYS A 1166 1.62 26.07 -28.77
N ASN A 1167 1.06 25.31 -27.83
CA ASN A 1167 0.21 25.80 -26.74
C ASN A 1167 0.78 25.46 -25.35
N LYS A 1168 2.06 25.05 -25.28
CA LYS A 1168 2.64 24.51 -24.06
C LYS A 1168 4.10 24.94 -23.89
N ASN A 1169 4.37 25.64 -22.79
CA ASN A 1169 5.66 26.23 -22.50
C ASN A 1169 6.10 25.87 -21.08
N GLN A 1170 7.38 25.66 -20.88
CA GLN A 1170 7.96 25.34 -19.57
C GLN A 1170 8.99 26.40 -19.19
N TYR A 1171 8.92 26.85 -17.95
CA TYR A 1171 9.80 27.85 -17.36
C TYR A 1171 10.54 27.22 -16.19
N TYR A 1172 11.83 27.50 -16.10
CA TYR A 1172 12.69 26.95 -15.06
C TYR A 1172 13.41 28.07 -14.33
N THR A 1173 13.38 28.05 -13.01
CA THR A 1173 14.23 28.90 -12.17
C THR A 1173 14.75 28.11 -10.98
N ASN A 1174 15.68 28.68 -10.24
CA ASN A 1174 16.17 28.10 -9.01
C ASN A 1174 16.37 29.14 -7.92
N ILE A 1175 16.28 28.68 -6.68
CA ILE A 1175 16.62 29.44 -5.48
C ILE A 1175 17.61 28.61 -4.66
N THR A 1176 18.45 29.26 -3.90
CA THR A 1176 19.41 28.59 -3.02
C THR A 1176 19.09 28.93 -1.57
N THR A 1177 18.97 27.90 -0.74
CA THR A 1177 18.59 28.00 0.67
C THR A 1177 19.63 27.31 1.54
N SER A 1178 19.96 27.89 2.69
CA SER A 1178 20.85 27.24 3.65
C SER A 1178 20.08 26.28 4.57
N SER A 1179 20.66 25.10 4.80
CA SER A 1179 20.10 24.10 5.71
C SER A 1179 20.32 24.48 7.18
N LEU A 1180 19.34 24.21 8.06
CA LEU A 1180 19.48 24.37 9.51
C LEU A 1180 20.56 23.46 10.11
N SER A 1181 20.62 22.21 9.64
CA SER A 1181 21.61 21.24 10.12
C SER A 1181 23.03 21.63 9.70
N THR A 1182 23.18 22.46 8.66
CA THR A 1182 24.47 22.89 8.11
C THR A 1182 24.36 24.31 7.49
N PRO A 1183 24.62 25.38 8.25
CA PRO A 1183 24.51 26.77 7.76
C PRO A 1183 25.34 27.09 6.52
N ASN A 1184 26.39 26.31 6.25
CA ASN A 1184 27.31 26.47 5.12
C ASN A 1184 26.89 25.67 3.86
N LEU A 1185 25.91 24.77 3.95
CA LEU A 1185 25.44 23.98 2.81
C LEU A 1185 24.27 24.70 2.13
N MET A 1186 24.46 25.03 0.86
CA MET A 1186 23.43 25.62 0.01
C MET A 1186 22.66 24.52 -0.71
N VAL A 1187 21.38 24.37 -0.39
CA VAL A 1187 20.43 23.52 -1.11
C VAL A 1187 19.82 24.34 -2.24
N THR A 1188 20.03 23.90 -3.48
CA THR A 1188 19.37 24.47 -4.65
C THR A 1188 17.98 23.84 -4.79
N THR A 1189 16.95 24.67 -4.69
CA THR A 1189 15.57 24.32 -4.99
C THR A 1189 15.25 24.79 -6.39
N ASN A 1190 14.90 23.86 -7.26
CA ASN A 1190 14.48 24.12 -8.63
C ASN A 1190 12.96 24.29 -8.65
N ILE A 1191 12.49 25.31 -9.37
CA ILE A 1191 11.07 25.57 -9.60
C ILE A 1191 10.83 25.48 -11.10
N THR A 1192 9.96 24.56 -11.49
CA THR A 1192 9.56 24.34 -12.89
C THR A 1192 8.09 24.65 -13.04
N VAL A 1193 7.75 25.52 -13.99
CA VAL A 1193 6.37 25.95 -14.23
C VAL A 1193 6.01 25.63 -15.67
N THR A 1194 5.02 24.77 -15.87
CA THR A 1194 4.51 24.45 -17.20
C THR A 1194 3.17 25.12 -17.43
N LEU A 1195 3.12 26.01 -18.42
CA LEU A 1195 1.92 26.69 -18.87
C LEU A 1195 1.33 25.91 -20.03
N GLU A 1196 0.06 25.54 -19.93
CA GLU A 1196 -0.66 24.84 -21.00
C GLU A 1196 -1.97 25.56 -21.32
N TRP A 1197 -2.13 25.94 -22.59
CA TRP A 1197 -3.32 26.59 -23.11
C TRP A 1197 -4.25 25.59 -23.78
N PHE A 1198 -5.48 25.50 -23.27
CA PHE A 1198 -6.49 24.59 -23.80
C PHE A 1198 -7.30 25.31 -24.88
N THR A 1199 -7.31 24.79 -26.11
CA THR A 1199 -8.17 25.31 -27.20
C THR A 1199 -9.52 24.60 -27.28
N GLU A 1200 -9.64 23.45 -26.60
CA GLU A 1200 -10.80 22.57 -26.63
C GLU A 1200 -11.09 22.05 -25.22
N LEU A 1201 -12.31 21.54 -25.00
CA LEU A 1201 -12.73 20.99 -23.71
C LEU A 1201 -11.93 19.71 -23.44
N THR A 1202 -11.10 19.71 -22.39
CA THR A 1202 -10.17 18.61 -22.11
C THR A 1202 -10.35 18.13 -20.68
N SER A 1203 -10.39 16.82 -20.47
CA SER A 1203 -10.36 16.23 -19.12
C SER A 1203 -8.91 15.95 -18.74
N VAL A 1204 -8.45 16.53 -17.64
CA VAL A 1204 -7.10 16.31 -17.08
C VAL A 1204 -7.21 15.67 -15.71
N ILE A 1205 -6.26 14.79 -15.36
CA ILE A 1205 -6.22 14.16 -14.03
C ILE A 1205 -5.14 14.83 -13.20
N PHE A 1206 -5.52 15.40 -12.06
CA PHE A 1206 -4.56 15.93 -11.10
C PHE A 1206 -4.92 15.50 -9.68
N ALA A 1207 -3.91 15.11 -8.89
CA ALA A 1207 -4.08 14.65 -7.51
C ALA A 1207 -5.25 13.64 -7.30
N LYS A 1208 -5.38 12.66 -8.22
CA LYS A 1208 -6.46 11.66 -8.28
C LYS A 1208 -7.88 12.23 -8.51
N LYS A 1209 -7.99 13.40 -9.14
CA LYS A 1209 -9.27 14.03 -9.52
C LYS A 1209 -9.32 14.33 -11.01
N ASN A 1210 -10.45 13.98 -11.65
CA ASN A 1210 -10.78 14.44 -13.00
C ASN A 1210 -11.19 15.91 -12.95
N LEU A 1211 -10.46 16.75 -13.67
CA LEU A 1211 -10.74 18.17 -13.84
C LEU A 1211 -11.10 18.42 -15.29
N THR A 1212 -12.25 19.05 -15.50
CA THR A 1212 -12.61 19.56 -16.82
C THR A 1212 -11.92 20.91 -17.01
N MET A 1213 -11.06 20.98 -18.03
CA MET A 1213 -10.45 22.20 -18.56
C MET A 1213 -11.35 22.71 -19.68
N ASN A 1214 -11.92 23.89 -19.46
CA ASN A 1214 -12.76 24.51 -20.46
C ASN A 1214 -11.90 25.07 -21.62
N PRO A 1215 -12.40 25.12 -22.87
CA PRO A 1215 -11.69 25.76 -23.99
C PRO A 1215 -11.28 27.19 -23.64
N PHE A 1216 -10.14 27.69 -24.11
CA PHE A 1216 -9.63 29.03 -23.79
C PHE A 1216 -9.30 29.27 -22.30
N SER A 1217 -8.81 28.23 -21.62
CA SER A 1217 -8.25 28.33 -20.27
C SER A 1217 -6.74 28.08 -20.28
N VAL A 1218 -6.05 28.64 -19.30
CA VAL A 1218 -4.62 28.38 -19.05
C VAL A 1218 -4.44 27.63 -17.74
N LYS A 1219 -3.63 26.59 -17.77
CA LYS A 1219 -3.26 25.80 -16.60
C LYS A 1219 -1.79 25.99 -16.26
N TYR A 1220 -1.49 26.07 -14.97
CA TYR A 1220 -0.16 26.24 -14.42
C TYR A 1220 0.24 25.00 -13.62
N THR A 1221 1.04 24.12 -14.19
CA THR A 1221 1.65 23.02 -13.42
C THR A 1221 2.96 23.50 -12.79
N ILE A 1222 3.02 23.61 -11.47
CA ILE A 1222 4.15 24.16 -10.73
C ILE A 1222 4.81 23.06 -9.90
N GLU A 1223 6.04 22.71 -10.25
CA GLU A 1223 6.88 21.76 -9.52
C GLU A 1223 7.95 22.51 -8.73
N ILE A 1224 8.04 22.22 -7.44
CA ILE A 1224 9.08 22.74 -6.54
C ILE A 1224 9.86 21.54 -6.03
N SER A 1225 11.14 21.45 -6.38
CA SER A 1225 12.01 20.38 -5.89
C SER A 1225 12.29 20.54 -4.39
N LYS A 1226 13.15 19.69 -3.84
CA LYS A 1226 13.59 19.71 -2.44
C LYS A 1226 13.90 21.13 -1.95
N TYR A 1227 13.30 21.51 -0.82
CA TYR A 1227 13.50 22.78 -0.16
C TYR A 1227 14.05 22.56 1.26
N ALA A 1228 15.02 23.39 1.67
CA ALA A 1228 15.62 23.29 3.00
C ALA A 1228 14.81 24.11 4.01
N PHE A 1229 13.80 23.49 4.60
CA PHE A 1229 12.98 24.09 5.64
C PHE A 1229 13.82 24.46 6.88
N SER A 1230 13.56 25.65 7.40
CA SER A 1230 14.09 26.21 8.64
C SER A 1230 13.41 25.67 9.90
N GLY A 1231 12.59 24.63 9.80
CA GLY A 1231 11.91 23.99 10.93
C GLY A 1231 10.95 22.90 10.46
N GLN A 1232 10.78 21.83 11.24
CA GLN A 1232 9.90 20.71 10.86
C GLN A 1232 8.40 21.06 10.86
N LEU A 1233 8.02 22.13 11.56
CA LEU A 1233 6.65 22.63 11.60
C LEU A 1233 6.41 23.76 10.59
N ASN A 1234 7.41 24.11 9.80
CA ASN A 1234 7.31 25.18 8.83
C ASN A 1234 6.61 24.70 7.56
N GLN A 1235 6.08 25.66 6.83
CA GLN A 1235 5.36 25.44 5.59
C GLN A 1235 5.95 26.33 4.50
N LEU A 1236 5.80 25.93 3.25
CA LEU A 1236 6.05 26.82 2.13
C LEU A 1236 4.76 27.49 1.72
N GLU A 1237 4.90 28.67 1.13
CA GLU A 1237 3.79 29.43 0.58
C GLU A 1237 4.20 29.97 -0.79
N LEU A 1238 3.58 29.44 -1.83
CA LEU A 1238 3.77 29.91 -3.19
C LEU A 1238 2.80 31.06 -3.45
N VAL A 1239 3.33 32.23 -3.75
CA VAL A 1239 2.53 33.43 -4.01
C VAL A 1239 2.32 33.60 -5.51
N MET A 1240 1.06 33.63 -5.93
CA MET A 1240 0.63 33.99 -7.28
C MET A 1240 -0.09 35.34 -7.27
N SER A 1241 -0.05 36.04 -8.39
CA SER A 1241 -0.81 37.28 -8.61
C SER A 1241 -1.66 37.18 -9.86
N ALA A 1242 -2.84 37.80 -9.79
CA ALA A 1242 -3.73 38.01 -10.91
C ALA A 1242 -4.06 39.49 -11.00
N LEU A 1243 -3.76 40.11 -12.13
CA LEU A 1243 -4.08 41.50 -12.46
C LEU A 1243 -5.05 41.50 -13.63
N PHE A 1244 -6.14 42.25 -13.51
CA PHE A 1244 -7.12 42.46 -14.56
C PHE A 1244 -7.34 43.95 -14.75
N GLY A 1245 -7.25 44.44 -15.98
CA GLY A 1245 -7.36 45.87 -16.30
C GLY A 1245 -8.17 46.14 -17.55
N SER A 1246 -8.72 47.35 -17.63
CA SER A 1246 -9.45 47.86 -18.80
C SER A 1246 -8.81 49.16 -19.30
N SER A 1247 -8.81 49.35 -20.62
CA SER A 1247 -8.44 50.63 -21.24
C SER A 1247 -9.48 51.73 -21.01
N LYS A 1248 -10.68 51.39 -20.54
CA LYS A 1248 -11.73 52.36 -20.17
C LYS A 1248 -11.41 52.97 -18.80
N THR A 1249 -11.52 54.29 -18.68
CA THR A 1249 -11.14 55.04 -17.46
C THR A 1249 -12.31 55.76 -16.78
N LYS A 1250 -13.48 55.84 -17.44
CA LYS A 1250 -14.71 56.50 -16.95
C LYS A 1250 -15.87 55.51 -16.91
N ASP A 1251 -16.78 55.71 -15.95
CA ASP A 1251 -17.94 54.85 -15.70
C ASP A 1251 -17.51 53.38 -15.62
N VAL A 1252 -16.47 53.13 -14.81
CA VAL A 1252 -15.90 51.81 -14.56
C VAL A 1252 -16.22 51.40 -13.15
N CYS A 1253 -16.63 50.16 -13.01
CA CYS A 1253 -16.80 49.52 -11.73
C CYS A 1253 -16.05 48.19 -11.74
N ALA A 1254 -15.34 47.94 -10.65
CA ALA A 1254 -14.55 46.74 -10.44
C ALA A 1254 -15.00 46.03 -9.16
N SER A 1255 -14.89 44.70 -9.15
CA SER A 1255 -15.14 43.88 -7.98
C SER A 1255 -14.11 42.75 -7.87
N GLN A 1256 -13.97 42.23 -6.65
CA GLN A 1256 -13.14 41.07 -6.37
C GLN A 1256 -13.84 40.17 -5.34
N GLU A 1257 -13.78 38.86 -5.58
CA GLU A 1257 -14.31 37.84 -4.70
C GLU A 1257 -13.32 36.67 -4.59
N PHE A 1258 -13.18 36.14 -3.38
CA PHE A 1258 -12.44 34.91 -3.11
C PHE A 1258 -13.39 33.91 -2.44
N ILE A 1259 -13.81 32.90 -3.19
CA ILE A 1259 -14.85 31.95 -2.80
C ILE A 1259 -14.18 30.64 -2.42
N SER A 1260 -14.40 30.20 -1.17
CA SER A 1260 -13.87 28.93 -0.69
C SER A 1260 -14.91 27.82 -0.74
N GLU A 1261 -14.67 26.79 -1.56
CA GLU A 1261 -15.51 25.59 -1.64
C GLU A 1261 -14.80 24.37 -1.03
N ASN A 1262 -15.49 23.23 -0.95
CA ASN A 1262 -14.95 22.03 -0.30
C ASN A 1262 -13.64 21.52 -0.95
N GLU A 1263 -13.49 21.63 -2.28
CA GLU A 1263 -12.34 21.06 -2.98
C GLU A 1263 -11.45 22.07 -3.71
N ASN A 1264 -11.99 23.25 -4.04
CA ASN A 1264 -11.29 24.30 -4.76
C ASN A 1264 -11.59 25.65 -4.09
N ASP A 1265 -10.64 26.58 -4.18
CA ASP A 1265 -10.90 28.01 -3.95
C ASP A 1265 -10.93 28.73 -5.31
N TYR A 1266 -11.79 29.73 -5.43
CA TYR A 1266 -11.96 30.51 -6.66
C TYR A 1266 -11.64 31.97 -6.40
N LEU A 1267 -10.71 32.53 -7.17
CA LEU A 1267 -10.47 33.96 -7.24
C LEU A 1267 -11.21 34.52 -8.46
N LYS A 1268 -12.15 35.44 -8.24
CA LYS A 1268 -12.80 36.19 -9.31
C LYS A 1268 -12.44 37.66 -9.19
N ILE A 1269 -11.82 38.23 -10.23
CA ILE A 1269 -11.63 39.68 -10.37
C ILE A 1269 -12.37 40.16 -11.62
N GLN A 1270 -13.21 41.19 -11.47
CA GLN A 1270 -14.16 41.63 -12.49
C GLN A 1270 -14.04 43.13 -12.73
N ILE A 1271 -14.14 43.54 -14.00
CA ILE A 1271 -14.32 44.91 -14.44
C ILE A 1271 -15.49 44.92 -15.43
N GLN A 1272 -16.56 45.65 -15.12
CA GLN A 1272 -17.80 45.66 -15.91
C GLN A 1272 -18.39 44.25 -16.10
N ASP A 1273 -18.54 43.80 -17.34
CA ASP A 1273 -19.08 42.51 -17.76
C ASP A 1273 -18.00 41.45 -18.01
N HIS A 1274 -16.72 41.75 -17.78
CA HIS A 1274 -15.62 40.81 -17.95
C HIS A 1274 -14.98 40.43 -16.61
N SER A 1275 -14.68 39.15 -16.43
CA SER A 1275 -13.99 38.64 -15.25
C SER A 1275 -12.85 37.68 -15.57
N LEU A 1276 -11.78 37.74 -14.78
CA LEU A 1276 -10.75 36.72 -14.70
C LEU A 1276 -11.06 35.83 -13.50
N ASN A 1277 -11.24 34.53 -13.77
CA ASN A 1277 -11.54 33.52 -12.77
C ASN A 1277 -10.36 32.55 -12.65
N GLY A 1278 -9.80 32.42 -11.45
CA GLY A 1278 -8.73 31.48 -11.11
C GLY A 1278 -9.23 30.40 -10.16
N ARG A 1279 -9.01 29.13 -10.50
CA ARG A 1279 -9.34 27.96 -9.69
C ARG A 1279 -8.07 27.42 -9.04
N PHE A 1280 -8.07 27.37 -7.71
CA PHE A 1280 -6.97 26.88 -6.89
C PHE A 1280 -7.40 25.58 -6.19
N ILE A 1281 -6.81 24.47 -6.58
CA ILE A 1281 -7.17 23.14 -6.06
C ILE A 1281 -6.60 22.99 -4.64
N LYS A 1282 -7.40 22.50 -3.69
CA LYS A 1282 -6.95 22.26 -2.30
C LYS A 1282 -6.12 20.99 -2.11
N ARG A 1283 -5.52 20.45 -3.18
CA ARG A 1283 -4.71 19.23 -3.17
C ARG A 1283 -3.50 19.41 -4.07
N ALA A 1284 -2.41 18.74 -3.72
CA ALA A 1284 -1.14 18.74 -4.44
C ALA A 1284 -0.54 17.33 -4.37
N TYR A 1285 0.48 17.06 -5.20
CA TYR A 1285 1.37 15.94 -4.92
C TYR A 1285 2.52 16.43 -4.05
N ILE A 1286 2.70 15.81 -2.90
CA ILE A 1286 3.80 16.04 -1.97
C ILE A 1286 4.55 14.71 -1.82
N ASP A 1287 5.83 14.68 -2.19
CA ASP A 1287 6.67 13.48 -2.16
C ASP A 1287 6.00 12.25 -2.80
N SER A 1288 5.40 12.47 -3.98
CA SER A 1288 4.66 11.47 -4.76
C SER A 1288 3.31 11.01 -4.17
N LYS A 1289 2.89 11.51 -3.00
CA LYS A 1289 1.58 11.24 -2.40
C LYS A 1289 0.64 12.42 -2.63
N VAL A 1290 -0.67 12.16 -2.70
CA VAL A 1290 -1.65 13.25 -2.70
C VAL A 1290 -1.77 13.79 -1.28
N ALA A 1291 -1.57 15.09 -1.10
CA ALA A 1291 -1.76 15.79 0.16
C ALA A 1291 -2.63 17.04 -0.02
N THR A 1292 -3.26 17.47 1.07
CA THR A 1292 -4.06 18.69 1.10
C THR A 1292 -3.14 19.91 1.13
N VAL A 1293 -3.51 20.94 0.38
CA VAL A 1293 -2.92 22.29 0.43
C VAL A 1293 -4.04 23.29 0.67
N SER A 1294 -3.75 24.43 1.28
CA SER A 1294 -4.73 25.50 1.48
C SER A 1294 -4.37 26.74 0.68
N ASN A 1295 -5.37 27.52 0.28
CA ASN A 1295 -5.15 28.78 -0.43
C ASN A 1295 -5.63 29.94 0.44
N VAL A 1296 -4.83 30.98 0.53
CA VAL A 1296 -5.11 32.18 1.32
C VAL A 1296 -5.03 33.43 0.46
N LEU A 1297 -5.96 34.36 0.68
CA LEU A 1297 -5.90 35.67 0.06
C LEU A 1297 -4.85 36.52 0.79
N LEU A 1298 -3.88 37.07 0.05
CA LEU A 1298 -2.74 37.81 0.60
C LEU A 1298 -2.82 39.32 0.39
N ASP A 1299 -3.92 39.82 -0.16
CA ASP A 1299 -4.14 41.24 -0.48
C ASP A 1299 -3.88 42.20 0.69
N SER A 1300 -4.16 41.81 1.93
CA SER A 1300 -3.91 42.66 3.10
C SER A 1300 -2.43 42.74 3.50
N SER A 1301 -1.63 41.75 3.10
CA SER A 1301 -0.20 41.63 3.43
C SER A 1301 0.72 42.09 2.29
N MET A 1302 0.18 42.20 1.08
CA MET A 1302 0.89 42.61 -0.13
C MET A 1302 0.46 44.03 -0.53
N ASN A 1303 1.37 44.81 -1.12
CA ASN A 1303 1.05 46.14 -1.66
C ASN A 1303 0.21 46.01 -2.94
N LYS A 1304 -1.07 45.69 -2.79
CA LYS A 1304 -2.05 45.72 -3.88
C LYS A 1304 -2.23 47.15 -4.39
N ILE A 1305 -2.59 47.29 -5.67
CA ILE A 1305 -3.08 48.57 -6.20
C ILE A 1305 -4.28 49.01 -5.35
N GLU A 1306 -4.10 50.02 -4.49
CA GLU A 1306 -5.20 50.55 -3.67
C GLU A 1306 -6.27 51.16 -4.59
N GLN A 1307 -7.48 50.60 -4.52
CA GLN A 1307 -8.65 51.19 -5.14
C GLN A 1307 -9.23 52.22 -4.17
N SER A 1308 -8.71 53.44 -4.21
CA SER A 1308 -9.37 54.60 -3.59
C SER A 1308 -10.29 55.26 -4.60
N ASN A 1309 -11.31 55.99 -4.15
CA ASN A 1309 -12.17 56.78 -5.05
C ASN A 1309 -11.39 57.83 -5.89
N GLU A 1310 -10.12 58.11 -5.56
CA GLU A 1310 -9.25 59.00 -6.33
C GLU A 1310 -8.45 58.28 -7.44
N ILE A 1311 -8.34 56.95 -7.38
CA ILE A 1311 -7.67 56.12 -8.39
C ILE A 1311 -8.75 55.42 -9.22
N SER A 1312 -8.72 55.58 -10.54
CA SER A 1312 -9.69 54.92 -11.43
C SER A 1312 -9.72 53.39 -11.16
N PRO A 1313 -10.89 52.76 -10.91
CA PRO A 1313 -11.05 51.31 -10.74
C PRO A 1313 -10.92 50.53 -12.06
N ASN A 1314 -10.11 51.02 -12.99
CA ASN A 1314 -9.84 50.35 -14.26
C ASN A 1314 -8.78 49.25 -14.15
N GLN A 1315 -8.27 48.98 -12.96
CA GLN A 1315 -7.34 47.88 -12.68
C GLN A 1315 -7.65 47.24 -11.31
N VAL A 1316 -7.61 45.91 -11.27
CA VAL A 1316 -7.78 45.08 -10.07
C VAL A 1316 -6.61 44.12 -9.99
N GLN A 1317 -5.94 44.06 -8.84
CA GLN A 1317 -4.88 43.09 -8.58
C GLN A 1317 -5.23 42.29 -7.33
N SER A 1318 -4.94 40.99 -7.35
CA SER A 1318 -5.05 40.16 -6.15
C SER A 1318 -3.88 39.18 -6.06
N PHE A 1319 -3.53 38.82 -4.83
CA PHE A 1319 -2.48 37.86 -4.50
C PHE A 1319 -3.07 36.67 -3.76
N VAL A 1320 -2.75 35.46 -4.23
CA VAL A 1320 -3.16 34.21 -3.60
C VAL A 1320 -1.91 33.44 -3.20
N GLY A 1321 -1.84 33.06 -1.92
CA GLY A 1321 -0.82 32.18 -1.37
C GLY A 1321 -1.32 30.75 -1.34
N ILE A 1322 -0.56 29.82 -1.92
CA ILE A 1322 -0.81 28.37 -1.81
C ILE A 1322 0.11 27.84 -0.73
N ILE A 1323 -0.47 27.42 0.39
CA ILE A 1323 0.23 26.88 1.55
C ILE A 1323 0.51 25.40 1.34
N ILE A 1324 1.80 25.08 1.31
CA ILE A 1324 2.36 23.77 1.00
C ILE A 1324 2.96 23.21 2.29
N PRO A 1325 2.52 22.02 2.73
CA PRO A 1325 3.10 21.40 3.92
C PRO A 1325 4.57 21.03 3.70
N ILE A 1326 5.28 20.71 4.79
CA ILE A 1326 6.66 20.23 4.70
C ILE A 1326 6.78 19.00 3.78
N TYR A 1327 7.89 18.93 3.05
CA TYR A 1327 8.20 17.81 2.15
C TYR A 1327 9.71 17.63 1.97
N SER A 1328 10.11 16.45 1.51
CA SER A 1328 11.51 16.00 1.44
C SER A 1328 12.10 16.01 0.03
N PHE A 1329 11.27 15.74 -0.97
CA PHE A 1329 11.69 15.54 -2.37
C PHE A 1329 11.08 16.58 -3.30
N LYS A 1330 9.75 16.74 -3.31
CA LYS A 1330 9.08 17.73 -4.16
C LYS A 1330 7.61 17.98 -3.83
N ALA A 1331 7.13 19.15 -4.27
CA ALA A 1331 5.72 19.52 -4.33
C ALA A 1331 5.29 19.81 -5.78
N LEU A 1332 4.08 19.38 -6.17
CA LEU A 1332 3.47 19.64 -7.48
C LEU A 1332 2.06 20.19 -7.30
N ILE A 1333 1.77 21.33 -7.93
CA ILE A 1333 0.54 22.14 -7.76
C ILE A 1333 0.01 22.52 -9.14
N ASP A 1334 -1.32 22.63 -9.30
CA ASP A 1334 -1.94 22.78 -10.63
C ASP A 1334 -3.13 23.77 -10.69
N PRO A 1335 -2.96 25.08 -10.38
CA PRO A 1335 -4.03 26.06 -10.55
C PRO A 1335 -4.32 26.36 -12.03
N ASP A 1336 -5.53 26.83 -12.31
CA ASP A 1336 -5.96 27.22 -13.66
C ASP A 1336 -6.75 28.52 -13.69
N PHE A 1337 -6.74 29.19 -14.85
CA PHE A 1337 -7.36 30.49 -15.04
C PHE A 1337 -8.15 30.55 -16.35
N SER A 1338 -9.25 31.31 -16.33
CA SER A 1338 -10.15 31.53 -17.46
C SER A 1338 -10.68 32.96 -17.47
N VAL A 1339 -10.91 33.52 -18.66
CA VAL A 1339 -11.60 34.82 -18.82
C VAL A 1339 -13.05 34.55 -19.19
N LEU A 1340 -13.98 35.16 -18.45
CA LEU A 1340 -15.42 34.94 -18.55
C LEU A 1340 -16.15 36.26 -18.81
N LEU A 1341 -17.27 36.18 -19.52
CA LEU A 1341 -18.24 37.26 -19.69
C LEU A 1341 -19.44 37.02 -18.74
N ASP A 1342 -19.72 37.97 -17.87
CA ASP A 1342 -20.85 37.91 -16.94
C ASP A 1342 -22.11 38.51 -17.57
N SER A 1343 -23.24 37.81 -17.49
CA SER A 1343 -24.52 38.33 -18.01
C SER A 1343 -25.15 39.42 -17.13
N ASN A 1344 -24.74 39.50 -15.85
CA ASN A 1344 -25.18 40.54 -14.93
C ASN A 1344 -24.07 41.59 -14.78
N GLU A 1345 -24.35 42.84 -15.18
CA GLU A 1345 -23.59 44.03 -14.78
C GLU A 1345 -23.80 44.32 -13.26
N ASN A 1346 -23.56 43.34 -12.39
CA ASN A 1346 -23.69 43.45 -10.93
C ASN A 1346 -22.62 44.35 -10.28
N THR A 1347 -22.06 45.25 -11.08
CA THR A 1347 -21.19 46.34 -10.65
C THR A 1347 -21.96 47.66 -10.50
N ASN A 1348 -23.30 47.64 -10.47
CA ASN A 1348 -24.09 48.75 -9.91
C ASN A 1348 -23.65 49.05 -8.47
N GLU A 1349 -23.67 50.31 -8.05
CA GLU A 1349 -23.23 50.86 -6.74
C GLU A 1349 -23.78 50.16 -5.47
N ASN A 1350 -24.63 49.13 -5.60
CA ASN A 1350 -25.30 48.43 -4.52
C ASN A 1350 -24.65 47.11 -4.09
N ASN A 1351 -23.58 46.64 -4.74
CA ASN A 1351 -22.86 45.44 -4.26
C ASN A 1351 -21.78 45.87 -3.26
N SER A 1352 -21.72 45.24 -2.08
CA SER A 1352 -20.83 45.68 -0.98
C SER A 1352 -19.34 45.60 -1.31
N ASN A 1353 -18.97 44.90 -2.38
CA ASN A 1353 -17.58 44.65 -2.79
C ASN A 1353 -17.18 45.38 -4.10
N SER A 1354 -18.04 46.24 -4.67
CA SER A 1354 -17.70 46.97 -5.91
C SER A 1354 -17.14 48.37 -5.63
N VAL A 1355 -16.08 48.74 -6.35
CA VAL A 1355 -15.53 50.11 -6.38
C VAL A 1355 -15.80 50.70 -7.75
N CYS A 1356 -16.53 51.81 -7.79
CA CYS A 1356 -16.94 52.50 -9.01
C CYS A 1356 -16.32 53.88 -9.10
N THR A 1357 -15.95 54.35 -10.31
CA THR A 1357 -15.81 55.79 -10.52
C THR A 1357 -17.17 56.41 -10.27
N SER A 1358 -17.26 57.39 -9.36
CA SER A 1358 -18.48 58.19 -9.23
C SER A 1358 -18.76 58.89 -10.56
N GLY A 1359 -19.62 58.27 -11.38
CA GLY A 1359 -20.35 58.99 -12.42
C GLY A 1359 -21.05 60.15 -11.72
N SER A 1360 -21.04 61.34 -12.33
CA SER A 1360 -21.70 62.52 -11.77
C SER A 1360 -23.03 62.12 -11.13
N SER A 1361 -23.21 62.41 -9.84
CA SER A 1361 -24.39 62.09 -9.05
C SER A 1361 -25.67 62.67 -9.68
N GLY A 1362 -26.16 61.98 -10.68
CA GLY A 1362 -27.40 62.25 -11.39
C GLY A 1362 -28.39 61.15 -11.05
N LEU A 1363 -29.63 61.54 -10.76
CA LEU A 1363 -30.73 60.62 -10.52
C LEU A 1363 -30.86 59.65 -11.71
N SER A 1364 -31.04 58.35 -11.43
CA SER A 1364 -31.25 57.34 -12.48
C SER A 1364 -32.50 57.66 -13.32
N ASN A 1365 -32.60 57.15 -14.55
CA ASN A 1365 -33.79 57.37 -15.39
C ASN A 1365 -35.09 56.93 -14.72
N SER A 1366 -35.05 55.88 -13.89
CA SER A 1366 -36.19 55.40 -13.09
C SER A 1366 -36.48 56.29 -11.88
N GLN A 1367 -35.47 56.86 -11.22
CA GLN A 1367 -35.65 57.88 -10.19
C GLN A 1367 -36.18 59.19 -10.79
N LEU A 1368 -35.67 59.60 -11.95
CA LEU A 1368 -36.23 60.69 -12.75
C LEU A 1368 -37.68 60.41 -13.10
N ALA A 1369 -38.01 59.22 -13.60
CA ALA A 1369 -39.40 58.84 -13.88
C ALA A 1369 -40.26 58.84 -12.60
N GLY A 1370 -39.77 58.30 -11.49
CA GLY A 1370 -40.46 58.28 -10.20
C GLY A 1370 -40.67 59.67 -9.61
N ILE A 1371 -39.68 60.55 -9.72
CA ILE A 1371 -39.76 61.97 -9.31
C ILE A 1371 -40.68 62.74 -10.24
N VAL A 1372 -40.64 62.49 -11.55
CA VAL A 1372 -41.55 63.10 -12.53
C VAL A 1372 -42.98 62.65 -12.27
N ILE A 1373 -43.23 61.35 -12.11
CA ILE A 1373 -44.57 60.79 -11.84
C ILE A 1373 -45.07 61.23 -10.47
N GLY A 1374 -44.23 61.20 -9.44
CA GLY A 1374 -44.56 61.66 -8.08
C GLY A 1374 -44.85 63.15 -8.03
N SER A 1375 -44.05 63.97 -8.70
CA SER A 1375 -44.26 65.42 -8.85
C SER A 1375 -45.53 65.71 -9.65
N PHE A 1376 -45.79 64.98 -10.73
CA PHE A 1376 -47.00 65.12 -11.55
C PHE A 1376 -48.27 64.70 -10.77
N GLY A 1377 -48.19 63.61 -10.02
CA GLY A 1377 -49.25 63.14 -9.12
C GLY A 1377 -49.53 64.15 -8.00
N PHE A 1378 -48.49 64.67 -7.35
CA PHE A 1378 -48.61 65.67 -6.30
C PHE A 1378 -49.17 67.01 -6.82
N ALA A 1379 -48.69 67.49 -7.96
CA ALA A 1379 -49.21 68.68 -8.63
C ALA A 1379 -50.68 68.49 -9.05
N SER A 1380 -51.07 67.30 -9.52
CA SER A 1380 -52.46 66.97 -9.86
C SER A 1380 -53.36 66.99 -8.61
N VAL A 1381 -52.91 66.42 -7.48
CA VAL A 1381 -53.65 66.45 -6.21
C VAL A 1381 -53.82 67.88 -5.69
N ILE A 1382 -52.77 68.71 -5.77
CA ILE A 1382 -52.86 70.13 -5.41
C ILE A 1382 -53.85 70.87 -6.33
N ALA A 1383 -53.78 70.65 -7.64
CA ALA A 1383 -54.68 71.29 -8.60
C ALA A 1383 -56.15 70.89 -8.36
N ILE A 1384 -56.43 69.61 -8.11
CA ILE A 1384 -57.76 69.10 -7.78
C ILE A 1384 -58.25 69.70 -6.45
N SER A 1385 -57.38 69.77 -5.43
CA SER A 1385 -57.72 70.35 -4.12
C SER A 1385 -58.05 71.84 -4.21
N ILE A 1386 -57.27 72.60 -4.99
CA ILE A 1386 -57.53 74.03 -5.28
C ILE A 1386 -58.84 74.19 -6.06
N ALA A 1387 -59.07 73.41 -7.11
CA ALA A 1387 -60.30 73.44 -7.89
C ALA A 1387 -61.52 73.10 -7.02
N TYR A 1388 -61.42 72.10 -6.16
CA TYR A 1388 -62.47 71.71 -5.21
C TYR A 1388 -62.73 72.81 -4.18
N TYR A 1389 -61.68 73.45 -3.65
CA TYR A 1389 -61.80 74.60 -2.74
C TYR A 1389 -62.58 75.75 -3.41
N PHE A 1390 -62.24 76.11 -4.65
CA PHE A 1390 -62.96 77.16 -5.39
C PHE A 1390 -64.39 76.76 -5.75
N TYR A 1391 -64.64 75.50 -6.12
CA TYR A 1391 -65.98 74.98 -6.36
C TYR A 1391 -66.85 75.08 -5.09
N LYS A 1392 -66.33 74.66 -3.94
CA LYS A 1392 -67.01 74.76 -2.64
C LYS A 1392 -67.27 76.21 -2.23
N LYS A 1393 -66.30 77.11 -2.45
CA LYS A 1393 -66.45 78.56 -2.20
C LYS A 1393 -67.56 79.18 -3.06
N ARG A 1394 -67.64 78.84 -4.35
CA ARG A 1394 -68.70 79.31 -5.26
C ARG A 1394 -70.07 78.77 -4.88
N LYS A 1395 -70.17 77.50 -4.48
CA LYS A 1395 -71.42 76.90 -3.98
C LYS A 1395 -71.90 77.58 -2.70
N ASN A 1396 -71.00 77.87 -1.76
CA ASN A 1396 -71.32 78.61 -0.53
C ASN A 1396 -71.75 80.06 -0.82
N GLN A 1397 -71.09 80.77 -1.75
CA GLN A 1397 -71.51 82.12 -2.15
C GLN A 1397 -72.89 82.13 -2.81
N ASN A 1398 -73.20 81.16 -3.66
CA ASN A 1398 -74.53 81.01 -4.26
C ASN A 1398 -75.59 80.67 -3.20
N PHE A 1399 -75.26 79.83 -2.23
CA PHE A 1399 -76.13 79.51 -1.10
C PHE A 1399 -76.42 80.76 -0.24
N ILE A 1400 -75.38 81.51 0.14
CA ILE A 1400 -75.53 82.77 0.90
C ILE A 1400 -76.34 83.79 0.11
N LYS A 1401 -76.08 83.97 -1.20
CA LYS A 1401 -76.89 84.84 -2.05
C LYS A 1401 -78.35 84.42 -2.03
N ASN A 1402 -78.65 83.12 -2.25
CA ASN A 1402 -80.02 82.62 -2.22
C ASN A 1402 -80.71 82.82 -0.85
N VAL A 1403 -79.99 82.65 0.25
CA VAL A 1403 -80.49 82.94 1.60
C VAL A 1403 -80.75 84.43 1.77
N GLN A 1404 -79.85 85.30 1.33
CA GLN A 1404 -80.04 86.76 1.37
C GLN A 1404 -81.22 87.22 0.50
N THR A 1405 -81.45 86.64 -0.68
CA THR A 1405 -82.62 86.95 -1.51
C THR A 1405 -83.92 86.54 -0.82
N LYS A 1406 -83.92 85.42 -0.09
CA LYS A 1406 -85.07 84.95 0.70
C LYS A 1406 -85.33 85.81 1.95
N LEU A 1407 -84.28 86.37 2.56
CA LEU A 1407 -84.38 87.22 3.74
C LEU A 1407 -84.77 88.67 3.41
N LYS A 1408 -84.53 89.16 2.19
CA LYS A 1408 -84.88 90.53 1.78
C LYS A 1408 -86.35 90.92 2.05
N PRO A 1409 -87.36 90.11 1.72
CA PRO A 1409 -88.75 90.42 2.03
C PRO A 1409 -89.15 90.17 3.50
N MET A 1410 -88.26 89.66 4.36
CA MET A 1410 -88.52 89.58 5.82
C MET A 1410 -88.02 90.81 6.58
N ASN A 1411 -87.21 91.66 5.94
CA ASN A 1411 -86.74 92.95 6.49
C ASN A 1411 -87.51 94.16 5.94
N GLN A 1412 -88.54 93.94 5.12
CA GLN A 1412 -89.56 94.92 4.74
C GLN A 1412 -90.90 94.39 5.25
#